data_AF-A0A8D2JFG1-F1
#
_entry.id   AF-A0A8D2JFG1-F1
#
_cell.length_a   1.000
_cell.length_b   1.000
_cell.length_c   1.000
_cell.angle_alpha   90.00
_cell.angle_beta   90.00
_cell.angle_gamma   90.00
#
_symmetry.space_group_name_H-M   'P 1'
#
loop_
_entity.id
_entity.type
_entity.pdbx_description
1 polymer ?
#
loop_
_entity_poly.entity_id
_entity_poly.type
_entity_poly.pdbx_seq_one_letter_code
_entity_poly.pdbx_strand_id
1 'polypeptide(L)'
;MLRKLTVDQINDWFTIGKTVSGVEFLGGAPQFSGSNRSGFAKEPPPATSNAMHTQLSSGVEYVERYRQLEGEELDASDSNWPPSEPGKKISNFLPEFFYMQLISLIERNSVIIVHGSTGSGKSTQVPQYVLDHCMQHSIYCNIVVTQPRKIGASSIARWISKERSWPLGELVGYQVGLEKIATKDTKLIYVTTGVLLQKIVGAKSLSEFTHIFIDEVHERTEEMDFLLLVVRKLLRTNSRFVKVILMSATISCQEFAHYFAVPIRNRLYPVYVFEVEGKPHTIEEYYLDELKSIISHIREPVIHPEMYKTAVALIRWFDKLELKESVVICSIPEFIIFFLRLQVYPLHSTVSLEDQNNVFMSPVPGYRKILLSTNIAESSVTVPDVKYVIDFCLTRTLVCDEDTNYQSLRLCWASKNSCNQRRGRAGRISKGYCYRLVCKDFWANCIPESSVPEMTRCPLENTVLKVKMLDMGEPVALLATALSPPSISDIERTILHLKEIGALSIGVHSEGKTPYDGELTFLGKVLAQLPVDQRLGKLIVFGHVFGCLEECLIIAAALSLNNFFVIPFRQHLDGYRNKLHFSGNSRSDCIAIVNAFKEWRENRQTGKLRHPKDELDWGRSNYIHIKRIREVAELYEELKRRVGAFNMHISTRPPAMDCEHEHKQRFILQVVMAGAFYPNYFTFGHHDEDLAVRELTGKDPKTTVVLKNIPPYGFLYHKQLQSLFRQCGQVKSISYDGAKAFVEFSRNPTERFKTLPPVYMALKMSQLRIPLELNVHFPEEIEGKMEGVAAAIVRGTRYVNVDFQKHTVAPMQRFSGALEKLQTINSLDLSIIVTEVVEVGHFWGYRTDERNMTLLKNISAEINHLQLSPLPVRPYPDLVCLAPFNDWENERYYRAQVLYVSGESAEVFYVDYGNRLKVALEHLREIPSHLRELPFQALEFKVRRLRPSAHSLVCGERWSRAASQRFASLVHGCALMVKVFSVVHGVLHVDVFRYFENLDLVNIRSILFQECHAELVEDSFESKLSNENLKQHFSDPEEKRGKGIASPQHNSQEEENCLIEMLLERCSANSFSVSVLVDKESVNSVVIADAPEDSFQQILVAASITVNTTGSTILLKETSLMPHIPGLPALLSMLFAPVIDLRYVRRRYIGVLCGLGWNHDLGTPVLQDHDMELAFDVQIDVDDITQINILRTAINKLVSGSPNGFLHFGQERISQLQNNVRQKLLGLICRSKPREQIPPVWYAKPYEWSQVSFDCLFIKSICIPCCSTPGAPL
;
A
#
# COMPACT_ATOMS: atom_id res chain seq x y z
N MET A 1 9.71 34.36 -3.33
CA MET A 1 9.24 33.82 -4.62
C MET A 1 7.88 33.17 -4.41
N LEU A 2 6.78 33.81 -4.84
CA LEU A 2 5.41 33.32 -4.59
C LEU A 2 4.80 32.81 -5.91
N ARG A 3 4.34 31.54 -5.90
CA ARG A 3 3.84 30.80 -7.07
C ARG A 3 2.43 31.27 -7.47
N LYS A 4 2.20 31.51 -8.76
CA LYS A 4 0.86 31.55 -9.36
C LYS A 4 0.27 30.14 -9.33
N LEU A 5 -0.92 29.97 -8.75
CA LEU A 5 -1.69 28.73 -8.86
C LEU A 5 -2.38 28.69 -10.22
N THR A 6 -2.11 27.66 -11.02
CA THR A 6 -2.80 27.41 -12.30
C THR A 6 -4.07 26.58 -12.10
N VAL A 7 -5.00 26.63 -13.04
CA VAL A 7 -6.25 25.84 -13.00
C VAL A 7 -5.96 24.34 -12.93
N ASP A 8 -4.88 23.88 -13.56
CA ASP A 8 -4.44 22.48 -13.50
C ASP A 8 -3.98 22.06 -12.09
N GLN A 9 -3.35 22.96 -11.33
CA GLN A 9 -2.95 22.69 -9.94
C GLN A 9 -4.14 22.62 -8.97
N ILE A 10 -5.24 23.30 -9.30
CA ILE A 10 -6.49 23.22 -8.55
C ILE A 10 -7.24 21.93 -8.91
N ASN A 11 -7.23 21.52 -10.19
CA ASN A 11 -7.82 20.25 -10.63
C ASN A 11 -7.15 19.07 -9.91
N ASP A 12 -5.82 19.01 -9.85
CA ASP A 12 -5.08 17.93 -9.16
C ASP A 12 -5.45 17.75 -7.67
N TRP A 13 -5.88 18.82 -6.99
CA TRP A 13 -6.26 18.77 -5.57
C TRP A 13 -7.68 18.27 -5.32
N PHE A 14 -8.55 18.28 -6.33
CA PHE A 14 -9.95 17.88 -6.19
C PHE A 14 -10.35 16.66 -7.04
N THR A 15 -9.52 16.23 -8.01
CA THR A 15 -9.76 15.04 -8.83
C THR A 15 -8.74 13.93 -8.58
N ILE A 16 -8.89 13.19 -7.49
CA ILE A 16 -8.51 11.76 -7.54
C ILE A 16 -9.67 11.04 -8.23
N GLY A 17 -9.52 10.86 -9.54
CA GLY A 17 -10.44 10.10 -10.38
C GLY A 17 -10.86 10.83 -11.66
N LYS A 18 -10.07 10.73 -12.72
CA LYS A 18 -10.55 10.49 -14.10
C LYS A 18 -9.41 10.03 -15.02
N THR A 19 -9.68 8.94 -15.72
CA THR A 19 -8.93 8.41 -16.85
C THR A 19 -9.28 9.20 -18.11
N VAL A 20 -8.27 9.57 -18.90
CA VAL A 20 -8.42 9.90 -20.32
C VAL A 20 -7.24 9.29 -21.07
N SER A 21 -7.55 8.41 -22.00
CA SER A 21 -6.70 7.91 -23.09
C SER A 21 -6.72 8.91 -24.24
N GLY A 22 -5.63 8.97 -25.02
CA GLY A 22 -5.64 9.63 -26.34
C GLY A 22 -4.56 10.69 -26.50
N VAL A 23 -3.65 10.43 -27.42
CA VAL A 23 -2.71 11.40 -28.02
C VAL A 23 -3.50 12.43 -28.82
N GLU A 24 -3.06 13.69 -28.83
CA GLU A 24 -3.27 14.59 -29.97
C GLU A 24 -2.13 15.62 -30.08
N PHE A 25 -1.54 15.72 -31.28
CA PHE A 25 -0.70 16.82 -31.73
C PHE A 25 -1.60 17.86 -32.41
N LEU A 26 -1.38 19.16 -32.19
CA LEU A 26 -1.59 20.24 -33.18
C LEU A 26 -0.87 21.52 -32.68
N GLY A 27 -0.08 22.13 -33.57
CA GLY A 27 0.87 23.19 -33.26
C GLY A 27 0.30 24.62 -33.11
N GLY A 28 1.16 25.52 -32.64
CA GLY A 28 0.96 26.98 -32.64
C GLY A 28 1.87 27.69 -31.62
N ALA A 29 2.87 28.41 -32.11
CA ALA A 29 3.87 29.12 -31.30
C ALA A 29 3.34 30.38 -30.58
N PRO A 30 4.02 30.80 -29.50
CA PRO A 30 4.31 32.22 -29.34
C PRO A 30 5.80 32.49 -29.09
N GLN A 31 6.33 33.47 -29.82
CA GLN A 31 7.58 34.16 -29.53
C GLN A 31 7.55 34.76 -28.12
N PHE A 32 8.66 34.72 -27.37
CA PHE A 32 9.17 35.92 -26.71
C PHE A 32 10.67 35.79 -26.35
N SER A 33 11.33 36.92 -26.54
CA SER A 33 12.73 37.29 -26.34
C SER A 33 13.31 36.97 -24.96
N GLY A 34 14.59 36.62 -24.95
CA GLY A 34 15.35 36.32 -23.74
C GLY A 34 15.77 37.55 -22.90
N SER A 35 16.33 37.25 -21.73
CA SER A 35 17.52 37.91 -21.21
C SER A 35 18.11 37.12 -20.03
N ASN A 36 19.44 37.09 -19.99
CA ASN A 36 20.32 36.46 -19.01
C ASN A 36 20.12 36.96 -17.57
N ARG A 37 20.49 36.13 -16.58
CA ARG A 37 21.57 36.45 -15.61
C ARG A 37 21.89 35.30 -14.64
N SER A 38 23.19 35.10 -14.49
CA SER A 38 23.94 34.27 -13.54
C SER A 38 23.94 34.82 -12.10
N GLY A 39 24.14 33.96 -11.10
CA GLY A 39 24.52 34.40 -9.74
C GLY A 39 24.59 33.31 -8.66
N PHE A 40 25.82 32.88 -8.39
CA PHE A 40 26.41 32.16 -7.24
C PHE A 40 25.59 31.92 -5.95
N ALA A 41 25.72 30.70 -5.40
CA ALA A 41 25.41 30.34 -4.01
C ALA A 41 26.70 30.15 -3.19
N LYS A 42 26.73 30.70 -1.98
CA LYS A 42 27.80 30.56 -0.95
C LYS A 42 27.39 29.53 0.11
N GLU A 43 28.33 28.70 0.53
CA GLU A 43 28.26 27.84 1.73
C GLU A 43 28.39 28.65 3.04
N PRO A 44 27.89 28.12 4.18
CA PRO A 44 28.29 28.56 5.52
C PRO A 44 29.08 27.47 6.31
N PRO A 45 29.85 27.87 7.36
CA PRO A 45 30.96 27.12 7.95
C PRO A 45 30.60 26.28 9.21
N PRO A 46 31.52 25.45 9.75
CA PRO A 46 31.26 24.49 10.82
C PRO A 46 31.59 25.03 12.22
N ALA A 47 30.94 24.51 13.26
CA ALA A 47 31.28 24.79 14.66
C ALA A 47 31.18 23.55 15.56
N THR A 48 32.37 23.03 15.89
CA THR A 48 32.91 22.60 17.19
C THR A 48 32.06 21.87 18.24
N SER A 49 32.65 20.73 18.65
CA SER A 49 32.37 19.81 19.74
C SER A 49 32.36 20.40 21.15
N ASN A 50 31.51 19.84 22.03
CA ASN A 50 31.87 19.58 23.43
C ASN A 50 31.06 18.40 23.99
N ALA A 51 31.76 17.46 24.60
CA ALA A 51 31.23 16.25 25.22
C ALA A 51 31.11 16.43 26.74
N MET A 52 30.02 15.91 27.33
CA MET A 52 29.96 15.59 28.76
C MET A 52 29.15 14.30 28.99
N HIS A 53 29.77 13.37 29.73
CA HIS A 53 29.11 12.23 30.39
C HIS A 53 28.11 12.77 31.44
N THR A 54 26.97 12.16 31.78
CA THR A 54 26.84 10.85 32.47
C THR A 54 25.34 10.47 32.65
N GLN A 55 25.10 9.15 32.71
CA GLN A 55 24.07 8.37 33.45
C GLN A 55 22.59 8.25 32.99
N LEU A 56 22.17 6.97 33.00
CA LEU A 56 20.87 6.39 32.63
C LEU A 56 19.81 6.54 33.73
N SER A 57 18.59 6.91 33.31
CA SER A 57 17.27 6.88 33.99
C SER A 57 16.59 8.18 33.54
N SER A 58 15.49 8.27 32.79
CA SER A 58 14.21 7.57 32.84
C SER A 58 13.43 8.00 31.58
N GLY A 59 12.81 7.07 30.84
CA GLY A 59 12.02 7.38 29.63
C GLY A 59 10.67 8.06 29.89
N VAL A 60 10.28 8.19 31.17
CA VAL A 60 8.98 8.72 31.60
C VAL A 60 9.09 10.20 32.00
N GLU A 61 10.20 10.58 32.65
CA GLU A 61 10.41 11.92 33.19
C GLU A 61 10.74 12.95 32.10
N TYR A 62 11.31 12.50 30.97
CA TYR A 62 11.57 13.36 29.81
C TYR A 62 10.29 13.68 29.01
N VAL A 63 9.31 12.77 28.98
CA VAL A 63 8.01 13.01 28.33
C VAL A 63 7.19 14.03 29.12
N GLU A 64 7.28 14.02 30.45
CA GLU A 64 6.69 15.05 31.31
C GLU A 64 7.41 16.39 31.19
N ARG A 65 8.74 16.41 31.11
CA ARG A 65 9.51 17.63 30.83
C ARG A 65 9.25 18.21 29.44
N TYR A 66 9.06 17.38 28.42
CA TYR A 66 8.74 17.83 27.07
C TYR A 66 7.30 18.34 26.96
N ARG A 67 6.34 17.76 27.71
CA ARG A 67 4.98 18.32 27.87
C ARG A 67 4.99 19.65 28.64
N GLN A 68 5.86 19.80 29.62
CA GLN A 68 6.06 21.08 30.32
C GLN A 68 6.67 22.13 29.39
N LEU A 69 7.65 21.76 28.57
CA LEU A 69 8.28 22.64 27.58
C LEU A 69 7.35 22.99 26.40
N GLU A 70 6.47 22.06 25.95
CA GLU A 70 5.37 22.37 25.02
C GLU A 70 4.36 23.34 25.65
N GLY A 71 4.07 23.19 26.95
CA GLY A 71 3.26 24.14 27.70
C GLY A 71 3.89 25.53 27.76
N GLU A 72 5.20 25.62 28.03
CA GLU A 72 5.94 26.87 28.13
C GLU A 72 6.18 27.55 26.77
N GLU A 73 6.36 26.81 25.66
CA GLU A 73 6.46 27.37 24.30
C GLU A 73 5.09 27.81 23.75
N LEU A 74 3.99 27.17 24.17
CA LEU A 74 2.61 27.62 23.86
C LEU A 74 2.27 28.92 24.61
N ASP A 75 2.65 29.02 25.90
CA ASP A 75 2.44 30.24 26.71
C ASP A 75 3.27 31.44 26.19
N ALA A 76 4.44 31.21 25.58
CA ALA A 76 5.25 32.28 24.99
C ALA A 76 4.63 32.91 23.73
N SER A 77 3.76 32.18 23.01
CA SER A 77 3.09 32.64 21.79
C SER A 77 1.75 33.37 22.04
N ASP A 78 1.25 33.34 23.28
CA ASP A 78 -0.06 33.90 23.69
C ASP A 78 0.04 35.31 24.35
N SER A 79 1.22 35.93 24.33
CA SER A 79 1.53 37.18 25.07
C SER A 79 0.95 38.50 24.51
N ASN A 80 0.04 38.46 23.52
CA ASN A 80 -0.50 39.65 22.86
C ASN A 80 -2.04 39.80 22.96
N TRP A 81 -2.65 39.40 24.08
CA TRP A 81 -4.04 39.73 24.40
C TRP A 81 -4.12 40.49 25.73
N PRO A 82 -4.89 41.59 25.83
CA PRO A 82 -4.95 42.37 27.06
C PRO A 82 -5.49 41.53 28.23
N PRO A 83 -4.99 41.72 29.46
CA PRO A 83 -5.46 40.98 30.63
C PRO A 83 -6.92 41.31 30.90
N SER A 84 -7.79 40.31 30.81
CA SER A 84 -9.19 40.42 31.25
C SER A 84 -9.25 40.33 32.77
N GLU A 85 -9.79 41.36 33.41
CA GLU A 85 -10.03 41.43 34.86
C GLU A 85 -10.84 40.22 35.38
N PRO A 86 -10.48 39.65 36.54
CA PRO A 86 -11.26 38.60 37.19
C PRO A 86 -12.50 39.21 37.85
N GLY A 87 -13.69 38.97 37.27
CA GLY A 87 -14.94 39.40 37.91
C GLY A 87 -16.15 39.68 36.99
N LYS A 88 -16.14 39.34 35.70
CA LYS A 88 -17.34 39.50 34.87
C LYS A 88 -18.33 38.35 35.07
N LYS A 89 -19.58 38.74 35.40
CA LYS A 89 -20.78 37.89 35.41
C LYS A 89 -20.78 36.94 34.21
N ILE A 90 -21.07 35.67 34.48
CA ILE A 90 -21.39 34.60 33.53
C ILE A 90 -22.21 35.21 32.39
N SER A 91 -21.73 35.12 31.16
CA SER A 91 -22.52 35.45 29.98
C SER A 91 -23.65 34.41 29.87
N ASN A 92 -24.76 34.65 30.56
CA ASN A 92 -25.99 33.89 30.40
C ASN A 92 -26.48 34.07 28.96
N PHE A 93 -26.06 33.19 28.06
CA PHE A 93 -26.53 33.15 26.67
C PHE A 93 -28.03 32.79 26.58
N LEU A 94 -28.58 32.20 27.64
CA LEU A 94 -30.01 31.89 27.79
C LEU A 94 -30.60 32.68 28.97
N PRO A 95 -31.83 33.24 28.85
CA PRO A 95 -32.50 33.86 29.98
C PRO A 95 -32.64 32.86 31.15
N GLU A 96 -32.48 33.33 32.40
CA GLU A 96 -32.50 32.51 33.62
C GLU A 96 -33.77 31.63 33.75
N PHE A 97 -34.88 32.07 33.16
CA PHE A 97 -36.12 31.30 33.03
C PHE A 97 -35.96 30.02 32.18
N PHE A 98 -35.27 30.09 31.03
CA PHE A 98 -35.04 28.94 30.15
C PHE A 98 -34.12 27.90 30.79
N TYR A 99 -33.14 28.36 31.57
CA TYR A 99 -32.26 27.50 32.36
C TYR A 99 -33.06 26.64 33.37
N MET A 100 -33.89 27.29 34.19
CA MET A 100 -34.69 26.59 35.21
C MET A 100 -35.69 25.61 34.59
N GLN A 101 -36.30 25.98 33.46
CA GLN A 101 -37.22 25.10 32.73
C GLN A 101 -36.50 23.85 32.21
N LEU A 102 -35.32 24.00 31.60
CA LEU A 102 -34.55 22.88 31.06
C LEU A 102 -34.13 21.88 32.15
N ILE A 103 -33.60 22.37 33.27
CA ILE A 103 -33.21 21.53 34.41
C ILE A 103 -34.41 20.78 34.96
N SER A 104 -35.55 21.46 35.17
CA SER A 104 -36.78 20.81 35.65
C SER A 104 -37.26 19.70 34.70
N LEU A 105 -37.12 19.90 33.38
CA LEU A 105 -37.46 18.88 32.39
C LEU A 105 -36.50 17.68 32.44
N ILE A 106 -35.19 17.91 32.61
CA ILE A 106 -34.18 16.85 32.74
C ILE A 106 -34.42 16.01 34.00
N GLU A 107 -34.78 16.63 35.13
CA GLU A 107 -35.07 15.91 36.38
C GLU A 107 -36.32 15.03 36.28
N ARG A 108 -37.37 15.53 35.61
CA ARG A 108 -38.67 14.82 35.49
C ARG A 108 -38.69 13.71 34.46
N ASN A 109 -37.84 13.77 33.44
CA ASN A 109 -37.84 12.82 32.33
C ASN A 109 -36.58 11.95 32.34
N SER A 110 -36.68 10.71 31.85
CA SER A 110 -35.50 9.84 31.67
C SER A 110 -34.72 10.21 30.41
N VAL A 111 -35.43 10.68 29.38
CA VAL A 111 -34.87 11.14 28.11
C VAL A 111 -35.45 12.50 27.77
N ILE A 112 -34.64 13.40 27.22
CA ILE A 112 -35.07 14.69 26.65
C ILE A 112 -34.29 14.97 25.36
N ILE A 113 -34.92 15.69 24.42
CA ILE A 113 -34.27 16.15 23.20
C ILE A 113 -34.08 17.67 23.30
N VAL A 114 -32.87 18.15 23.07
CA VAL A 114 -32.53 19.56 22.99
C VAL A 114 -32.26 19.91 21.53
N HIS A 115 -33.16 20.70 20.95
CA HIS A 115 -33.09 21.17 19.57
C HIS A 115 -32.58 22.61 19.53
N GLY A 116 -31.62 22.92 18.66
CA GLY A 116 -31.18 24.30 18.44
C GLY A 116 -30.14 24.42 17.35
N SER A 117 -30.10 25.56 16.64
CA SER A 117 -29.20 25.76 15.50
C SER A 117 -27.71 25.63 15.88
N THR A 118 -26.83 25.41 14.89
CA THR A 118 -25.38 25.47 15.18
C THR A 118 -25.01 26.85 15.75
N GLY A 119 -24.18 26.88 16.80
CA GLY A 119 -23.84 28.11 17.52
C GLY A 119 -24.78 28.52 18.67
N SER A 120 -25.87 27.79 18.93
CA SER A 120 -26.78 28.09 20.05
C SER A 120 -26.27 27.70 21.45
N GLY A 121 -25.03 27.20 21.55
CA GLY A 121 -24.41 26.83 22.83
C GLY A 121 -24.83 25.48 23.42
N LYS A 122 -25.56 24.62 22.69
CA LYS A 122 -26.03 23.30 23.18
C LYS A 122 -24.91 22.45 23.78
N SER A 123 -23.87 22.24 22.98
CA SER A 123 -22.74 21.35 23.25
C SER A 123 -21.81 21.88 24.33
N THR A 124 -21.82 23.19 24.58
CA THR A 124 -20.92 23.85 25.53
C THR A 124 -21.63 24.18 26.83
N GLN A 125 -22.81 24.78 26.79
CA GLN A 125 -23.48 25.38 27.94
C GLN A 125 -24.40 24.38 28.68
N VAL A 126 -25.15 23.54 27.96
CA VAL A 126 -26.15 22.66 28.60
C VAL A 126 -25.53 21.65 29.58
N PRO A 127 -24.40 20.99 29.27
CA PRO A 127 -23.74 20.12 30.25
C PRO A 127 -23.25 20.88 31.49
N GLN A 128 -22.78 22.12 31.32
CA GLN A 128 -22.34 22.98 32.42
C GLN A 128 -23.52 23.36 33.33
N TYR A 129 -24.68 23.66 32.77
CA TYR A 129 -25.89 23.97 33.53
C TYR A 129 -26.33 22.82 34.44
N VAL A 130 -26.28 21.59 33.94
CA VAL A 130 -26.58 20.40 34.76
C VAL A 130 -25.53 20.21 35.86
N LEU A 131 -24.24 20.38 35.52
CA LEU A 131 -23.16 20.26 36.49
C LEU A 131 -23.30 21.29 37.62
N ASP A 132 -23.51 22.56 37.28
CA ASP A 132 -23.66 23.67 38.24
C ASP A 132 -24.86 23.44 39.15
N HIS A 133 -26.01 23.02 38.61
CA HIS A 133 -27.21 22.71 39.40
C HIS A 133 -26.95 21.57 40.39
N CYS A 134 -26.33 20.47 39.94
CA CYS A 134 -26.00 19.36 40.82
C CYS A 134 -25.00 19.76 41.91
N MET A 135 -24.00 20.58 41.57
CA MET A 135 -23.03 21.10 42.55
C MET A 135 -23.69 22.00 43.59
N GLN A 136 -24.58 22.91 43.18
CA GLN A 136 -25.32 23.80 44.09
C GLN A 136 -26.21 23.02 45.08
N HIS A 137 -26.79 21.90 44.63
CA HIS A 137 -27.67 21.05 45.45
C HIS A 137 -26.94 19.88 46.13
N SER A 138 -25.61 19.81 46.04
CA SER A 138 -24.81 18.70 46.59
C SER A 138 -25.24 17.30 46.11
N ILE A 139 -25.70 17.20 44.86
CA ILE A 139 -26.10 15.95 44.21
C ILE A 139 -24.89 15.38 43.46
N TYR A 140 -24.60 14.09 43.64
CA TYR A 140 -23.52 13.43 42.90
C TYR A 140 -23.80 13.47 41.38
N CYS A 141 -22.82 13.96 40.62
CA CYS A 141 -22.93 14.12 39.18
C CYS A 141 -21.69 13.58 38.46
N ASN A 142 -21.90 12.77 37.42
CA ASN A 142 -20.88 12.32 36.49
C ASN A 142 -21.46 12.36 35.08
N ILE A 143 -20.97 13.30 34.27
CA ILE A 143 -21.51 13.66 32.97
C ILE A 143 -20.55 13.21 31.88
N VAL A 144 -21.08 12.49 30.89
CA VAL A 144 -20.39 12.24 29.63
C VAL A 144 -21.12 12.90 28.46
N VAL A 145 -20.35 13.54 27.57
CA VAL A 145 -20.87 14.16 26.35
C VAL A 145 -20.18 13.53 25.15
N THR A 146 -20.95 12.92 24.25
CA THR A 146 -20.38 12.37 23.01
C THR A 146 -20.24 13.45 21.96
N GLN A 147 -19.18 13.34 21.16
CA GLN A 147 -18.99 14.10 19.92
C GLN A 147 -18.69 13.12 18.78
N PRO A 148 -19.19 13.36 17.56
CA PRO A 148 -18.93 12.47 16.43
C PRO A 148 -17.45 12.48 16.00
N ARG A 149 -16.69 13.55 16.29
CA ARG A 149 -15.30 13.73 15.81
C ARG A 149 -14.34 14.03 16.96
N LYS A 150 -13.10 13.55 16.83
CA LYS A 150 -12.02 13.76 17.83
C LYS A 150 -11.78 15.24 18.13
N ILE A 151 -11.70 16.08 17.07
CA ILE A 151 -11.48 17.52 17.21
C ILE A 151 -12.63 18.21 17.95
N GLY A 152 -13.87 17.73 17.78
CA GLY A 152 -15.03 18.27 18.49
C GLY A 152 -14.90 18.07 20.00
N ALA A 153 -14.61 16.85 20.44
CA ALA A 153 -14.47 16.55 21.87
C ALA A 153 -13.28 17.29 22.50
N SER A 154 -12.11 17.32 21.85
CA SER A 154 -10.93 18.00 22.42
C SER A 154 -11.03 19.52 22.41
N SER A 155 -11.56 20.14 21.34
CA SER A 155 -11.69 21.59 21.28
C SER A 155 -12.74 22.13 22.26
N ILE A 156 -13.88 21.45 22.41
CA ILE A 156 -14.92 21.86 23.36
C ILE A 156 -14.40 21.77 24.80
N ALA A 157 -13.74 20.68 25.17
CA ALA A 157 -13.20 20.52 26.53
C ALA A 157 -12.15 21.61 26.86
N ARG A 158 -11.25 21.92 25.93
CA ARG A 158 -10.27 23.02 26.08
C ARG A 158 -10.95 24.39 26.19
N TRP A 159 -11.99 24.61 25.40
CA TRP A 159 -12.75 25.87 25.43
C TRP A 159 -13.43 26.07 26.79
N ILE A 160 -14.09 25.05 27.34
CA ILE A 160 -14.74 25.11 28.67
C ILE A 160 -13.69 25.29 29.78
N SER A 161 -12.56 24.59 29.69
CA SER A 161 -11.43 24.76 30.61
C SER A 161 -10.97 26.22 30.66
N LYS A 162 -10.86 26.89 29.50
CA LYS A 162 -10.52 28.32 29.42
C LYS A 162 -11.65 29.23 29.93
N GLU A 163 -12.89 28.97 29.53
CA GLU A 163 -14.07 29.74 29.95
C GLU A 163 -14.25 29.74 31.47
N ARG A 164 -14.08 28.59 32.11
CA ARG A 164 -14.26 28.40 33.55
C ARG A 164 -12.99 28.59 34.37
N SER A 165 -11.84 28.81 33.72
CA SER A 165 -10.52 28.79 34.36
C SER A 165 -10.27 27.50 35.16
N TRP A 166 -10.75 26.36 34.64
CA TRP A 166 -10.52 25.04 35.24
C TRP A 166 -9.32 24.36 34.59
N PRO A 167 -8.40 23.74 35.35
CA PRO A 167 -7.33 22.93 34.77
C PRO A 167 -7.91 21.79 33.93
N LEU A 168 -7.44 21.66 32.68
CA LEU A 168 -7.87 20.60 31.79
C LEU A 168 -7.43 19.24 32.32
N GLY A 169 -8.37 18.31 32.47
CA GLY A 169 -8.14 16.97 33.02
C GLY A 169 -8.59 16.81 34.48
N GLU A 170 -8.84 17.90 35.21
CA GLU A 170 -9.50 17.86 36.52
C GLU A 170 -11.02 17.82 36.33
N LEU A 171 -11.78 18.85 36.71
CA LEU A 171 -13.25 18.91 36.63
C LEU A 171 -13.81 18.65 35.22
N VAL A 172 -13.15 19.20 34.20
CA VAL A 172 -13.47 19.01 32.78
C VAL A 172 -12.32 18.32 32.05
N GLY A 173 -12.63 17.35 31.20
CA GLY A 173 -11.63 16.61 30.44
C GLY A 173 -12.18 16.03 29.14
N TYR A 174 -11.34 15.30 28.41
CA TYR A 174 -11.78 14.56 27.22
C TYR A 174 -11.06 13.22 27.04
N GLN A 175 -11.68 12.34 26.26
CA GLN A 175 -11.10 11.09 25.81
C GLN A 175 -11.45 10.81 24.34
N VAL A 176 -10.45 10.84 23.46
CA VAL A 176 -10.61 10.67 22.01
C VAL A 176 -9.60 9.66 21.46
N GLY A 177 -10.07 8.55 20.91
CA GLY A 177 -9.18 7.46 20.50
C GLY A 177 -8.25 7.02 21.64
N LEU A 178 -6.95 7.27 21.48
CA LEU A 178 -5.90 6.92 22.46
C LEU A 178 -5.56 8.04 23.43
N GLU A 179 -5.97 9.27 23.12
CA GLU A 179 -5.66 10.45 23.92
C GLU A 179 -6.71 10.58 25.03
N LYS A 180 -6.25 10.56 26.29
CA LYS A 180 -7.11 10.74 27.46
C LYS A 180 -6.51 11.81 28.37
N ILE A 181 -7.24 12.91 28.53
CA ILE A 181 -6.97 13.97 29.50
C ILE A 181 -8.14 14.01 30.47
N ALA A 182 -8.09 13.13 31.48
CA ALA A 182 -9.09 13.01 32.54
C ALA A 182 -8.54 12.20 33.71
N THR A 183 -8.88 12.60 34.94
CA THR A 183 -8.54 11.90 36.20
C THR A 183 -9.78 11.23 36.80
N LYS A 184 -9.69 10.72 38.04
CA LYS A 184 -10.86 10.22 38.78
C LYS A 184 -11.78 11.36 39.27
N ASP A 185 -11.27 12.59 39.29
CA ASP A 185 -11.98 13.77 39.76
C ASP A 185 -12.80 14.44 38.66
N THR A 186 -12.56 14.07 37.39
CA THR A 186 -13.33 14.56 36.24
C THR A 186 -14.81 14.23 36.36
N LYS A 187 -15.64 15.28 36.36
CA LYS A 187 -17.10 15.18 36.43
C LYS A 187 -17.79 15.47 35.11
N LEU A 188 -17.12 16.18 34.20
CA LEU A 188 -17.60 16.45 32.84
C LEU A 188 -16.54 15.98 31.83
N ILE A 189 -16.83 14.89 31.14
CA ILE A 189 -15.90 14.32 30.14
C ILE A 189 -16.52 14.33 28.74
N TYR A 190 -15.78 14.92 27.80
CA TYR A 190 -16.12 14.88 26.37
C TYR A 190 -15.46 13.68 25.71
N VAL A 191 -16.21 12.86 25.00
CA VAL A 191 -15.67 11.63 24.38
C VAL A 191 -16.15 11.48 22.95
N THR A 192 -15.42 10.73 22.13
CA THR A 192 -15.98 10.30 20.84
C THR A 192 -17.06 9.24 21.02
N THR A 193 -18.05 9.19 20.12
CA THR A 193 -19.12 8.17 20.11
C THR A 193 -18.60 6.75 20.33
N GLY A 194 -17.59 6.32 19.56
CA GLY A 194 -16.97 4.99 19.71
C GLY A 194 -16.35 4.71 21.07
N VAL A 195 -15.80 5.72 21.77
CA VAL A 195 -15.21 5.55 23.11
C VAL A 195 -16.31 5.26 24.14
N LEU A 196 -17.42 6.00 24.11
CA LEU A 196 -18.54 5.74 25.01
C LEU A 196 -19.18 4.38 24.70
N LEU A 197 -19.37 4.07 23.42
CA LEU A 197 -19.92 2.79 22.99
C LEU A 197 -19.07 1.62 23.50
N GLN A 198 -17.74 1.69 23.39
CA GLN A 198 -16.85 0.64 23.89
C GLN A 198 -16.98 0.45 25.41
N LYS A 199 -17.07 1.53 26.19
CA LYS A 199 -17.28 1.48 27.64
C LYS A 199 -18.60 0.79 28.01
N ILE A 200 -19.69 1.21 27.36
CA ILE A 200 -21.04 0.68 27.64
C ILE A 200 -21.14 -0.79 27.23
N VAL A 201 -20.58 -1.17 26.07
CA VAL A 201 -20.60 -2.56 25.60
C VAL A 201 -19.84 -3.48 26.54
N GLY A 202 -18.67 -3.02 27.05
CA GLY A 202 -17.89 -3.77 28.03
C GLY A 202 -18.58 -3.89 29.39
N ALA A 203 -19.15 -2.79 29.90
CA ALA A 203 -19.81 -2.76 31.21
C ALA A 203 -21.22 -3.39 31.22
N LYS A 204 -21.87 -3.48 30.04
CA LYS A 204 -23.28 -3.87 29.86
C LYS A 204 -24.25 -3.07 30.74
N SER A 205 -23.87 -1.82 31.05
CA SER A 205 -24.61 -0.92 31.94
C SER A 205 -24.27 0.54 31.62
N LEU A 206 -25.21 1.45 31.90
CA LEU A 206 -25.00 2.91 31.80
C LEU A 206 -24.60 3.53 33.15
N SER A 207 -24.57 2.75 34.23
CA SER A 207 -24.43 3.24 35.62
C SER A 207 -23.10 3.93 35.95
N GLU A 208 -22.09 3.89 35.07
CA GLU A 208 -20.86 4.69 35.22
C GLU A 208 -21.18 6.19 35.24
N PHE A 209 -22.22 6.63 34.51
CA PHE A 209 -22.59 8.03 34.35
C PHE A 209 -23.98 8.31 34.91
N THR A 210 -24.16 9.50 35.49
CA THR A 210 -25.50 9.97 35.93
C THR A 210 -26.25 10.63 34.79
N HIS A 211 -25.54 11.34 33.90
CA HIS A 211 -26.08 11.99 32.72
C HIS A 211 -25.26 11.63 31.48
N ILE A 212 -25.93 11.22 30.41
CA ILE A 212 -25.33 10.92 29.11
C ILE A 212 -25.90 11.88 28.08
N PHE A 213 -25.04 12.73 27.54
CA PHE A 213 -25.37 13.61 26.43
C PHE A 213 -24.89 12.97 25.12
N ILE A 214 -25.82 12.80 24.19
CA ILE A 214 -25.51 12.33 22.84
C ILE A 214 -25.67 13.52 21.90
N ASP A 215 -24.54 14.13 21.52
CA ASP A 215 -24.54 15.31 20.65
C ASP A 215 -24.55 14.96 19.17
N GLU A 216 -25.01 15.91 18.36
CA GLU A 216 -25.02 15.85 16.89
C GLU A 216 -25.76 14.60 16.36
N VAL A 217 -26.88 14.19 17.00
CA VAL A 217 -27.60 12.94 16.66
C VAL A 217 -28.09 12.86 15.22
N HIS A 218 -28.13 13.98 14.52
CA HIS A 218 -28.55 14.11 13.13
C HIS A 218 -27.45 13.76 12.11
N GLU A 219 -26.20 13.52 12.53
CA GLU A 219 -25.16 13.00 11.62
C GLU A 219 -25.42 11.54 11.22
N ARG A 220 -26.22 10.79 12.00
CA ARG A 220 -26.70 9.41 11.67
C ARG A 220 -25.58 8.45 11.26
N THR A 221 -24.44 8.50 11.95
CA THR A 221 -23.34 7.54 11.76
C THR A 221 -23.69 6.16 12.31
N GLU A 222 -23.03 5.11 11.83
CA GLU A 222 -23.31 3.73 12.25
C GLU A 222 -23.12 3.56 13.76
N GLU A 223 -22.00 4.06 14.30
CA GLU A 223 -21.70 3.99 15.73
C GLU A 223 -22.74 4.72 16.58
N MET A 224 -23.28 5.84 16.09
CA MET A 224 -24.23 6.68 16.80
C MET A 224 -25.61 6.04 16.85
N ASP A 225 -26.12 5.57 15.70
CA ASP A 225 -27.41 4.85 15.65
C ASP A 225 -27.33 3.57 16.51
N PHE A 226 -26.19 2.88 16.52
CA PHE A 226 -25.96 1.74 17.40
C PHE A 226 -25.89 2.13 18.88
N LEU A 227 -25.23 3.25 19.22
CA LEU A 227 -25.22 3.81 20.58
C LEU A 227 -26.65 4.06 21.08
N LEU A 228 -27.49 4.69 20.25
CA LEU A 228 -28.88 5.01 20.57
C LEU A 228 -29.69 3.74 20.83
N LEU A 229 -29.48 2.69 20.03
CA LEU A 229 -30.08 1.37 20.23
C LEU A 229 -29.68 0.76 21.59
N VAL A 230 -28.38 0.72 21.89
CA VAL A 230 -27.85 0.12 23.12
C VAL A 230 -28.33 0.90 24.35
N VAL A 231 -28.25 2.24 24.32
CA VAL A 231 -28.75 3.10 25.40
C VAL A 231 -30.24 2.88 25.62
N ARG A 232 -31.06 2.86 24.56
CA ARG A 232 -32.50 2.61 24.68
C ARG A 232 -32.80 1.27 25.35
N LYS A 233 -32.05 0.22 25.04
CA LYS A 233 -32.24 -1.09 25.68
C LYS A 233 -31.81 -1.10 27.13
N LEU A 234 -30.62 -0.62 27.44
CA LEU A 234 -30.10 -0.59 28.81
C LEU A 234 -30.94 0.28 29.75
N LEU A 235 -31.45 1.42 29.26
CA LEU A 235 -32.40 2.26 30.00
C LEU A 235 -33.66 1.49 30.42
N ARG A 236 -34.18 0.61 29.55
CA ARG A 236 -35.40 -0.15 29.81
C ARG A 236 -35.18 -1.36 30.72
N THR A 237 -33.95 -1.90 30.74
CA THR A 237 -33.59 -3.11 31.48
C THR A 237 -32.97 -2.81 32.85
N ASN A 238 -31.72 -2.32 32.90
CA ASN A 238 -30.91 -2.26 34.11
C ASN A 238 -30.45 -0.85 34.54
N SER A 239 -30.66 0.17 33.71
CA SER A 239 -30.11 1.53 33.92
C SER A 239 -31.19 2.63 34.00
N ARG A 240 -32.33 2.34 34.64
CA ARG A 240 -33.54 3.18 34.64
C ARG A 240 -33.36 4.60 35.21
N PHE A 241 -32.35 4.82 36.03
CA PHE A 241 -32.13 6.11 36.72
C PHE A 241 -31.19 7.06 35.96
N VAL A 242 -30.55 6.59 34.89
CA VAL A 242 -29.63 7.42 34.09
C VAL A 242 -30.43 8.40 33.23
N LYS A 243 -29.99 9.66 33.21
CA LYS A 243 -30.60 10.71 32.40
C LYS A 243 -29.93 10.78 31.03
N VAL A 244 -30.71 10.74 29.96
CA VAL A 244 -30.18 10.83 28.58
C VAL A 244 -30.68 12.09 27.89
N ILE A 245 -29.75 12.86 27.35
CA ILE A 245 -30.02 14.12 26.66
C ILE A 245 -29.54 13.96 25.22
N LEU A 246 -30.46 14.02 24.25
CA LEU A 246 -30.14 13.99 22.82
C LEU A 246 -30.05 15.42 22.31
N MET A 247 -28.97 15.80 21.64
CA MET A 247 -28.80 17.16 21.09
C MET A 247 -28.76 17.13 19.56
N SER A 248 -29.59 17.97 18.93
CA SER A 248 -29.72 18.04 17.47
C SER A 248 -29.77 19.47 16.95
N ALA A 249 -29.24 19.69 15.74
CA ALA A 249 -29.25 20.98 15.05
C ALA A 249 -30.26 21.06 13.90
N THR A 250 -30.97 19.97 13.60
CA THR A 250 -31.88 19.86 12.44
C THR A 250 -33.34 19.69 12.87
N ILE A 251 -34.27 20.07 11.99
CA ILE A 251 -35.72 20.06 12.23
C ILE A 251 -36.34 18.65 12.41
N SER A 252 -35.62 17.57 12.04
CA SER A 252 -36.08 16.17 12.21
C SER A 252 -35.88 15.62 13.63
N CYS A 253 -36.32 16.35 14.66
CA CYS A 253 -36.29 15.87 16.05
C CYS A 253 -37.42 14.88 16.36
N GLN A 254 -38.44 14.81 15.51
CA GLN A 254 -39.62 13.97 15.72
C GLN A 254 -39.28 12.48 15.66
N GLU A 255 -38.41 12.04 14.74
CA GLU A 255 -38.01 10.63 14.64
C GLU A 255 -37.40 10.13 15.96
N PHE A 256 -36.47 10.89 16.54
CA PHE A 256 -35.85 10.58 17.83
C PHE A 256 -36.87 10.58 18.97
N ALA A 257 -37.81 11.54 18.96
CA ALA A 257 -38.84 11.66 19.99
C ALA A 257 -39.75 10.43 20.03
N HIS A 258 -40.14 9.91 18.86
CA HIS A 258 -40.93 8.68 18.75
C HIS A 258 -40.10 7.44 19.09
N TYR A 259 -38.83 7.38 18.67
CA TYR A 259 -37.98 6.22 18.92
C TYR A 259 -37.74 5.96 20.41
N PHE A 260 -37.57 7.02 21.20
CA PHE A 260 -37.43 6.95 22.66
C PHE A 260 -38.75 7.06 23.43
N ALA A 261 -39.90 6.95 22.74
CA ALA A 261 -41.21 7.06 23.37
C ALA A 261 -41.36 6.12 24.60
N VAL A 262 -42.04 6.65 25.62
CA VAL A 262 -42.24 5.98 26.90
C VAL A 262 -43.67 5.43 26.95
N PRO A 263 -43.86 4.15 27.32
CA PRO A 263 -45.20 3.59 27.49
C PRO A 263 -45.83 4.10 28.79
N ILE A 264 -46.95 4.83 28.69
CA ILE A 264 -47.76 5.29 29.81
C ILE A 264 -49.19 4.84 29.55
N ARG A 265 -49.77 4.02 30.45
CA ARG A 265 -51.16 3.50 30.35
C ARG A 265 -51.49 2.89 28.98
N ASN A 266 -50.64 1.99 28.48
CA ASN A 266 -50.77 1.34 27.15
C ASN A 266 -50.74 2.28 25.93
N ARG A 267 -50.32 3.54 26.08
CA ARG A 267 -50.05 4.46 24.97
C ARG A 267 -48.59 4.91 25.00
N LEU A 268 -47.97 5.01 23.82
CA LEU A 268 -46.61 5.53 23.67
C LEU A 268 -46.67 7.05 23.58
N TYR A 269 -46.00 7.74 24.49
CA TYR A 269 -45.85 9.19 24.46
C TYR A 269 -44.45 9.56 23.96
N PRO A 270 -44.33 10.42 22.94
CA PRO A 270 -43.04 10.86 22.44
C PRO A 270 -42.29 11.65 23.51
N VAL A 271 -40.96 11.60 23.44
CA VAL A 271 -40.09 12.35 24.35
C VAL A 271 -40.21 13.86 24.11
N TYR A 272 -40.11 14.65 25.18
CA TYR A 272 -40.17 16.10 25.10
C TYR A 272 -39.00 16.69 24.31
N VAL A 273 -39.32 17.61 23.39
CA VAL A 273 -38.34 18.39 22.61
C VAL A 273 -38.30 19.81 23.16
N PHE A 274 -37.14 20.20 23.68
CA PHE A 274 -36.86 21.55 24.17
C PHE A 274 -36.13 22.34 23.09
N GLU A 275 -36.74 23.44 22.63
CA GLU A 275 -36.14 24.31 21.63
C GLU A 275 -35.31 25.42 22.28
N VAL A 276 -34.06 25.53 21.83
CA VAL A 276 -33.11 26.57 22.23
C VAL A 276 -33.13 27.66 21.17
N GLU A 277 -33.62 28.84 21.52
CA GLU A 277 -33.59 30.00 20.62
C GLU A 277 -32.14 30.42 20.33
N GLY A 278 -31.77 30.44 19.05
CA GLY A 278 -30.58 31.11 18.55
C GLY A 278 -31.00 32.22 17.58
N LYS A 279 -30.37 33.39 17.63
CA LYS A 279 -30.53 34.46 16.62
C LYS A 279 -29.33 34.46 15.67
N PRO A 280 -29.24 33.55 14.68
CA PRO A 280 -28.23 33.67 13.64
C PRO A 280 -28.46 34.95 12.83
N HIS A 281 -27.39 35.58 12.34
CA HIS A 281 -27.51 36.71 11.44
C HIS A 281 -28.13 36.26 10.10
N THR A 282 -28.79 37.17 9.40
CA THR A 282 -29.42 36.90 8.09
C THR A 282 -28.37 36.43 7.08
N ILE A 283 -28.68 35.37 6.33
CA ILE A 283 -27.83 34.84 5.26
C ILE A 283 -28.58 34.93 3.93
N GLU A 284 -27.97 35.53 2.92
CA GLU A 284 -28.51 35.53 1.55
C GLU A 284 -28.00 34.33 0.76
N GLU A 285 -28.89 33.72 -0.03
CA GLU A 285 -28.61 32.53 -0.84
C GLU A 285 -28.69 32.89 -2.33
N TYR A 286 -27.69 32.44 -3.10
CA TYR A 286 -27.60 32.62 -4.54
C TYR A 286 -27.39 31.27 -5.22
N TYR A 287 -28.10 31.05 -6.33
CA TYR A 287 -28.00 29.82 -7.14
C TYR A 287 -27.23 30.06 -8.44
N LEU A 288 -26.80 28.98 -9.10
CA LEU A 288 -25.94 29.07 -10.29
C LEU A 288 -26.60 29.85 -11.44
N ASP A 289 -27.91 29.68 -11.63
CA ASP A 289 -28.74 30.35 -12.64
C ASP A 289 -28.87 31.87 -12.38
N GLU A 290 -28.73 32.29 -11.12
CA GLU A 290 -28.78 33.70 -10.71
C GLU A 290 -27.43 34.41 -10.95
N LEU A 291 -26.33 33.67 -11.22
CA LEU A 291 -24.96 34.18 -11.36
C LEU A 291 -24.50 34.50 -12.80
N LYS A 292 -25.43 34.59 -13.78
CA LYS A 292 -25.16 34.89 -15.22
C LYS A 292 -24.11 33.97 -15.88
N SER A 293 -24.29 32.64 -15.82
CA SER A 293 -23.45 31.63 -16.53
C SER A 293 -24.27 30.48 -17.14
N ILE A 294 -23.71 29.84 -18.18
CA ILE A 294 -24.31 29.10 -19.33
C ILE A 294 -24.71 27.62 -19.05
N ILE A 295 -24.49 27.09 -17.85
CA ILE A 295 -24.61 25.64 -17.60
C ILE A 295 -26.07 25.25 -17.35
N SER A 296 -26.78 24.80 -18.39
CA SER A 296 -28.22 24.50 -18.28
C SER A 296 -28.57 23.18 -17.59
N HIS A 297 -27.69 22.17 -17.53
CA HIS A 297 -28.07 20.85 -16.99
C HIS A 297 -26.91 20.08 -16.34
N ILE A 298 -26.77 20.18 -15.00
CA ILE A 298 -25.91 19.28 -14.22
C ILE A 298 -26.79 18.20 -13.60
N ARG A 299 -26.69 16.96 -14.07
CA ARG A 299 -27.44 15.81 -13.52
C ARG A 299 -26.56 14.87 -12.70
N GLU A 300 -25.33 14.66 -13.14
CA GLU A 300 -24.38 13.77 -12.47
C GLU A 300 -23.60 14.50 -11.36
N PRO A 301 -23.29 13.81 -10.24
CA PRO A 301 -22.52 14.38 -9.13
C PRO A 301 -21.03 14.49 -9.48
N VAL A 302 -20.69 15.42 -10.37
CA VAL A 302 -19.32 15.69 -10.82
C VAL A 302 -19.01 17.18 -10.76
N ILE A 303 -17.76 17.53 -10.47
CA ILE A 303 -17.32 18.94 -10.52
C ILE A 303 -16.91 19.26 -11.95
N HIS A 304 -17.72 20.04 -12.67
CA HIS A 304 -17.40 20.46 -14.03
C HIS A 304 -16.30 21.55 -14.02
N PRO A 305 -15.37 21.60 -14.99
CA PRO A 305 -14.35 22.65 -15.09
C PRO A 305 -14.89 24.09 -14.98
N GLU A 306 -16.09 24.31 -15.51
CA GLU A 306 -16.79 25.61 -15.44
C GLU A 306 -17.23 25.99 -14.01
N MET A 307 -17.51 25.01 -13.13
CA MET A 307 -17.79 25.28 -11.71
C MET A 307 -16.54 25.80 -11.00
N TYR A 308 -15.35 25.26 -11.31
CA TYR A 308 -14.08 25.80 -10.80
C TYR A 308 -13.84 27.23 -11.29
N LYS A 309 -14.04 27.50 -12.58
CA LYS A 309 -13.91 28.84 -13.14
C LYS A 309 -14.85 29.82 -12.45
N THR A 310 -16.09 29.41 -12.19
CA THR A 310 -17.11 30.20 -11.48
C THR A 310 -16.70 30.47 -10.03
N ALA A 311 -16.24 29.45 -9.30
CA ALA A 311 -15.75 29.62 -7.93
C ALA A 311 -14.55 30.59 -7.85
N VAL A 312 -13.59 30.47 -8.77
CA VAL A 312 -12.44 31.39 -8.86
C VAL A 312 -12.89 32.81 -9.21
N ALA A 313 -13.89 32.97 -10.08
CA ALA A 313 -14.47 34.27 -10.41
C ALA A 313 -15.17 34.92 -9.21
N LEU A 314 -15.95 34.14 -8.43
CA LEU A 314 -16.60 34.60 -7.19
C LEU A 314 -15.57 35.09 -6.17
N ILE A 315 -14.50 34.31 -5.93
CA ILE A 315 -13.42 34.68 -5.01
C ILE A 315 -12.82 36.04 -5.40
N ARG A 316 -12.53 36.25 -6.70
CA ARG A 316 -12.01 37.52 -7.22
C ARG A 316 -13.02 38.68 -7.12
N TRP A 317 -14.31 38.38 -7.21
CA TRP A 317 -15.37 39.39 -7.15
C TRP A 317 -15.62 39.87 -5.72
N PHE A 318 -15.58 38.99 -4.71
CA PHE A 318 -15.76 39.36 -3.31
C PHE A 318 -14.72 40.40 -2.84
N ASP A 319 -13.51 40.41 -3.40
CA ASP A 319 -12.50 41.44 -3.07
C ASP A 319 -12.90 42.82 -3.59
N LYS A 320 -13.54 42.90 -4.76
CA LYS A 320 -13.99 44.16 -5.37
C LYS A 320 -15.19 44.78 -4.63
N LEU A 321 -16.04 43.96 -4.02
CA LEU A 321 -17.19 44.43 -3.26
C LEU A 321 -16.77 45.12 -1.95
N GLU A 322 -15.85 44.53 -1.20
CA GLU A 322 -15.45 45.06 0.12
C GLU A 322 -14.55 46.31 -0.01
N LEU A 323 -13.80 46.46 -1.11
CA LEU A 323 -13.07 47.69 -1.42
C LEU A 323 -13.98 48.90 -1.69
N LYS A 324 -15.24 48.68 -2.09
CA LYS A 324 -16.21 49.77 -2.36
C LYS A 324 -16.91 50.32 -1.11
N GLU A 325 -16.89 49.59 0.01
CA GLU A 325 -17.46 50.08 1.28
C GLU A 325 -16.54 51.08 2.00
N SER A 326 -15.29 51.24 1.54
CA SER A 326 -14.36 52.31 1.97
C SER A 326 -14.29 53.39 0.87
N VAL A 327 -14.96 54.53 1.08
CA VAL A 327 -15.13 55.62 0.10
C VAL A 327 -13.79 56.13 -0.48
N VAL A 328 -13.65 56.17 -1.82
CA VAL A 328 -13.41 57.36 -2.67
C VAL A 328 -13.72 57.00 -4.14
N ILE A 329 -14.51 57.86 -4.81
CA ILE A 329 -14.73 57.86 -6.26
C ILE A 329 -13.41 58.17 -6.97
N CYS A 330 -12.91 57.25 -7.80
CA CYS A 330 -12.00 57.59 -8.90
C CYS A 330 -12.31 56.72 -10.11
N SER A 331 -12.81 57.37 -11.16
CA SER A 331 -12.90 56.85 -12.52
C SER A 331 -11.50 56.59 -13.06
N ILE A 332 -11.24 55.39 -13.61
CA ILE A 332 -10.46 55.07 -14.84
C ILE A 332 -10.48 53.52 -15.02
N PRO A 333 -10.67 52.99 -16.25
CA PRO A 333 -10.68 51.55 -16.53
C PRO A 333 -9.27 50.96 -16.73
N GLU A 334 -9.15 49.64 -16.55
CA GLU A 334 -8.13 48.73 -17.15
C GLU A 334 -6.79 48.33 -16.46
N PHE A 335 -6.37 48.84 -15.30
CA PHE A 335 -5.04 48.42 -14.75
C PHE A 335 -4.93 48.09 -13.25
N ILE A 336 -5.89 47.36 -12.68
CA ILE A 336 -5.76 46.80 -11.32
C ILE A 336 -6.05 45.28 -11.34
N ILE A 337 -5.10 44.48 -11.83
CA ILE A 337 -5.12 42.99 -11.74
C ILE A 337 -3.81 42.46 -11.13
N PHE A 338 -3.17 43.17 -10.18
CA PHE A 338 -1.82 42.74 -9.74
C PHE A 338 -1.49 42.66 -8.24
N PHE A 339 -2.44 42.84 -7.30
CA PHE A 339 -2.15 42.56 -5.88
C PHE A 339 -3.30 41.86 -5.16
N LEU A 340 -3.50 40.57 -5.42
CA LEU A 340 -4.31 39.69 -4.57
C LEU A 340 -3.38 39.02 -3.54
N ARG A 341 -3.54 39.37 -2.26
CA ARG A 341 -2.83 38.76 -1.13
C ARG A 341 -3.77 37.73 -0.47
N LEU A 342 -3.67 36.46 -0.89
CA LEU A 342 -4.52 35.37 -0.41
C LEU A 342 -3.74 34.43 0.53
N GLN A 343 -4.39 33.97 1.60
CA GLN A 343 -3.92 32.88 2.46
C GLN A 343 -4.88 31.69 2.34
N VAL A 344 -4.42 30.60 1.72
CA VAL A 344 -5.24 29.41 1.42
C VAL A 344 -4.89 28.29 2.39
N TYR A 345 -5.89 27.77 3.11
CA TYR A 345 -5.74 26.67 4.04
C TYR A 345 -6.61 25.47 3.62
N PRO A 346 -6.03 24.28 3.37
CA PRO A 346 -6.79 23.07 3.15
C PRO A 346 -7.33 22.52 4.48
N LEU A 347 -8.60 22.12 4.51
CA LEU A 347 -9.25 21.50 5.66
C LEU A 347 -9.83 20.14 5.23
N HIS A 348 -9.06 19.09 5.51
CA HIS A 348 -9.40 17.70 5.20
C HIS A 348 -8.95 16.80 6.37
N SER A 349 -9.61 15.67 6.58
CA SER A 349 -9.30 14.73 7.67
C SER A 349 -7.86 14.19 7.64
N THR A 350 -7.23 14.19 6.46
CA THR A 350 -5.82 13.78 6.26
C THR A 350 -4.80 14.90 6.49
N VAL A 351 -5.24 16.15 6.67
CA VAL A 351 -4.38 17.28 7.06
C VAL A 351 -4.04 17.16 8.55
N SER A 352 -2.84 17.55 8.96
CA SER A 352 -2.39 17.40 10.35
C SER A 352 -3.19 18.28 11.31
N LEU A 353 -3.31 17.89 12.59
CA LEU A 353 -4.07 18.68 13.57
C LEU A 353 -3.50 20.09 13.78
N GLU A 354 -2.18 20.26 13.68
CA GLU A 354 -1.51 21.58 13.76
C GLU A 354 -1.88 22.47 12.57
N ASP A 355 -1.85 21.92 11.36
CA ASP A 355 -2.25 22.65 10.15
C ASP A 355 -3.74 22.98 10.13
N GLN A 356 -4.57 22.09 10.69
CA GLN A 356 -5.98 22.37 10.93
C GLN A 356 -6.15 23.45 12.00
N ASN A 357 -5.29 23.51 13.01
CA ASN A 357 -5.35 24.54 14.05
C ASN A 357 -5.03 25.94 13.48
N ASN A 358 -4.17 26.04 12.47
CA ASN A 358 -3.91 27.30 11.75
C ASN A 358 -5.19 27.90 11.14
N VAL A 359 -6.23 27.09 10.89
CA VAL A 359 -7.54 27.54 10.42
C VAL A 359 -8.30 28.35 11.48
N PHE A 360 -7.92 28.33 12.75
CA PHE A 360 -8.52 29.19 13.79
C PHE A 360 -7.80 30.52 13.97
N MET A 361 -6.58 30.67 13.44
CA MET A 361 -5.80 31.91 13.56
C MET A 361 -6.36 33.01 12.65
N SER A 362 -6.36 34.26 13.12
CA SER A 362 -6.75 35.41 12.31
C SER A 362 -5.81 35.59 11.11
N PRO A 363 -6.31 36.00 9.92
CA PRO A 363 -5.45 36.26 8.78
C PRO A 363 -4.50 37.44 9.05
N VAL A 364 -3.36 37.43 8.37
CA VAL A 364 -2.42 38.56 8.40
C VAL A 364 -3.12 39.81 7.85
N PRO A 365 -2.98 41.00 8.48
CA PRO A 365 -3.60 42.23 7.99
C PRO A 365 -3.32 42.46 6.49
N GLY A 366 -4.38 42.72 5.72
CA GLY A 366 -4.32 42.89 4.26
C GLY A 366 -4.28 41.60 3.45
N TYR A 367 -4.42 40.42 4.08
CA TYR A 367 -4.63 39.14 3.40
C TYR A 367 -6.05 38.63 3.61
N ARG A 368 -6.63 38.00 2.58
CA ARG A 368 -7.89 37.27 2.71
C ARG A 368 -7.65 35.79 2.96
N LYS A 369 -8.32 35.27 3.99
CA LYS A 369 -8.35 33.85 4.33
C LYS A 369 -9.31 33.08 3.42
N ILE A 370 -8.83 32.01 2.80
CA ILE A 370 -9.62 31.09 1.99
C ILE A 370 -9.47 29.69 2.58
N LEU A 371 -10.60 29.05 2.88
CA LEU A 371 -10.65 27.71 3.41
C LEU A 371 -11.17 26.75 2.35
N LEU A 372 -10.36 25.75 1.99
CA LEU A 372 -10.75 24.69 1.06
C LEU A 372 -11.11 23.45 1.89
N SER A 373 -12.40 23.22 2.11
CA SER A 373 -12.87 22.21 3.06
C SER A 373 -13.71 21.10 2.42
N THR A 374 -13.66 19.92 3.03
CA THR A 374 -14.70 18.87 2.87
C THR A 374 -15.87 19.11 3.84
N ASN A 375 -16.75 18.11 4.04
CA ASN A 375 -17.80 18.11 5.06
C ASN A 375 -17.26 18.25 6.51
N ILE A 376 -15.94 18.29 6.72
CA ILE A 376 -15.34 18.56 8.02
C ILE A 376 -15.77 19.93 8.61
N ALA A 377 -15.95 20.96 7.78
CA ALA A 377 -16.43 22.27 8.20
C ALA A 377 -17.95 22.35 8.47
N GLU A 378 -18.71 21.29 8.20
CA GLU A 378 -20.17 21.29 8.25
C GLU A 378 -20.73 21.36 9.67
N SER A 379 -20.14 20.59 10.60
CA SER A 379 -20.66 20.35 11.95
C SER A 379 -19.60 20.61 13.03
N SER A 380 -18.47 19.89 13.01
CA SER A 380 -17.54 19.80 14.16
C SER A 380 -16.44 20.85 14.28
N VAL A 381 -16.28 21.75 13.30
CA VAL A 381 -15.27 22.82 13.35
C VAL A 381 -15.95 24.18 13.23
N THR A 382 -15.79 25.01 14.26
CA THR A 382 -16.34 26.37 14.29
C THR A 382 -15.24 27.37 13.98
N VAL A 383 -15.10 27.72 12.71
CA VAL A 383 -14.27 28.86 12.32
C VAL A 383 -15.07 30.14 12.57
N PRO A 384 -14.57 31.08 13.38
CA PRO A 384 -15.32 32.28 13.73
C PRO A 384 -15.57 33.18 12.50
N ASP A 385 -14.59 33.37 11.62
CA ASP A 385 -14.57 34.51 10.67
C ASP A 385 -15.13 34.22 9.26
N VAL A 386 -16.10 33.31 9.12
CA VAL A 386 -16.63 32.95 7.80
C VAL A 386 -17.80 33.86 7.41
N LYS A 387 -17.64 34.63 6.32
CA LYS A 387 -18.68 35.51 5.75
C LYS A 387 -19.27 34.99 4.44
N TYR A 388 -18.48 34.30 3.62
CA TYR A 388 -18.87 33.78 2.32
C TYR A 388 -18.70 32.25 2.29
N VAL A 389 -19.72 31.54 1.82
CA VAL A 389 -19.68 30.08 1.58
C VAL A 389 -19.93 29.82 0.11
N ILE A 390 -19.01 29.12 -0.56
CA ILE A 390 -19.19 28.60 -1.91
C ILE A 390 -19.41 27.09 -1.79
N ASP A 391 -20.63 26.65 -2.08
CA ASP A 391 -21.03 25.25 -1.92
C ASP A 391 -21.21 24.58 -3.29
N PHE A 392 -20.41 23.53 -3.53
CA PHE A 392 -20.55 22.68 -4.71
C PHE A 392 -21.73 21.71 -4.59
N CYS A 393 -22.36 21.63 -3.41
CA CYS A 393 -23.46 20.71 -3.10
C CYS A 393 -23.10 19.22 -3.27
N LEU A 394 -21.82 18.89 -3.18
CA LEU A 394 -21.29 17.53 -3.31
C LEU A 394 -20.72 17.04 -1.97
N THR A 395 -20.67 15.72 -1.82
CA THR A 395 -20.02 15.03 -0.71
C THR A 395 -19.50 13.67 -1.18
N ARG A 396 -18.42 13.16 -0.58
CA ARG A 396 -17.98 11.79 -0.80
C ARG A 396 -18.60 10.88 0.25
N THR A 397 -19.21 9.79 -0.20
CA THR A 397 -19.94 8.85 0.66
C THR A 397 -19.42 7.44 0.41
N LEU A 398 -19.12 6.71 1.48
CA LEU A 398 -18.79 5.29 1.39
C LEU A 398 -20.07 4.49 1.14
N VAL A 399 -20.08 3.71 0.07
CA VAL A 399 -21.22 2.88 -0.32
C VAL A 399 -20.73 1.45 -0.49
N CYS A 400 -21.43 0.52 0.17
CA CYS A 400 -21.26 -0.90 -0.08
C CYS A 400 -22.10 -1.29 -1.30
N ASP A 401 -21.50 -2.05 -2.22
CA ASP A 401 -22.20 -2.64 -3.34
C ASP A 401 -23.10 -3.80 -2.85
N GLU A 402 -24.38 -3.81 -3.20
CA GLU A 402 -25.35 -4.78 -2.65
C GLU A 402 -25.10 -6.21 -3.12
N ASP A 403 -24.45 -6.39 -4.28
CA ASP A 403 -24.16 -7.70 -4.86
C ASP A 403 -22.80 -8.21 -4.37
N THR A 404 -21.74 -7.41 -4.53
CA THR A 404 -20.35 -7.83 -4.24
C THR A 404 -19.89 -7.55 -2.80
N ASN A 405 -20.65 -6.77 -2.03
CA ASN A 405 -20.28 -6.25 -0.70
C ASN A 405 -18.92 -5.52 -0.64
N TYR A 406 -18.41 -5.08 -1.80
CA TYR A 406 -17.22 -4.27 -1.86
C TYR A 406 -17.53 -2.80 -1.57
N GLN A 407 -16.64 -2.18 -0.82
CA GLN A 407 -16.74 -0.77 -0.50
C GLN A 407 -16.23 0.10 -1.67
N SER A 408 -16.98 1.15 -1.99
CA SER A 408 -16.58 2.17 -2.95
C SER A 408 -16.84 3.57 -2.38
N LEU A 409 -15.89 4.49 -2.56
CA LEU A 409 -16.07 5.89 -2.16
C LEU A 409 -16.64 6.66 -3.36
N ARG A 410 -17.94 6.96 -3.33
CA ARG A 410 -18.65 7.61 -4.45
C ARG A 410 -18.83 9.09 -4.18
N LEU A 411 -18.68 9.92 -5.21
CA LEU A 411 -19.04 11.33 -5.16
C LEU A 411 -20.55 11.42 -5.38
N CYS A 412 -21.26 12.02 -4.42
CA CYS A 412 -22.72 12.10 -4.38
C CYS A 412 -23.17 13.55 -4.16
N TRP A 413 -24.43 13.83 -4.50
CA TRP A 413 -25.08 15.06 -4.08
C TRP A 413 -25.25 15.08 -2.56
N ALA A 414 -24.85 16.17 -1.93
CA ALA A 414 -25.07 16.39 -0.49
C ALA A 414 -26.56 16.65 -0.24
N SER A 415 -27.04 16.29 0.96
CA SER A 415 -28.44 16.56 1.35
C SER A 415 -28.70 18.05 1.56
N LYS A 416 -29.97 18.48 1.44
CA LYS A 416 -30.38 19.85 1.77
C LYS A 416 -30.01 20.20 3.21
N ASN A 417 -30.19 19.26 4.15
CA ASN A 417 -29.77 19.43 5.54
C ASN A 417 -28.28 19.75 5.65
N SER A 418 -27.41 18.97 5.01
CA SER A 418 -25.96 19.22 5.00
C SER A 418 -25.59 20.57 4.39
N CYS A 419 -26.17 20.86 3.23
CA CYS A 419 -26.00 22.11 2.52
C CYS A 419 -26.51 23.33 3.32
N ASN A 420 -27.55 23.15 4.15
CA ASN A 420 -28.06 24.19 5.06
C ASN A 420 -27.17 24.39 6.28
N GLN A 421 -26.50 23.33 6.77
CA GLN A 421 -25.48 23.46 7.80
C GLN A 421 -24.26 24.23 7.29
N ARG A 422 -23.80 23.95 6.06
CA ARG A 422 -22.74 24.72 5.37
C ARG A 422 -23.12 26.19 5.25
N ARG A 423 -24.34 26.49 4.80
CA ARG A 423 -24.89 27.86 4.75
C ARG A 423 -24.84 28.55 6.11
N GLY A 424 -25.25 27.86 7.18
CA GLY A 424 -25.26 28.40 8.54
C GLY A 424 -23.89 28.85 9.06
N ARG A 425 -22.78 28.41 8.45
CA ARG A 425 -21.42 28.86 8.80
C ARG A 425 -21.16 30.32 8.45
N ALA A 426 -21.86 30.88 7.46
CA ALA A 426 -21.69 32.28 7.03
C ALA A 426 -22.36 33.32 7.96
N GLY A 427 -23.36 32.91 8.76
CA GLY A 427 -24.22 33.82 9.53
C GLY A 427 -23.87 33.94 11.01
N ARG A 428 -22.62 33.64 11.41
CA ARG A 428 -22.22 33.55 12.83
C ARG A 428 -21.82 34.88 13.44
N ILE A 429 -21.09 35.72 12.69
CA ILE A 429 -20.57 37.01 13.19
C ILE A 429 -21.33 38.19 12.60
N SER A 430 -21.77 38.08 11.34
CA SER A 430 -22.39 39.18 10.61
C SER A 430 -23.31 38.63 9.51
N LYS A 431 -23.93 39.52 8.73
CA LYS A 431 -24.69 39.14 7.54
C LYS A 431 -23.81 38.32 6.60
N GLY A 432 -24.25 37.10 6.31
CA GLY A 432 -23.50 36.13 5.51
C GLY A 432 -24.06 35.92 4.10
N TYR A 433 -23.28 35.28 3.24
CA TYR A 433 -23.67 34.97 1.86
C TYR A 433 -23.31 33.51 1.52
N CYS A 434 -24.24 32.78 0.91
CA CYS A 434 -24.05 31.40 0.45
C CYS A 434 -24.34 31.29 -1.05
N TYR A 435 -23.35 30.78 -1.80
CA TYR A 435 -23.42 30.60 -3.25
C TYR A 435 -23.44 29.10 -3.54
N ARG A 436 -24.58 28.59 -3.99
CA ARG A 436 -24.77 27.18 -4.36
C ARG A 436 -24.50 27.03 -5.85
N LEU A 437 -23.53 26.18 -6.21
CA LEU A 437 -23.16 25.93 -7.61
C LEU A 437 -24.09 24.93 -8.30
N VAL A 438 -25.39 24.99 -8.00
CA VAL A 438 -26.46 24.22 -8.65
C VAL A 438 -27.60 25.16 -9.03
N CYS A 439 -28.38 24.78 -10.04
CA CYS A 439 -29.56 25.55 -10.43
C CYS A 439 -30.68 25.43 -9.37
N LYS A 440 -31.48 26.48 -9.21
CA LYS A 440 -32.58 26.53 -8.23
C LYS A 440 -33.62 25.41 -8.42
N ASP A 441 -33.97 25.11 -9.67
CA ASP A 441 -34.91 24.03 -10.00
C ASP A 441 -34.37 22.64 -9.61
N PHE A 442 -33.05 22.43 -9.80
CA PHE A 442 -32.37 21.19 -9.42
C PHE A 442 -32.30 21.05 -7.89
N TRP A 443 -32.00 22.14 -7.19
CA TRP A 443 -32.03 22.19 -5.73
C TRP A 443 -33.42 21.84 -5.18
N ALA A 444 -34.49 22.38 -5.77
CA ALA A 444 -35.85 22.13 -5.30
C ALA A 444 -36.26 20.66 -5.46
N ASN A 445 -36.01 20.08 -6.64
CA ASN A 445 -36.63 18.81 -7.06
C ASN A 445 -35.71 17.58 -7.03
N CYS A 446 -34.37 17.76 -7.07
CA CYS A 446 -33.44 16.64 -7.23
C CYS A 446 -32.51 16.40 -6.03
N ILE A 447 -32.20 17.44 -5.23
CA ILE A 447 -31.36 17.29 -4.04
C ILE A 447 -32.18 16.65 -2.90
N PRO A 448 -31.72 15.54 -2.29
CA PRO A 448 -32.45 14.87 -1.22
C PRO A 448 -32.51 15.71 0.05
N GLU A 449 -33.59 15.61 0.83
CA GLU A 449 -33.78 16.39 2.05
C GLU A 449 -32.75 16.02 3.14
N SER A 450 -32.57 14.72 3.37
CA SER A 450 -31.68 14.13 4.37
C SER A 450 -30.70 13.11 3.74
N SER A 451 -29.60 12.85 4.42
CA SER A 451 -28.64 11.79 4.04
C SER A 451 -29.13 10.42 4.48
N VAL A 452 -28.86 9.39 3.68
CA VAL A 452 -29.10 7.99 4.04
C VAL A 452 -28.20 7.59 5.23
N PRO A 453 -28.77 7.07 6.34
CA PRO A 453 -28.02 6.67 7.53
C PRO A 453 -26.94 5.63 7.22
N GLU A 454 -25.77 5.74 7.88
CA GLU A 454 -24.65 4.82 7.66
C GLU A 454 -24.98 3.37 7.98
N MET A 455 -25.79 3.15 9.01
CA MET A 455 -26.25 1.81 9.43
C MET A 455 -26.96 1.03 8.31
N THR A 456 -27.49 1.72 7.28
CA THR A 456 -28.21 1.09 6.16
C THR A 456 -27.38 0.95 4.87
N ARG A 457 -26.14 1.44 4.85
CA ARG A 457 -25.31 1.49 3.62
C ARG A 457 -23.85 1.06 3.81
N CYS A 458 -23.40 0.90 5.05
CA CYS A 458 -22.05 0.51 5.41
C CYS A 458 -22.02 -0.95 5.92
N PRO A 459 -20.89 -1.66 5.79
CA PRO A 459 -20.73 -3.01 6.32
C PRO A 459 -20.87 -3.06 7.85
N LEU A 460 -21.52 -4.11 8.37
CA LEU A 460 -22.00 -4.20 9.75
C LEU A 460 -21.16 -5.12 10.65
N GLU A 461 -19.97 -5.56 10.20
CA GLU A 461 -19.17 -6.59 10.88
C GLU A 461 -18.86 -6.20 12.33
N ASN A 462 -18.43 -4.95 12.54
CA ASN A 462 -18.12 -4.43 13.88
C ASN A 462 -19.37 -4.32 14.76
N THR A 463 -20.49 -3.89 14.18
CA THR A 463 -21.77 -3.79 14.89
C THR A 463 -22.26 -5.17 15.32
N VAL A 464 -22.26 -6.17 14.43
CA VAL A 464 -22.67 -7.54 14.74
C VAL A 464 -21.79 -8.16 15.83
N LEU A 465 -20.47 -7.94 15.79
CA LEU A 465 -19.57 -8.41 16.86
C LEU A 465 -19.89 -7.77 18.22
N LYS A 466 -20.14 -6.45 18.26
CA LYS A 466 -20.54 -5.76 19.49
C LYS A 466 -21.90 -6.25 20.00
N VAL A 467 -22.86 -6.54 19.10
CA VAL A 467 -24.14 -7.16 19.47
C VAL A 467 -23.92 -8.49 20.16
N LYS A 468 -23.06 -9.34 19.61
CA LYS A 468 -22.72 -10.63 20.21
C LYS A 468 -22.00 -10.50 21.55
N MET A 469 -21.15 -9.48 21.73
CA MET A 469 -20.56 -9.18 23.04
C MET A 469 -21.60 -8.75 24.09
N LEU A 470 -22.58 -7.94 23.68
CA LEU A 470 -23.64 -7.46 24.56
C LEU A 470 -24.51 -8.58 25.11
N ASP A 471 -24.69 -9.66 24.34
CA ASP A 471 -25.49 -10.83 24.71
C ASP A 471 -26.96 -10.47 25.01
N MET A 472 -27.57 -9.69 24.10
CA MET A 472 -28.95 -9.21 24.20
C MET A 472 -29.89 -9.84 23.16
N GLY A 473 -29.57 -11.05 22.70
CA GLY A 473 -30.34 -11.79 21.69
C GLY A 473 -29.67 -11.84 20.32
N GLU A 474 -30.40 -12.37 19.34
CA GLU A 474 -29.93 -12.54 17.96
C GLU A 474 -29.67 -11.19 17.25
N PRO A 475 -28.63 -11.09 16.39
CA PRO A 475 -28.32 -9.86 15.67
C PRO A 475 -29.50 -9.29 14.87
N VAL A 476 -30.22 -10.15 14.14
CA VAL A 476 -31.37 -9.76 13.33
C VAL A 476 -32.47 -9.14 14.21
N ALA A 477 -32.84 -9.82 15.31
CA ALA A 477 -33.89 -9.36 16.21
C ALA A 477 -33.53 -8.04 16.91
N LEU A 478 -32.26 -7.85 17.28
CA LEU A 478 -31.83 -6.62 17.94
C LEU A 478 -31.74 -5.44 16.97
N LEU A 479 -31.11 -5.63 15.80
CA LEU A 479 -30.92 -4.58 14.79
C LEU A 479 -32.25 -4.16 14.13
N ALA A 480 -33.24 -5.06 14.05
CA ALA A 480 -34.60 -4.70 13.66
C ALA A 480 -35.25 -3.64 14.55
N THR A 481 -34.74 -3.44 15.77
CA THR A 481 -35.24 -2.43 16.71
C THR A 481 -34.44 -1.12 16.71
N ALA A 482 -33.48 -0.96 15.78
CA ALA A 482 -32.71 0.27 15.57
C ALA A 482 -33.59 1.42 15.06
N LEU A 483 -33.03 2.64 15.05
CA LEU A 483 -33.72 3.84 14.55
C LEU A 483 -34.02 3.72 13.05
N SER A 484 -33.05 3.26 12.28
CA SER A 484 -33.20 2.85 10.88
C SER A 484 -32.61 1.45 10.72
N PRO A 485 -33.44 0.39 10.71
CA PRO A 485 -32.94 -0.98 10.67
C PRO A 485 -32.26 -1.28 9.32
N PRO A 486 -31.12 -1.99 9.32
CA PRO A 486 -30.51 -2.49 8.09
C PRO A 486 -31.37 -3.58 7.43
N SER A 487 -31.09 -3.88 6.16
CA SER A 487 -31.78 -4.98 5.48
C SER A 487 -31.40 -6.33 6.11
N ILE A 488 -32.33 -7.29 6.06
CA ILE A 488 -32.08 -8.63 6.63
C ILE A 488 -30.95 -9.32 5.87
N SER A 489 -30.94 -9.21 4.54
CA SER A 489 -29.91 -9.78 3.68
C SER A 489 -28.51 -9.25 3.99
N ASP A 490 -28.37 -7.97 4.33
CA ASP A 490 -27.08 -7.39 4.74
C ASP A 490 -26.58 -7.97 6.07
N ILE A 491 -27.48 -8.15 7.04
CA ILE A 491 -27.15 -8.76 8.33
C ILE A 491 -26.72 -10.23 8.11
N GLU A 492 -27.51 -10.99 7.34
CA GLU A 492 -27.24 -12.38 7.01
C GLU A 492 -25.86 -12.54 6.33
N ARG A 493 -25.58 -11.74 5.30
CA ARG A 493 -24.29 -11.73 4.60
C ARG A 493 -23.14 -11.33 5.52
N THR A 494 -23.34 -10.32 6.38
CA THR A 494 -22.34 -9.92 7.39
C THR A 494 -22.00 -11.07 8.33
N ILE A 495 -23.01 -11.85 8.76
CA ILE A 495 -22.79 -13.02 9.62
C ILE A 495 -21.99 -14.10 8.90
N LEU A 496 -22.26 -14.33 7.60
CA LEU A 496 -21.47 -15.25 6.78
C LEU A 496 -20.01 -14.78 6.65
N HIS A 497 -19.76 -13.49 6.39
CA HIS A 497 -18.39 -12.95 6.37
C HIS A 497 -17.67 -13.12 7.71
N LEU A 498 -18.35 -12.87 8.83
CA LEU A 498 -17.78 -13.10 10.16
C LEU A 498 -17.50 -14.59 10.43
N LYS A 499 -18.28 -15.52 9.85
CA LYS A 499 -17.96 -16.96 9.88
C LYS A 499 -16.73 -17.29 9.04
N GLU A 500 -16.58 -16.69 7.85
CA GLU A 500 -15.42 -16.88 6.97
C GLU A 500 -14.12 -16.38 7.62
N ILE A 501 -14.18 -15.20 8.24
CA ILE A 501 -13.05 -14.64 9.01
C ILE A 501 -12.69 -15.56 10.18
N GLY A 502 -13.67 -16.30 10.73
CA GLY A 502 -13.54 -17.12 11.93
C GLY A 502 -13.90 -16.36 13.22
N ALA A 503 -14.60 -15.23 13.11
CA ALA A 503 -15.07 -14.49 14.27
C ALA A 503 -16.31 -15.14 14.91
N LEU A 504 -17.14 -15.82 14.10
CA LEU A 504 -18.32 -16.58 14.52
C LEU A 504 -18.18 -18.07 14.20
N SER A 505 -18.85 -18.90 14.99
CA SER A 505 -18.89 -20.35 14.82
C SER A 505 -19.63 -20.76 13.54
N ILE A 506 -19.13 -21.75 12.81
CA ILE A 506 -19.78 -22.30 11.60
C ILE A 506 -20.92 -23.30 11.96
N GLY A 507 -20.91 -23.87 13.18
CA GLY A 507 -21.66 -25.06 13.59
C GLY A 507 -23.08 -25.26 13.01
N VAL A 508 -23.23 -26.38 12.30
CA VAL A 508 -24.47 -26.94 11.71
C VAL A 508 -25.13 -28.00 12.65
N HIS A 509 -24.53 -28.31 13.80
CA HIS A 509 -24.90 -29.47 14.63
C HIS A 509 -25.47 -29.15 16.02
N SER A 510 -25.75 -27.88 16.34
CA SER A 510 -26.63 -27.56 17.47
C SER A 510 -28.07 -27.57 16.93
N GLU A 511 -28.85 -28.59 17.27
CA GLU A 511 -30.28 -28.69 16.94
C GLU A 511 -30.96 -27.31 17.15
N GLY A 512 -31.42 -26.69 16.06
CA GLY A 512 -32.25 -25.48 16.10
C GLY A 512 -31.58 -24.13 15.77
N LYS A 513 -30.31 -24.06 15.36
CA LYS A 513 -29.68 -22.77 14.95
C LYS A 513 -29.65 -22.59 13.43
N THR A 514 -30.08 -21.41 12.95
CA THR A 514 -30.08 -21.04 11.53
C THR A 514 -28.65 -20.82 10.99
N PRO A 515 -28.42 -20.96 9.67
CA PRO A 515 -27.12 -20.67 9.06
C PRO A 515 -26.71 -19.20 9.22
N TYR A 516 -27.66 -18.33 9.56
CA TYR A 516 -27.47 -16.90 9.80
C TYR A 516 -27.32 -16.57 11.29
N ASP A 517 -26.90 -17.53 12.12
CA ASP A 517 -26.45 -17.26 13.48
C ASP A 517 -25.17 -18.03 13.86
N GLY A 518 -24.47 -17.57 14.89
CA GLY A 518 -23.23 -18.20 15.38
C GLY A 518 -22.78 -17.69 16.75
N GLU A 519 -22.03 -18.54 17.47
CA GLU A 519 -21.41 -18.21 18.74
C GLU A 519 -20.10 -17.43 18.54
N LEU A 520 -19.81 -16.52 19.47
CA LEU A 520 -18.59 -15.72 19.41
C LEU A 520 -17.35 -16.57 19.75
N THR A 521 -16.43 -16.66 18.80
CA THR A 521 -15.21 -17.47 18.91
C THR A 521 -14.17 -16.72 19.77
N PHE A 522 -13.07 -17.37 20.18
CA PHE A 522 -11.98 -16.65 20.85
C PHE A 522 -11.40 -15.55 19.95
N LEU A 523 -11.20 -15.84 18.66
CA LEU A 523 -10.82 -14.84 17.67
C LEU A 523 -11.84 -13.70 17.65
N GLY A 524 -13.15 -13.99 17.55
CA GLY A 524 -14.20 -12.98 17.58
C GLY A 524 -14.18 -12.09 18.84
N LYS A 525 -13.89 -12.67 20.02
CA LYS A 525 -13.73 -11.92 21.27
C LYS A 525 -12.54 -10.96 21.23
N VAL A 526 -11.42 -11.37 20.64
CA VAL A 526 -10.26 -10.50 20.43
C VAL A 526 -10.62 -9.38 19.44
N LEU A 527 -11.15 -9.74 18.27
CA LEU A 527 -11.51 -8.78 17.20
C LEU A 527 -12.43 -7.68 17.72
N ALA A 528 -13.44 -8.04 18.51
CA ALA A 528 -14.41 -7.09 19.05
C ALA A 528 -13.84 -6.10 20.08
N GLN A 529 -12.65 -6.36 20.66
CA GLN A 529 -11.98 -5.46 21.61
C GLN A 529 -10.87 -4.61 20.97
N LEU A 530 -10.41 -4.97 19.77
CA LEU A 530 -9.36 -4.24 19.07
C LEU A 530 -9.95 -3.10 18.23
N PRO A 531 -9.32 -1.91 18.22
CA PRO A 531 -9.79 -0.75 17.44
C PRO A 531 -9.28 -0.80 15.99
N VAL A 532 -9.38 -1.96 15.33
CA VAL A 532 -8.87 -2.20 13.96
C VAL A 532 -9.88 -3.03 13.17
N ASP A 533 -9.74 -3.04 11.85
CA ASP A 533 -10.51 -3.91 10.96
C ASP A 533 -10.38 -5.40 11.32
N GLN A 534 -11.41 -6.22 11.07
CA GLN A 534 -11.43 -7.62 11.47
C GLN A 534 -10.29 -8.45 10.85
N ARG A 535 -9.88 -8.13 9.60
CA ARG A 535 -8.76 -8.82 8.95
C ARG A 535 -7.42 -8.44 9.59
N LEU A 536 -7.25 -7.18 10.00
CA LEU A 536 -6.08 -6.73 10.74
C LEU A 536 -6.02 -7.31 12.16
N GLY A 537 -7.17 -7.46 12.82
CA GLY A 537 -7.23 -8.18 14.10
C GLY A 537 -6.88 -9.67 13.95
N LYS A 538 -7.30 -10.31 12.85
CA LYS A 538 -6.92 -11.69 12.50
C LYS A 538 -5.41 -11.81 12.24
N LEU A 539 -4.83 -10.81 11.56
CA LEU A 539 -3.38 -10.70 11.35
C LEU A 539 -2.61 -10.69 12.68
N ILE A 540 -3.07 -9.92 13.67
CA ILE A 540 -2.44 -9.88 14.99
C ILE A 540 -2.47 -11.25 15.68
N VAL A 541 -3.63 -11.93 15.66
CA VAL A 541 -3.77 -13.26 16.28
C VAL A 541 -2.89 -14.29 15.56
N PHE A 542 -2.84 -14.29 14.24
CA PHE A 542 -1.93 -15.15 13.49
C PHE A 542 -0.46 -14.79 13.73
N GLY A 543 -0.14 -13.51 13.87
CA GLY A 543 1.17 -13.05 14.30
C GLY A 543 1.59 -13.65 15.64
N HIS A 544 0.67 -13.76 16.60
CA HIS A 544 0.91 -14.47 17.84
C HIS A 544 1.11 -15.98 17.61
N VAL A 545 0.24 -16.64 16.84
CA VAL A 545 0.31 -18.10 16.59
C VAL A 545 1.64 -18.52 15.96
N PHE A 546 2.13 -17.74 14.99
CA PHE A 546 3.34 -18.04 14.24
C PHE A 546 4.60 -17.36 14.79
N GLY A 547 4.50 -16.60 15.89
CA GLY A 547 5.66 -15.96 16.53
C GLY A 547 6.24 -14.76 15.77
N CYS A 548 5.41 -13.99 15.07
CA CYS A 548 5.72 -12.73 14.38
C CYS A 548 4.77 -11.59 14.84
N LEU A 549 4.47 -11.55 16.15
CA LEU A 549 3.48 -10.63 16.72
C LEU A 549 3.90 -9.16 16.58
N GLU A 550 5.19 -8.84 16.76
CA GLU A 550 5.68 -7.46 16.64
C GLU A 550 5.43 -6.90 15.23
N GLU A 551 5.81 -7.64 14.19
CA GLU A 551 5.63 -7.23 12.80
C GLU A 551 4.13 -7.07 12.47
N CYS A 552 3.29 -7.99 12.94
CA CYS A 552 1.85 -7.93 12.70
C CYS A 552 1.17 -6.75 13.42
N LEU A 553 1.63 -6.39 14.62
CA LEU A 553 1.17 -5.19 15.33
C LEU A 553 1.55 -3.91 14.58
N ILE A 554 2.76 -3.85 14.01
CA ILE A 554 3.21 -2.71 13.20
C ILE A 554 2.34 -2.57 11.95
N ILE A 555 2.12 -3.67 11.22
CA ILE A 555 1.28 -3.68 10.02
C ILE A 555 -0.14 -3.26 10.37
N ALA A 556 -0.74 -3.83 11.42
CA ALA A 556 -2.11 -3.49 11.84
C ALA A 556 -2.24 -2.01 12.25
N ALA A 557 -1.26 -1.47 12.97
CA ALA A 557 -1.26 -0.06 13.35
C ALA A 557 -1.11 0.86 12.12
N ALA A 558 -0.21 0.53 11.19
CA ALA A 558 0.02 1.33 10.00
C ALA A 558 -1.18 1.32 9.05
N LEU A 559 -1.76 0.16 8.78
CA LEU A 559 -2.90 0.00 7.86
C LEU A 559 -4.23 0.53 8.42
N SER A 560 -4.34 0.68 9.74
CA SER A 560 -5.50 1.32 10.39
C SER A 560 -5.45 2.86 10.33
N LEU A 561 -4.28 3.41 10.00
CA LEU A 561 -4.03 4.85 9.88
C LEU A 561 -3.69 5.22 8.43
N ASN A 562 -3.42 6.49 8.19
CA ASN A 562 -2.95 6.92 6.87
C ASN A 562 -1.50 6.46 6.63
N ASN A 563 -1.21 6.07 5.39
CA ASN A 563 0.14 5.70 4.95
C ASN A 563 1.15 6.82 5.30
N PHE A 564 2.27 6.45 5.93
CA PHE A 564 3.32 7.38 6.32
C PHE A 564 4.37 7.61 5.23
N PHE A 565 4.36 6.85 4.13
CA PHE A 565 5.17 7.15 2.95
C PHE A 565 4.61 8.40 2.25
N VAL A 566 5.48 9.38 2.00
CA VAL A 566 5.15 10.65 1.38
C VAL A 566 5.45 10.58 -0.11
N ILE A 567 4.54 11.13 -0.90
CA ILE A 567 4.77 11.35 -2.32
C ILE A 567 4.70 12.86 -2.60
N PRO A 568 5.83 13.59 -2.54
CA PRO A 568 5.85 15.02 -2.81
C PRO A 568 5.42 15.31 -4.25
N PHE A 569 4.77 16.46 -4.46
CA PHE A 569 4.34 16.92 -5.78
C PHE A 569 5.51 16.92 -6.77
N ARG A 570 5.37 16.19 -7.89
CA ARG A 570 6.38 15.96 -8.95
C ARG A 570 7.57 15.04 -8.58
N GLN A 571 7.59 14.41 -7.41
CA GLN A 571 8.63 13.44 -7.00
C GLN A 571 8.07 12.02 -6.83
N HIS A 572 7.08 11.66 -7.65
CA HIS A 572 6.40 10.37 -7.56
C HIS A 572 7.34 9.16 -7.72
N LEU A 573 8.38 9.29 -8.56
CA LEU A 573 9.37 8.23 -8.75
C LEU A 573 10.30 8.06 -7.55
N ASP A 574 10.74 9.16 -6.92
CA ASP A 574 11.67 9.08 -5.78
C ASP A 574 10.98 8.50 -4.54
N GLY A 575 9.71 8.87 -4.29
CA GLY A 575 8.91 8.26 -3.22
C GLY A 575 8.71 6.74 -3.46
N TYR A 576 8.39 6.34 -4.70
CA TYR A 576 8.26 4.94 -5.06
C TYR A 576 9.57 4.17 -4.90
N ARG A 577 10.71 4.75 -5.31
CA ARG A 577 12.04 4.16 -5.17
C ARG A 577 12.38 3.88 -3.71
N ASN A 578 12.07 4.80 -2.80
CA ASN A 578 12.31 4.60 -1.37
C ASN A 578 11.39 3.54 -0.77
N LYS A 579 10.10 3.52 -1.12
CA LYS A 579 9.20 2.44 -0.68
C LYS A 579 9.68 1.07 -1.17
N LEU A 580 10.14 0.97 -2.42
CA LEU A 580 10.72 -0.23 -2.99
C LEU A 580 12.01 -0.63 -2.25
N HIS A 581 12.86 0.33 -1.88
CA HIS A 581 14.05 0.11 -1.07
C HIS A 581 13.71 -0.54 0.28
N PHE A 582 12.75 0.01 1.02
CA PHE A 582 12.29 -0.57 2.29
C PHE A 582 11.65 -1.95 2.12
N SER A 583 11.04 -2.24 0.97
CA SER A 583 10.52 -3.58 0.68
C SER A 583 11.63 -4.63 0.51
N GLY A 584 12.86 -4.20 0.24
CA GLY A 584 13.99 -5.08 -0.06
C GLY A 584 13.65 -6.07 -1.19
N ASN A 585 13.99 -7.33 -0.99
CA ASN A 585 13.66 -8.41 -1.93
C ASN A 585 12.26 -9.02 -1.69
N SER A 586 11.42 -8.45 -0.81
CA SER A 586 10.13 -9.04 -0.38
C SER A 586 8.97 -8.79 -1.31
N ARG A 587 9.04 -7.74 -2.13
CA ARG A 587 7.93 -7.34 -3.01
C ARG A 587 6.61 -7.25 -2.22
N SER A 588 6.68 -6.69 -1.02
CA SER A 588 5.55 -6.55 -0.09
C SER A 588 5.51 -5.14 0.47
N ASP A 589 4.36 -4.48 0.32
CA ASP A 589 4.10 -3.17 0.93
C ASP A 589 4.12 -3.25 2.46
N CYS A 590 3.52 -4.30 3.02
CA CYS A 590 3.46 -4.52 4.47
C CYS A 590 4.86 -4.74 5.08
N ILE A 591 5.75 -5.45 4.40
CA ILE A 591 7.14 -5.62 4.87
C ILE A 591 7.92 -4.29 4.74
N ALA A 592 7.67 -3.50 3.69
CA ALA A 592 8.27 -2.16 3.58
C ALA A 592 7.87 -1.27 4.77
N ILE A 593 6.61 -1.31 5.19
CA ILE A 593 6.10 -0.61 6.38
C ILE A 593 6.84 -1.08 7.63
N VAL A 594 6.99 -2.39 7.83
CA VAL A 594 7.69 -2.95 9.00
C VAL A 594 9.15 -2.50 9.05
N ASN A 595 9.85 -2.59 7.92
CA ASN A 595 11.27 -2.24 7.84
C ASN A 595 11.49 -0.75 8.11
N ALA A 596 10.71 0.13 7.48
CA ALA A 596 10.79 1.58 7.71
C ALA A 596 10.52 1.95 9.18
N PHE A 597 9.53 1.31 9.79
CA PHE A 597 9.18 1.56 11.19
C PHE A 597 10.23 1.03 12.18
N LYS A 598 10.77 -0.16 11.94
CA LYS A 598 11.87 -0.73 12.75
C LYS A 598 13.13 0.12 12.64
N GLU A 599 13.52 0.54 11.44
CA GLU A 599 14.69 1.41 11.25
C GLU A 599 14.52 2.76 11.96
N TRP A 600 13.36 3.41 11.83
CA TRP A 600 13.07 4.65 12.56
C TRP A 600 13.17 4.46 14.08
N ARG A 601 12.58 3.39 14.61
CA ARG A 601 12.60 3.06 16.05
C ARG A 601 14.03 2.79 16.54
N GLU A 602 14.81 2.00 15.81
CA GLU A 602 16.19 1.68 16.15
C GLU A 602 17.07 2.94 16.13
N ASN A 603 16.93 3.80 15.13
CA ASN A 603 17.66 5.07 15.05
C ASN A 603 17.29 6.03 16.20
N ARG A 604 16.05 5.99 16.71
CA ARG A 604 15.66 6.71 17.94
C ARG A 604 16.28 6.10 19.20
N GLN A 605 16.28 4.78 19.33
CA GLN A 605 16.83 4.07 20.50
C GLN A 605 18.36 4.20 20.60
N THR A 606 19.07 4.12 19.47
CA THR A 606 20.53 4.31 19.38
C THR A 606 20.95 5.77 19.58
N GLY A 607 19.99 6.70 19.60
CA GLY A 607 20.22 8.11 19.87
C GLY A 607 20.55 8.97 18.64
N LYS A 608 20.54 8.39 17.43
CA LYS A 608 20.79 9.12 16.16
C LYS A 608 19.69 10.13 15.84
N LEU A 609 18.45 9.87 16.27
CA LEU A 609 17.28 10.74 16.04
C LEU A 609 16.77 11.35 17.35
N ARG A 610 17.68 11.83 18.23
CA ARG A 610 17.30 12.49 19.49
C ARG A 610 16.74 13.89 19.26
N HIS A 611 17.37 14.68 18.38
CA HIS A 611 16.88 16.02 18.09
C HIS A 611 15.73 15.97 17.06
N PRO A 612 14.66 16.75 17.25
CA PRO A 612 13.55 16.83 16.30
C PRO A 612 14.00 17.14 14.87
N LYS A 613 15.08 17.92 14.71
CA LYS A 613 15.66 18.26 13.41
C LYS A 613 16.22 17.02 12.69
N ASP A 614 17.00 16.19 13.39
CA ASP A 614 17.60 14.98 12.82
C ASP A 614 16.50 13.99 12.40
N GLU A 615 15.44 13.87 13.20
CA GLU A 615 14.27 13.06 12.87
C GLU A 615 13.53 13.58 11.62
N LEU A 616 13.34 14.90 11.51
CA LEU A 616 12.75 15.54 10.32
C LEU A 616 13.60 15.35 9.07
N ASP A 617 14.92 15.48 9.19
CA ASP A 617 15.85 15.31 8.07
C ASP A 617 15.94 13.84 7.62
N TRP A 618 15.86 12.88 8.56
CA TRP A 618 15.69 11.45 8.26
C TRP A 618 14.37 11.19 7.52
N GLY A 619 13.26 11.80 7.98
CA GLY A 619 11.96 11.69 7.32
C GLY A 619 11.98 12.24 5.90
N ARG A 620 12.62 13.39 5.67
CA ARG A 620 12.78 13.98 4.32
C ARG A 620 13.61 13.08 3.40
N SER A 621 14.71 12.54 3.91
CA SER A 621 15.62 11.69 3.13
C SER A 621 14.96 10.37 2.71
N ASN A 622 14.10 9.81 3.56
CA ASN A 622 13.41 8.54 3.34
C ASN A 622 11.99 8.69 2.80
N TYR A 623 11.53 9.92 2.53
CA TYR A 623 10.18 10.22 2.07
C TYR A 623 9.11 9.67 3.04
N ILE A 624 9.29 9.91 4.34
CA ILE A 624 8.41 9.48 5.42
C ILE A 624 7.89 10.68 6.21
N HIS A 625 6.60 10.69 6.50
CA HIS A 625 5.96 11.72 7.32
C HIS A 625 6.13 11.41 8.81
N ILE A 626 7.04 12.13 9.48
CA ILE A 626 7.39 11.89 10.89
C ILE A 626 6.19 11.90 11.85
N LYS A 627 5.22 12.78 11.63
CA LYS A 627 4.00 12.77 12.46
C LYS A 627 3.20 11.47 12.32
N ARG A 628 3.09 10.93 11.11
CA ARG A 628 2.30 9.71 10.84
C ARG A 628 2.98 8.48 11.43
N ILE A 629 4.30 8.37 11.30
CA ILE A 629 5.03 7.24 11.90
C ILE A 629 4.97 7.26 13.45
N ARG A 630 4.90 8.45 14.06
CA ARG A 630 4.63 8.62 15.50
C ARG A 630 3.21 8.18 15.88
N GLU A 631 2.18 8.57 15.13
CA GLU A 631 0.80 8.09 15.33
C GLU A 631 0.72 6.55 15.23
N VAL A 632 1.44 5.96 14.27
CA VAL A 632 1.57 4.50 14.15
C VAL A 632 2.25 3.89 15.37
N ALA A 633 3.28 4.54 15.93
CA ALA A 633 3.96 4.06 17.13
C ALA A 633 3.06 4.09 18.37
N GLU A 634 2.23 5.12 18.51
CA GLU A 634 1.24 5.23 19.59
C GLU A 634 0.17 4.13 19.48
N LEU A 635 -0.37 3.92 18.28
CA LEU A 635 -1.35 2.84 18.05
C LEU A 635 -0.71 1.46 18.24
N TYR A 636 0.54 1.26 17.83
CA TYR A 636 1.28 0.03 18.07
C TYR A 636 1.38 -0.29 19.57
N GLU A 637 1.75 0.68 20.42
CA GLU A 637 1.86 0.44 21.88
C GLU A 637 0.49 0.18 22.51
N GLU A 638 -0.58 0.84 22.04
CA GLU A 638 -1.94 0.52 22.49
C GLU A 638 -2.34 -0.90 22.09
N LEU A 639 -2.15 -1.29 20.83
CA LEU A 639 -2.50 -2.63 20.36
C LEU A 639 -1.74 -3.68 21.16
N LYS A 640 -0.43 -3.48 21.36
CA LYS A 640 0.42 -4.32 22.21
C LYS A 640 -0.13 -4.44 23.65
N ARG A 641 -0.59 -3.33 24.24
CA ARG A 641 -1.22 -3.33 25.58
C ARG A 641 -2.53 -4.11 25.60
N ARG A 642 -3.41 -3.92 24.60
CA ARG A 642 -4.71 -4.61 24.50
C ARG A 642 -4.56 -6.11 24.29
N VAL A 643 -3.66 -6.53 23.40
CA VAL A 643 -3.43 -7.96 23.14
C VAL A 643 -2.77 -8.66 24.34
N GLY A 644 -2.02 -7.91 25.16
CA GLY A 644 -1.49 -8.39 26.43
C GLY A 644 -2.57 -8.87 27.40
N ALA A 645 -3.78 -8.29 27.37
CA ALA A 645 -4.92 -8.76 28.17
C ALA A 645 -5.38 -10.18 27.79
N PHE A 646 -4.98 -10.66 26.61
CA PHE A 646 -5.24 -12.00 26.11
C PHE A 646 -4.00 -12.91 26.20
N ASN A 647 -3.00 -12.60 27.04
CA ASN A 647 -1.76 -13.36 27.17
C ASN A 647 -0.90 -13.40 25.88
N MET A 648 -1.12 -12.45 24.96
CA MET A 648 -0.30 -12.30 23.76
C MET A 648 0.81 -11.28 24.01
N HIS A 649 2.03 -11.76 24.15
CA HIS A 649 3.20 -10.92 24.42
C HIS A 649 4.25 -11.06 23.31
N ILE A 650 5.01 -9.99 23.10
CA ILE A 650 6.14 -9.98 22.17
C ILE A 650 7.30 -10.71 22.83
N SER A 651 7.82 -11.74 22.16
CA SER A 651 8.96 -12.50 22.64
C SER A 651 10.23 -11.63 22.65
N THR A 652 10.82 -11.44 23.83
CA THR A 652 12.02 -10.61 24.02
C THR A 652 13.34 -11.36 23.85
N ARG A 653 13.29 -12.68 23.67
CA ARG A 653 14.48 -13.52 23.45
C ARG A 653 14.70 -13.67 21.95
N PRO A 654 15.79 -13.12 21.38
CA PRO A 654 16.19 -13.52 20.05
C PRO A 654 16.48 -15.03 20.12
N PRO A 655 15.89 -15.87 19.24
CA PRO A 655 16.38 -17.23 19.08
C PRO A 655 17.88 -17.17 18.77
N ALA A 656 18.65 -18.16 19.20
CA ALA A 656 20.06 -18.25 18.82
C ALA A 656 20.17 -17.99 17.31
N MET A 657 20.87 -16.91 16.93
CA MET A 657 20.76 -16.32 15.60
C MET A 657 21.45 -17.22 14.58
N ASP A 658 20.68 -18.15 14.00
CA ASP A 658 21.00 -18.78 12.73
C ASP A 658 20.93 -17.71 11.63
N CYS A 659 21.91 -17.71 10.73
CA CYS A 659 21.95 -16.78 9.60
C CYS A 659 20.73 -16.89 8.66
N GLU A 660 20.01 -18.01 8.69
CA GLU A 660 18.78 -18.21 7.90
C GLU A 660 17.50 -17.76 8.64
N HIS A 661 17.60 -17.39 9.92
CA HIS A 661 16.43 -17.09 10.75
C HIS A 661 15.59 -15.94 10.18
N GLU A 662 16.24 -14.86 9.73
CA GLU A 662 15.58 -13.68 9.18
C GLU A 662 14.74 -14.03 7.94
N HIS A 663 15.29 -14.84 7.03
CA HIS A 663 14.61 -15.28 5.82
C HIS A 663 13.41 -16.19 6.13
N LYS A 664 13.59 -17.16 7.03
CA LYS A 664 12.51 -18.04 7.52
C LYS A 664 11.39 -17.20 8.14
N GLN A 665 11.73 -16.24 8.99
CA GLN A 665 10.76 -15.36 9.66
C GLN A 665 10.02 -14.47 8.67
N ARG A 666 10.72 -13.93 7.65
CA ARG A 666 10.09 -13.16 6.56
C ARG A 666 9.08 -14.01 5.78
N PHE A 667 9.43 -15.25 5.43
CA PHE A 667 8.51 -16.15 4.74
C PHE A 667 7.29 -16.48 5.61
N ILE A 668 7.49 -16.76 6.90
CA ILE A 668 6.41 -16.99 7.85
C ILE A 668 5.48 -15.78 7.93
N LEU A 669 6.02 -14.55 7.96
CA LEU A 669 5.22 -13.33 7.93
C LEU A 669 4.39 -13.23 6.64
N GLN A 670 4.94 -13.61 5.48
CA GLN A 670 4.19 -13.69 4.22
C GLN A 670 3.03 -14.70 4.29
N VAL A 671 3.26 -15.88 4.88
CA VAL A 671 2.21 -16.89 5.12
C VAL A 671 1.12 -16.34 6.07
N VAL A 672 1.51 -15.62 7.12
CA VAL A 672 0.57 -14.98 8.05
C VAL A 672 -0.29 -13.93 7.37
N MET A 673 0.30 -13.10 6.50
CA MET A 673 -0.44 -12.14 5.68
C MET A 673 -1.42 -12.86 4.74
N ALA A 674 -0.99 -13.93 4.06
CA ALA A 674 -1.88 -14.75 3.24
C ALA A 674 -3.06 -15.29 4.07
N GLY A 675 -2.83 -15.83 5.26
CA GLY A 675 -3.90 -16.36 6.11
C GLY A 675 -4.85 -15.29 6.67
N ALA A 676 -4.34 -14.11 7.00
CA ALA A 676 -5.15 -13.02 7.54
C ALA A 676 -6.04 -12.38 6.46
N PHE A 677 -5.54 -12.30 5.23
CA PHE A 677 -6.23 -11.64 4.11
C PHE A 677 -6.98 -12.60 3.18
N TYR A 678 -6.98 -13.91 3.45
CA TYR A 678 -7.88 -14.85 2.76
C TYR A 678 -9.32 -14.32 2.76
N PRO A 679 -10.06 -14.35 1.63
CA PRO A 679 -9.72 -14.99 0.33
C PRO A 679 -9.10 -14.04 -0.72
N ASN A 680 -8.47 -12.92 -0.35
CA ASN A 680 -7.95 -11.90 -1.29
C ASN A 680 -6.69 -12.35 -2.06
N TYR A 681 -6.76 -13.46 -2.77
CA TYR A 681 -5.66 -14.04 -3.54
C TYR A 681 -5.90 -13.83 -5.04
N PHE A 682 -4.88 -13.32 -5.72
CA PHE A 682 -4.93 -13.04 -7.15
C PHE A 682 -3.74 -13.72 -7.84
N THR A 683 -3.95 -14.28 -9.02
CA THR A 683 -2.90 -14.87 -9.85
C THR A 683 -2.67 -14.01 -11.09
N PHE A 684 -1.45 -14.04 -11.61
CA PHE A 684 -1.14 -13.41 -12.89
C PHE A 684 -1.55 -14.35 -14.03
N GLY A 685 -2.05 -13.78 -15.14
CA GLY A 685 -2.33 -14.55 -16.34
C GLY A 685 -1.08 -15.20 -16.94
N HIS A 686 -1.26 -16.22 -17.78
CA HIS A 686 -0.13 -16.84 -18.48
C HIS A 686 0.58 -15.83 -19.40
N HIS A 687 1.90 -15.78 -19.30
CA HIS A 687 2.76 -14.95 -20.14
C HIS A 687 3.06 -15.68 -21.44
N ASP A 688 2.95 -14.98 -22.56
CA ASP A 688 3.40 -15.49 -23.87
C ASP A 688 4.85 -15.03 -24.11
N GLU A 689 5.81 -15.93 -23.82
CA GLU A 689 7.23 -15.66 -24.02
C GLU A 689 7.58 -15.34 -25.48
N ASP A 690 6.91 -15.98 -26.44
CA ASP A 690 7.19 -15.77 -27.87
C ASP A 690 6.79 -14.36 -28.29
N LEU A 691 5.58 -13.92 -27.90
CA LEU A 691 5.13 -12.55 -28.14
C LEU A 691 6.08 -11.51 -27.53
N ALA A 692 6.56 -11.74 -26.30
CA ALA A 692 7.48 -10.84 -25.63
C ALA A 692 8.85 -10.74 -26.34
N VAL A 693 9.42 -11.87 -26.75
CA VAL A 693 10.70 -11.93 -27.48
C VAL A 693 10.58 -11.23 -28.85
N ARG A 694 9.45 -11.41 -29.55
CA ARG A 694 9.14 -10.73 -30.82
C ARG A 694 9.00 -9.22 -30.64
N GLU A 695 8.26 -8.76 -29.61
CA GLU A 695 8.08 -7.33 -29.34
C GLU A 695 9.40 -6.61 -29.00
N LEU A 696 10.30 -7.30 -28.27
CA LEU A 696 11.61 -6.77 -27.87
C LEU A 696 12.72 -6.98 -28.91
N THR A 697 12.43 -7.61 -30.05
CA THR A 697 13.41 -7.90 -31.12
C THR A 697 14.64 -8.67 -30.61
N GLY A 698 14.46 -9.58 -29.65
CA GLY A 698 15.54 -10.37 -29.04
C GLY A 698 16.46 -9.59 -28.08
N LYS A 699 16.05 -8.40 -27.63
CA LYS A 699 16.72 -7.66 -26.54
C LYS A 699 16.28 -8.20 -25.17
N ASP A 700 17.16 -8.09 -24.18
CA ASP A 700 16.90 -8.61 -22.84
C ASP A 700 15.81 -7.78 -22.11
N PRO A 701 14.64 -8.38 -21.77
CA PRO A 701 13.57 -7.71 -21.03
C PRO A 701 14.00 -7.23 -19.64
N LYS A 702 15.05 -7.81 -19.06
CA LYS A 702 15.52 -7.49 -17.70
C LYS A 702 16.36 -6.21 -17.67
N THR A 703 16.85 -5.75 -18.83
CA THR A 703 17.74 -4.59 -18.94
C THR A 703 17.24 -3.53 -19.93
N THR A 704 16.23 -3.85 -20.76
CA THR A 704 15.80 -3.01 -21.88
C THR A 704 14.33 -2.59 -21.75
N VAL A 705 14.03 -1.34 -22.12
CA VAL A 705 12.66 -0.83 -22.29
C VAL A 705 12.42 -0.33 -23.70
N VAL A 706 11.18 -0.44 -24.19
CA VAL A 706 10.79 -0.02 -25.54
C VAL A 706 9.94 1.23 -25.50
N LEU A 707 10.34 2.22 -26.30
CA LEU A 707 9.57 3.40 -26.62
C LEU A 707 8.93 3.19 -27.98
N LYS A 708 7.60 3.25 -28.05
CA LYS A 708 6.82 3.20 -29.28
C LYS A 708 6.54 4.66 -29.74
N ASN A 709 6.33 4.87 -31.03
CA ASN A 709 6.00 6.17 -31.65
C ASN A 709 7.12 7.23 -31.59
N ILE A 710 8.38 6.80 -31.77
CA ILE A 710 9.52 7.70 -31.91
C ILE A 710 9.46 8.42 -33.27
N PRO A 711 9.77 9.73 -33.33
CA PRO A 711 9.78 10.49 -34.57
C PRO A 711 10.79 9.94 -35.59
N PRO A 712 10.60 10.23 -36.89
CA PRO A 712 11.59 9.94 -37.92
C PRO A 712 12.97 10.49 -37.53
N TYR A 713 14.04 9.77 -37.89
CA TYR A 713 15.41 10.11 -37.49
C TYR A 713 15.63 10.20 -35.97
N GLY A 714 14.89 9.40 -35.19
CA GLY A 714 14.95 9.37 -33.72
C GLY A 714 16.37 9.28 -33.13
N PHE A 715 17.30 8.64 -33.84
CA PHE A 715 18.71 8.54 -33.45
C PHE A 715 19.43 9.88 -33.30
N LEU A 716 18.95 10.97 -33.92
CA LEU A 716 19.50 12.32 -33.73
C LEU A 716 19.25 12.85 -32.31
N TYR A 717 18.20 12.37 -31.64
CA TYR A 717 17.77 12.83 -30.32
C TYR A 717 18.26 11.96 -29.17
N HIS A 718 19.21 11.05 -29.42
CA HIS A 718 19.71 10.09 -28.43
C HIS A 718 20.21 10.75 -27.12
N LYS A 719 20.82 11.94 -27.17
CA LYS A 719 21.23 12.67 -25.95
C LYS A 719 20.05 13.19 -25.13
N GLN A 720 18.98 13.64 -25.78
CA GLN A 720 17.75 14.07 -25.09
C GLN A 720 17.08 12.86 -24.44
N LEU A 721 16.96 11.74 -25.17
CA LEU A 721 16.44 10.49 -24.63
C LEU A 721 17.28 9.98 -23.44
N GLN A 722 18.61 9.99 -23.56
CA GLN A 722 19.50 9.63 -22.45
C GLN A 722 19.24 10.50 -21.20
N SER A 723 19.05 11.81 -21.38
CA SER A 723 18.75 12.73 -20.28
C SER A 723 17.40 12.44 -19.62
N LEU A 724 16.37 12.07 -20.38
CA LEU A 724 15.04 11.73 -19.85
C LEU A 724 15.06 10.47 -18.98
N PHE A 725 15.89 9.49 -19.33
CA PHE A 725 16.05 8.23 -18.59
C PHE A 725 17.11 8.28 -17.48
N ARG A 726 17.84 9.39 -17.32
CA ARG A 726 18.87 9.55 -16.27
C ARG A 726 18.34 9.34 -14.85
N GLN A 727 17.07 9.68 -14.60
CA GLN A 727 16.39 9.45 -13.32
C GLN A 727 16.02 7.98 -13.06
N CYS A 728 15.99 7.14 -14.09
CA CYS A 728 15.77 5.70 -13.98
C CYS A 728 17.07 4.98 -13.68
N GLY A 729 18.14 5.31 -14.41
CA GLY A 729 19.45 4.68 -14.29
C GLY A 729 20.42 5.12 -15.38
N GLN A 730 21.61 4.51 -15.40
CA GLN A 730 22.60 4.74 -16.43
C GLN A 730 22.21 4.00 -17.71
N VAL A 731 22.08 4.72 -18.83
CA VAL A 731 21.78 4.16 -20.14
C VAL A 731 23.08 3.67 -20.79
N LYS A 732 23.10 2.40 -21.19
CA LYS A 732 24.21 1.73 -21.90
C LYS A 732 24.14 2.03 -23.40
N SER A 733 23.01 1.71 -24.02
CA SER A 733 22.82 1.88 -25.46
C SER A 733 21.36 2.24 -25.79
N ILE A 734 21.15 2.90 -26.93
CA ILE A 734 19.82 3.06 -27.53
C ILE A 734 19.87 2.55 -28.97
N SER A 735 19.07 1.53 -29.25
CA SER A 735 18.89 1.00 -30.60
C SER A 735 17.54 1.44 -31.18
N TYR A 736 17.51 1.75 -32.46
CA TYR A 736 16.33 2.25 -33.17
C TYR A 736 15.92 1.25 -34.24
N ASP A 737 14.62 0.95 -34.31
CA ASP A 737 13.97 0.18 -35.37
C ASP A 737 12.73 0.94 -35.83
N GLY A 738 12.89 1.74 -36.89
CA GLY A 738 11.83 2.61 -37.39
C GLY A 738 11.27 3.54 -36.31
N ALA A 739 10.00 3.38 -35.96
CA ALA A 739 9.30 4.17 -34.94
C ALA A 739 9.46 3.63 -33.50
N LYS A 740 10.35 2.66 -33.28
CA LYS A 740 10.66 2.12 -31.95
C LYS A 740 12.09 2.49 -31.54
N ALA A 741 12.28 2.81 -30.26
CA ALA A 741 13.60 2.91 -29.64
C ALA A 741 13.69 1.97 -28.43
N PHE A 742 14.75 1.18 -28.39
CA PHE A 742 15.07 0.25 -27.32
C PHE A 742 16.17 0.86 -26.46
N VAL A 743 15.84 1.22 -25.23
CA VAL A 743 16.76 1.82 -24.26
C VAL A 743 17.27 0.72 -23.35
N GLU A 744 18.55 0.38 -23.49
CA GLU A 744 19.23 -0.64 -22.67
C GLU A 744 19.99 0.06 -21.54
N PHE A 745 19.77 -0.36 -20.30
CA PHE A 745 20.44 0.16 -19.12
C PHE A 745 21.74 -0.61 -18.82
N SER A 746 22.73 0.07 -18.24
CA SER A 746 23.96 -0.55 -17.79
C SER A 746 23.67 -1.51 -16.64
N ARG A 747 24.14 -2.75 -16.76
CA ARG A 747 24.13 -3.77 -15.71
C ARG A 747 25.52 -3.88 -15.10
N ASN A 748 25.62 -3.96 -13.78
CA ASN A 748 26.87 -4.35 -13.14
C ASN A 748 27.12 -5.85 -13.44
N PRO A 749 28.27 -6.25 -14.02
CA PRO A 749 28.60 -7.64 -14.36
C PRO A 749 28.49 -8.64 -13.18
N THR A 750 28.57 -8.12 -11.95
CA THR A 750 28.51 -8.89 -10.70
C THR A 750 27.12 -8.85 -10.04
N GLU A 751 26.20 -8.01 -10.54
CA GLU A 751 24.81 -8.06 -10.13
C GLU A 751 24.16 -9.34 -10.65
N ARG A 752 23.42 -10.01 -9.76
CA ARG A 752 22.61 -11.19 -10.08
C ARG A 752 21.72 -10.93 -11.30
N PHE A 753 21.42 -11.97 -12.07
CA PHE A 753 20.51 -11.87 -13.21
C PHE A 753 19.07 -11.63 -12.71
N LYS A 754 18.74 -10.35 -12.49
CA LYS A 754 17.43 -9.82 -12.07
C LYS A 754 17.04 -8.68 -12.99
N THR A 755 15.74 -8.39 -13.04
CA THR A 755 15.27 -7.18 -13.71
C THR A 755 15.85 -5.95 -13.02
N LEU A 756 16.51 -5.09 -13.79
CA LEU A 756 17.22 -3.93 -13.25
C LEU A 756 16.21 -2.92 -12.64
N PRO A 757 16.52 -2.30 -11.48
CA PRO A 757 15.67 -1.24 -10.92
C PRO A 757 15.34 -0.12 -11.91
N PRO A 758 16.26 0.34 -12.79
CA PRO A 758 15.95 1.26 -13.88
C PRO A 758 14.79 0.85 -14.79
N VAL A 759 14.61 -0.45 -15.08
CA VAL A 759 13.49 -0.95 -15.89
C VAL A 759 12.17 -0.76 -15.14
N TYR A 760 12.13 -1.12 -13.85
CA TYR A 760 10.97 -0.85 -12.99
C TYR A 760 10.64 0.65 -12.94
N MET A 761 11.65 1.51 -12.82
CA MET A 761 11.45 2.97 -12.80
C MET A 761 10.88 3.49 -14.13
N ALA A 762 11.40 3.02 -15.26
CA ALA A 762 10.93 3.43 -16.58
C ALA A 762 9.48 2.99 -16.84
N LEU A 763 9.10 1.77 -16.47
CA LEU A 763 7.70 1.33 -16.52
C LEU A 763 6.82 2.12 -15.56
N LYS A 764 7.35 2.46 -14.38
CA LYS A 764 6.65 3.30 -13.42
C LYS A 764 6.38 4.70 -13.96
N MET A 765 7.33 5.29 -14.68
CA MET A 765 7.14 6.58 -15.37
C MET A 765 5.96 6.53 -16.34
N SER A 766 5.85 5.45 -17.11
CA SER A 766 4.75 5.24 -18.06
C SER A 766 3.40 5.09 -17.33
N GLN A 767 3.34 4.30 -16.26
CA GLN A 767 2.11 4.13 -15.46
C GLN A 767 1.65 5.44 -14.80
N LEU A 768 2.61 6.25 -14.34
CA LEU A 768 2.36 7.58 -13.77
C LEU A 768 2.06 8.65 -14.83
N ARG A 769 2.15 8.29 -16.12
CA ARG A 769 1.97 9.19 -17.27
C ARG A 769 2.85 10.43 -17.22
N ILE A 770 4.11 10.24 -16.80
CA ILE A 770 5.10 11.31 -16.79
C ILE A 770 5.40 11.67 -18.25
N PRO A 771 5.20 12.94 -18.68
CA PRO A 771 5.42 13.33 -20.06
C PRO A 771 6.91 13.24 -20.42
N LEU A 772 7.20 12.61 -21.57
CA LEU A 772 8.53 12.57 -22.18
C LEU A 772 8.57 13.61 -23.31
N GLU A 773 9.14 14.77 -23.02
CA GLU A 773 9.21 15.87 -23.98
C GLU A 773 10.52 15.81 -24.80
N LEU A 774 10.40 15.77 -26.13
CA LEU A 774 11.51 15.80 -27.06
C LEU A 774 11.41 17.05 -27.94
N ASN A 775 12.50 17.80 -28.03
CA ASN A 775 12.61 18.90 -28.99
C ASN A 775 13.03 18.33 -30.34
N VAL A 776 12.05 18.15 -31.22
CA VAL A 776 12.19 17.54 -32.56
C VAL A 776 12.20 18.59 -33.66
N HIS A 777 12.85 18.28 -34.77
CA HIS A 777 12.84 19.08 -35.99
C HIS A 777 11.87 18.46 -36.99
N PHE A 778 11.31 19.28 -37.87
CA PHE A 778 10.49 18.78 -38.97
C PHE A 778 11.36 17.91 -39.91
N PRO A 779 10.86 16.75 -40.38
CA PRO A 779 11.62 15.88 -41.28
C PRO A 779 12.16 16.63 -42.51
N GLU A 780 11.40 17.58 -43.04
CA GLU A 780 11.76 18.40 -44.20
C GLU A 780 12.98 19.31 -43.93
N GLU A 781 13.12 19.82 -42.70
CA GLU A 781 14.27 20.64 -42.29
C GLU A 781 15.56 19.81 -42.12
N ILE A 782 15.41 18.55 -41.69
CA ILE A 782 16.53 17.60 -41.53
C ILE A 782 17.02 17.20 -42.91
N GLU A 783 16.10 16.83 -43.82
CA GLU A 783 16.40 16.49 -45.20
C GLU A 783 17.01 17.67 -45.97
N GLY A 784 16.52 18.89 -45.75
CA GLY A 784 17.06 20.11 -46.37
C GLY A 784 18.48 20.49 -45.92
N LYS A 785 18.94 19.96 -44.77
CA LYS A 785 20.30 20.17 -44.24
C LYS A 785 21.27 19.01 -44.54
N MET A 786 20.80 17.90 -45.11
CA MET A 786 21.62 16.74 -45.47
C MET A 786 22.00 16.80 -46.96
N GLU A 787 23.28 17.05 -47.27
CA GLU A 787 23.75 17.12 -48.67
C GLU A 787 23.94 15.72 -49.30
N GLY A 788 23.33 15.49 -50.47
CA GLY A 788 23.70 14.43 -51.42
C GLY A 788 23.55 12.96 -50.97
N VAL A 789 24.55 12.12 -51.27
CA VAL A 789 24.58 10.64 -51.11
C VAL A 789 24.29 10.19 -49.67
N ALA A 790 24.57 11.04 -48.67
CA ALA A 790 24.25 10.79 -47.27
C ALA A 790 22.74 10.65 -47.00
N ALA A 791 21.90 11.43 -47.72
CA ALA A 791 20.45 11.37 -47.55
C ALA A 791 19.83 10.04 -48.04
N ALA A 792 20.44 9.38 -49.03
CA ALA A 792 19.98 8.09 -49.54
C ALA A 792 20.39 6.92 -48.62
N ILE A 793 21.60 6.97 -48.05
CA ILE A 793 22.10 5.98 -47.08
C ILE A 793 21.29 6.06 -45.78
N VAL A 794 21.01 7.27 -45.28
CA VAL A 794 20.20 7.46 -44.07
C VAL A 794 18.74 7.03 -44.29
N ARG A 795 18.14 7.26 -45.48
CA ARG A 795 16.81 6.73 -45.84
C ARG A 795 16.76 5.20 -45.87
N GLY A 796 17.87 4.54 -46.24
CA GLY A 796 17.97 3.06 -46.28
C GLY A 796 18.31 2.42 -44.93
N THR A 797 18.84 3.19 -43.98
CA THR A 797 19.30 2.68 -42.68
C THR A 797 18.13 2.62 -41.69
N ARG A 798 17.33 1.53 -41.74
CA ARG A 798 16.21 1.31 -40.80
C ARG A 798 16.65 1.08 -39.35
N TYR A 799 17.90 0.65 -39.14
CA TYR A 799 18.41 0.24 -37.84
C TYR A 799 19.68 0.99 -37.47
N VAL A 800 19.66 1.71 -36.36
CA VAL A 800 20.81 2.47 -35.84
C VAL A 800 21.02 2.10 -34.37
N ASN A 801 22.27 1.83 -33.98
CA ASN A 801 22.64 1.64 -32.58
C ASN A 801 23.53 2.79 -32.12
N VAL A 802 23.18 3.37 -30.97
CA VAL A 802 23.96 4.40 -30.29
C VAL A 802 24.48 3.79 -28.99
N ASP A 803 25.78 3.54 -28.94
CA ASP A 803 26.47 3.01 -27.75
C ASP A 803 27.18 4.16 -27.02
N PHE A 804 26.70 4.45 -25.81
CA PHE A 804 27.23 5.54 -25.00
C PHE A 804 28.55 5.18 -24.32
N GLN A 805 28.84 3.90 -24.10
CA GLN A 805 30.09 3.43 -23.51
C GLN A 805 31.23 3.46 -24.53
N LYS A 806 30.96 3.02 -25.76
CA LYS A 806 31.93 3.03 -26.86
C LYS A 806 32.01 4.38 -27.59
N HIS A 807 31.12 5.32 -27.28
CA HIS A 807 30.92 6.56 -28.03
C HIS A 807 30.75 6.34 -29.54
N THR A 808 30.01 5.29 -29.92
CA THR A 808 29.81 4.91 -31.33
C THR A 808 28.35 5.08 -31.76
N VAL A 809 28.17 5.51 -33.00
CA VAL A 809 26.88 5.52 -33.70
C VAL A 809 27.07 4.73 -34.99
N ALA A 810 26.46 3.55 -35.09
CA ALA A 810 26.68 2.64 -36.20
C ALA A 810 25.36 2.14 -36.80
N PRO A 811 25.29 1.94 -38.14
CA PRO A 811 24.22 1.17 -38.77
C PRO A 811 24.23 -0.24 -38.21
N MET A 812 23.09 -0.71 -37.71
CA MET A 812 22.98 -2.07 -37.21
C MET A 812 22.69 -2.98 -38.40
N GLN A 813 23.69 -3.74 -38.86
CA GLN A 813 23.41 -4.92 -39.69
C GLN A 813 22.62 -5.91 -38.80
N ARG A 814 21.65 -6.66 -39.35
CA ARG A 814 20.91 -7.71 -38.61
C ARG A 814 21.90 -8.78 -38.13
N PHE A 815 22.57 -8.55 -37.02
CA PHE A 815 23.50 -9.49 -36.40
C PHE A 815 23.13 -9.67 -34.93
N SER A 816 22.93 -10.94 -34.59
CA SER A 816 22.91 -11.43 -33.22
C SER A 816 24.28 -11.15 -32.59
N GLY A 817 24.36 -10.14 -31.71
CA GLY A 817 25.60 -9.78 -31.01
C GLY A 817 26.19 -10.90 -30.13
N ALA A 818 25.47 -12.02 -29.97
CA ALA A 818 25.99 -13.23 -29.35
C ALA A 818 27.01 -13.97 -30.25
N LEU A 819 26.95 -13.80 -31.57
CA LEU A 819 27.76 -14.56 -32.52
C LEU A 819 29.22 -14.08 -32.65
N GLU A 820 29.53 -12.83 -32.30
CA GLU A 820 30.92 -12.31 -32.32
C GLU A 820 31.78 -12.92 -31.18
N LYS A 821 31.20 -13.17 -29.99
CA LYS A 821 31.88 -13.91 -28.91
C LYS A 821 32.05 -15.41 -29.22
N LEU A 822 31.32 -15.95 -30.20
CA LEU A 822 31.40 -17.35 -30.63
C LEU A 822 32.50 -17.60 -31.68
N GLN A 823 33.03 -16.56 -32.33
CA GLN A 823 34.12 -16.73 -33.32
C GLN A 823 35.43 -17.25 -32.69
N THR A 824 35.58 -17.16 -31.36
CA THR A 824 36.70 -17.70 -30.58
C THR A 824 36.46 -19.14 -30.06
N ILE A 825 35.24 -19.69 -30.20
CA ILE A 825 34.85 -20.98 -29.63
C ILE A 825 34.73 -22.02 -30.76
N ASN A 826 35.76 -22.85 -30.91
CA ASN A 826 35.81 -23.90 -31.95
C ASN A 826 35.10 -25.20 -31.55
N SER A 827 34.64 -25.33 -30.29
CA SER A 827 34.06 -26.54 -29.70
C SER A 827 32.99 -26.16 -28.69
N LEU A 828 31.89 -26.93 -28.65
CA LEU A 828 30.84 -26.79 -27.62
C LEU A 828 31.26 -27.37 -26.26
N ASP A 829 32.33 -28.18 -26.23
CA ASP A 829 32.92 -28.71 -25.00
C ASP A 829 34.15 -27.86 -24.63
N LEU A 830 34.11 -27.24 -23.45
CA LEU A 830 35.11 -26.30 -22.92
C LEU A 830 35.69 -26.80 -21.60
N SER A 831 37.00 -26.64 -21.40
CA SER A 831 37.65 -26.76 -20.09
C SER A 831 37.83 -25.37 -19.50
N ILE A 832 37.35 -25.13 -18.29
CA ILE A 832 37.35 -23.81 -17.65
C ILE A 832 37.81 -23.86 -16.19
N ILE A 833 38.24 -22.72 -15.67
CA ILE A 833 38.40 -22.46 -14.23
C ILE A 833 37.39 -21.39 -13.83
N VAL A 834 36.65 -21.65 -12.76
CA VAL A 834 35.72 -20.69 -12.14
C VAL A 834 36.49 -19.77 -11.22
N THR A 835 36.32 -18.48 -11.40
CA THR A 835 37.04 -17.43 -10.66
C THR A 835 36.14 -16.66 -9.72
N GLU A 836 34.90 -16.36 -10.13
CA GLU A 836 33.89 -15.69 -9.30
C GLU A 836 32.55 -16.42 -9.41
N VAL A 837 31.92 -16.73 -8.27
CA VAL A 837 30.57 -17.28 -8.21
C VAL A 837 29.60 -16.14 -7.90
N VAL A 838 28.69 -15.82 -8.82
CA VAL A 838 27.68 -14.76 -8.65
C VAL A 838 26.52 -15.28 -7.79
N GLU A 839 25.98 -16.44 -8.16
CA GLU A 839 25.01 -17.21 -7.37
C GLU A 839 25.10 -18.70 -7.75
N VAL A 840 24.33 -19.56 -7.08
CA VAL A 840 24.33 -21.00 -7.42
C VAL A 840 23.94 -21.19 -8.88
N GLY A 841 24.84 -21.78 -9.65
CA GLY A 841 24.66 -21.97 -11.08
C GLY A 841 24.91 -20.75 -11.96
N HIS A 842 25.37 -19.61 -11.44
CA HIS A 842 25.76 -18.44 -12.24
C HIS A 842 27.14 -17.96 -11.81
N PHE A 843 28.11 -17.99 -12.72
CA PHE A 843 29.51 -17.76 -12.39
C PHE A 843 30.31 -17.24 -13.57
N TRP A 844 31.45 -16.62 -13.26
CA TRP A 844 32.45 -16.19 -14.22
C TRP A 844 33.64 -17.16 -14.21
N GLY A 845 34.22 -17.37 -15.38
CA GLY A 845 35.42 -18.18 -15.53
C GLY A 845 36.13 -17.91 -16.83
N TYR A 846 37.33 -18.46 -16.96
CA TYR A 846 38.13 -18.37 -18.17
C TYR A 846 38.49 -19.77 -18.66
N ARG A 847 38.77 -19.88 -19.97
CA ARG A 847 39.10 -21.17 -20.59
C ARG A 847 40.54 -21.58 -20.28
N THR A 848 40.77 -22.87 -20.08
CA THR A 848 42.11 -23.43 -19.80
C THR A 848 42.70 -24.16 -20.99
N ASP A 849 42.13 -24.02 -22.19
CA ASP A 849 42.75 -24.59 -23.39
C ASP A 849 44.07 -23.88 -23.72
N GLU A 850 44.97 -24.61 -24.38
CA GLU A 850 46.34 -24.17 -24.67
C GLU A 850 46.39 -22.83 -25.41
N ARG A 851 45.43 -22.57 -26.31
CA ARG A 851 45.33 -21.30 -27.06
C ARG A 851 45.00 -20.13 -26.13
N ASN A 852 43.97 -20.26 -25.30
CA ASN A 852 43.59 -19.21 -24.36
C ASN A 852 44.67 -18.95 -23.31
N MET A 853 45.32 -20.01 -22.81
CA MET A 853 46.41 -19.88 -21.85
C MET A 853 47.63 -19.17 -22.44
N THR A 854 47.95 -19.44 -23.71
CA THR A 854 49.04 -18.74 -24.41
C THR A 854 48.69 -17.26 -24.64
N LEU A 855 47.44 -16.97 -25.00
CA LEU A 855 46.95 -15.60 -25.15
C LEU A 855 47.02 -14.80 -23.84
N LEU A 856 46.53 -15.37 -22.73
CA LEU A 856 46.59 -14.73 -21.40
C LEU A 856 48.03 -14.47 -20.95
N LYS A 857 48.95 -15.43 -21.18
CA LYS A 857 50.38 -15.26 -20.90
C LYS A 857 50.99 -14.12 -21.70
N ASN A 858 50.65 -14.01 -22.99
CA ASN A 858 51.16 -12.94 -23.85
C ASN A 858 50.65 -11.56 -23.40
N ILE A 859 49.35 -11.44 -23.12
CA ILE A 859 48.74 -10.19 -22.62
C ILE A 859 49.38 -9.77 -21.28
N SER A 860 49.51 -10.72 -20.34
CA SER A 860 50.10 -10.45 -19.03
C SER A 860 51.58 -10.05 -19.14
N ALA A 861 52.38 -10.75 -19.96
CA ALA A 861 53.78 -10.41 -20.18
C ALA A 861 53.91 -9.00 -20.78
N GLU A 862 53.13 -8.68 -21.80
CA GLU A 862 53.15 -7.37 -22.45
C GLU A 862 52.81 -6.25 -21.46
N ILE A 863 51.72 -6.37 -20.70
CA ILE A 863 51.31 -5.37 -19.70
C ILE A 863 52.41 -5.10 -18.67
N ASN A 864 53.01 -6.18 -18.14
CA ASN A 864 53.98 -6.07 -17.05
C ASN A 864 55.39 -5.69 -17.54
N HIS A 865 55.63 -5.64 -18.85
CA HIS A 865 56.85 -5.09 -19.45
C HIS A 865 56.74 -3.60 -19.81
N LEU A 866 55.54 -3.01 -19.77
CA LEU A 866 55.31 -1.59 -20.09
C LEU A 866 55.64 -0.67 -18.90
N GLN A 867 56.07 0.55 -19.20
CA GLN A 867 56.17 1.63 -18.21
C GLN A 867 54.80 2.26 -17.99
N LEU A 868 54.17 1.97 -16.85
CA LEU A 868 52.76 2.33 -16.59
C LEU A 868 52.61 3.76 -16.02
N SER A 869 51.75 4.57 -16.65
CA SER A 869 51.36 5.90 -16.17
C SER A 869 50.13 5.85 -15.25
N PRO A 870 50.01 6.77 -14.28
CA PRO A 870 48.76 6.98 -13.53
C PRO A 870 47.61 7.36 -14.45
N LEU A 871 46.37 7.11 -14.01
CA LEU A 871 45.18 7.50 -14.79
C LEU A 871 45.12 9.03 -15.01
N PRO A 872 44.84 9.50 -16.24
CA PRO A 872 44.78 10.93 -16.56
C PRO A 872 43.53 11.63 -16.01
N VAL A 873 42.49 10.86 -15.68
CA VAL A 873 41.21 11.34 -15.18
C VAL A 873 40.82 10.50 -13.97
N ARG A 874 40.08 11.09 -13.02
CA ARG A 874 39.50 10.34 -11.91
C ARG A 874 38.66 9.18 -12.46
N PRO A 875 38.86 7.94 -11.97
CA PRO A 875 38.15 6.78 -12.51
C PRO A 875 36.64 6.93 -12.35
N TYR A 876 35.90 6.36 -13.29
CA TYR A 876 34.43 6.32 -13.32
C TYR A 876 33.98 4.91 -13.74
N PRO A 877 32.73 4.50 -13.41
CA PRO A 877 32.20 3.20 -13.82
C PRO A 877 32.38 2.92 -15.32
N ASP A 878 32.68 1.68 -15.67
CA ASP A 878 32.98 1.18 -17.02
C ASP A 878 34.33 1.59 -17.62
N LEU A 879 35.15 2.40 -16.93
CA LEU A 879 36.50 2.72 -17.39
C LEU A 879 37.37 1.46 -17.41
N VAL A 880 37.90 1.09 -18.58
CA VAL A 880 38.90 0.03 -18.71
C VAL A 880 40.28 0.60 -18.37
N CYS A 881 40.95 -0.01 -17.41
CA CYS A 881 42.24 0.40 -16.87
C CYS A 881 43.13 -0.83 -16.58
N LEU A 882 44.34 -0.59 -16.07
CA LEU A 882 45.20 -1.62 -15.52
C LEU A 882 45.16 -1.56 -13.99
N ALA A 883 44.97 -2.70 -13.34
CA ALA A 883 44.91 -2.82 -11.89
C ALA A 883 45.84 -3.92 -11.38
N PRO A 884 46.48 -3.75 -10.21
CA PRO A 884 47.35 -4.77 -9.63
C PRO A 884 46.55 -5.95 -9.08
N PHE A 885 47.12 -7.15 -9.13
CA PHE A 885 46.64 -8.34 -8.45
C PHE A 885 47.84 -9.14 -7.93
N ASN A 886 47.75 -9.65 -6.69
CA ASN A 886 48.84 -10.38 -6.05
C ASN A 886 48.72 -11.88 -6.35
N ASP A 887 49.54 -12.37 -7.27
CA ASP A 887 49.79 -13.81 -7.42
C ASP A 887 51.07 -14.17 -6.67
N TRP A 888 50.92 -14.97 -5.60
CA TRP A 888 51.86 -15.66 -4.68
C TRP A 888 53.35 -15.24 -4.53
N GLU A 889 53.99 -14.53 -5.46
CA GLU A 889 55.39 -14.11 -5.41
C GLU A 889 55.67 -12.66 -5.90
N ASN A 890 54.78 -11.94 -6.61
CA ASN A 890 54.96 -10.53 -7.02
C ASN A 890 53.65 -9.79 -7.39
N GLU A 891 53.58 -8.46 -7.17
CA GLU A 891 52.46 -7.61 -7.63
C GLU A 891 52.52 -7.41 -9.16
N ARG A 892 51.51 -7.87 -9.88
CA ARG A 892 51.41 -7.74 -11.35
C ARG A 892 50.16 -6.97 -11.75
N TYR A 893 50.24 -6.25 -12.86
CA TYR A 893 49.12 -5.51 -13.43
C TYR A 893 48.37 -6.34 -14.48
N TYR A 894 47.05 -6.20 -14.48
CA TYR A 894 46.13 -6.91 -15.36
C TYR A 894 45.06 -5.96 -15.90
N ARG A 895 44.45 -6.30 -17.05
CA ARG A 895 43.33 -5.53 -17.60
C ARG A 895 42.12 -5.65 -16.67
N ALA A 896 41.56 -4.51 -16.29
CA ALA A 896 40.42 -4.45 -15.42
C ALA A 896 39.43 -3.37 -15.86
N GLN A 897 38.16 -3.52 -15.51
CA GLN A 897 37.11 -2.54 -15.72
C GLN A 897 36.64 -2.03 -14.36
N VAL A 898 36.57 -0.71 -14.18
CA VAL A 898 36.06 -0.10 -12.96
C VAL A 898 34.55 -0.37 -12.86
N LEU A 899 34.10 -1.01 -11.78
CA LEU A 899 32.68 -1.24 -11.51
C LEU A 899 32.04 -0.02 -10.85
N TYR A 900 32.60 0.42 -9.73
CA TYR A 900 32.22 1.65 -9.07
C TYR A 900 33.35 2.19 -8.20
N VAL A 901 33.27 3.48 -7.86
CA VAL A 901 34.25 4.20 -7.04
C VAL A 901 33.63 4.55 -5.69
N SER A 902 34.32 4.20 -4.60
CA SER A 902 33.91 4.44 -3.23
C SER A 902 35.06 5.09 -2.44
N GLY A 903 34.97 6.40 -2.22
CA GLY A 903 36.01 7.18 -1.54
C GLY A 903 37.33 7.16 -2.33
N GLU A 904 38.40 6.69 -1.69
CA GLU A 904 39.76 6.56 -2.26
C GLU A 904 40.05 5.14 -2.81
N SER A 905 39.00 4.38 -3.13
CA SER A 905 39.13 3.05 -3.71
C SER A 905 38.10 2.80 -4.81
N ALA A 906 38.43 1.93 -5.75
CA ALA A 906 37.53 1.45 -6.79
C ALA A 906 37.41 -0.08 -6.68
N GLU A 907 36.21 -0.60 -6.90
CA GLU A 907 36.04 -2.04 -7.16
C GLU A 907 36.23 -2.26 -8.66
N VAL A 908 37.11 -3.20 -9.01
CA VAL A 908 37.47 -3.49 -10.40
C VAL A 908 37.17 -4.94 -10.74
N PHE A 909 36.79 -5.19 -11.99
CA PHE A 909 36.53 -6.51 -12.57
C PHE A 909 37.62 -6.85 -13.57
N TYR A 910 38.38 -7.93 -13.34
CA TYR A 910 39.46 -8.34 -14.25
C TYR A 910 38.87 -9.00 -15.48
N VAL A 911 38.86 -8.28 -16.60
CA VAL A 911 38.10 -8.63 -17.81
C VAL A 911 38.57 -9.93 -18.49
N ASP A 912 39.75 -10.41 -18.13
CA ASP A 912 40.35 -11.62 -18.69
C ASP A 912 40.17 -12.87 -17.83
N TYR A 913 40.01 -12.68 -16.53
CA TYR A 913 39.96 -13.77 -15.55
C TYR A 913 38.58 -13.89 -14.89
N GLY A 914 37.80 -12.80 -14.80
CA GLY A 914 36.43 -12.79 -14.30
C GLY A 914 36.28 -12.59 -12.78
N ASN A 915 37.38 -12.41 -12.05
CA ASN A 915 37.37 -12.08 -10.61
C ASN A 915 37.29 -10.56 -10.37
N ARG A 916 37.04 -10.18 -9.11
CA ARG A 916 37.00 -8.78 -8.67
C ARG A 916 37.92 -8.52 -7.49
N LEU A 917 38.35 -7.26 -7.37
CA LEU A 917 39.12 -6.81 -6.22
C LEU A 917 38.83 -5.34 -5.93
N LYS A 918 38.92 -4.96 -4.66
CA LYS A 918 38.92 -3.56 -4.24
C LYS A 918 40.34 -3.02 -4.28
N VAL A 919 40.57 -1.99 -5.10
CA VAL A 919 41.89 -1.43 -5.39
C VAL A 919 41.90 0.06 -5.05
N ALA A 920 42.98 0.56 -4.45
CA ALA A 920 43.14 1.99 -4.18
C ALA A 920 43.30 2.78 -5.50
N LEU A 921 42.74 3.99 -5.58
CA LEU A 921 42.74 4.77 -6.84
C LEU A 921 44.16 5.07 -7.34
N GLU A 922 45.10 5.26 -6.42
CA GLU A 922 46.52 5.50 -6.68
C GLU A 922 47.24 4.33 -7.37
N HIS A 923 46.67 3.13 -7.31
CA HIS A 923 47.23 1.94 -7.94
C HIS A 923 46.63 1.64 -9.32
N LEU A 924 45.65 2.42 -9.79
CA LEU A 924 45.13 2.24 -11.14
C LEU A 924 46.05 2.91 -12.17
N ARG A 925 46.23 2.26 -13.32
CA ARG A 925 47.11 2.71 -14.42
C ARG A 925 46.35 2.81 -15.74
N GLU A 926 46.84 3.64 -16.64
CA GLU A 926 46.28 3.80 -17.98
C GLU A 926 46.56 2.55 -18.85
N ILE A 927 45.55 2.13 -19.63
CA ILE A 927 45.69 1.02 -20.58
C ILE A 927 45.95 1.55 -22.01
N PRO A 928 46.97 1.04 -22.73
CA PRO A 928 47.19 1.36 -24.15
C PRO A 928 46.02 0.99 -25.06
N SER A 929 45.84 1.72 -26.17
CA SER A 929 44.70 1.52 -27.09
C SER A 929 44.65 0.13 -27.72
N HIS A 930 45.79 -0.43 -28.14
CA HIS A 930 45.86 -1.76 -28.75
C HIS A 930 45.48 -2.87 -27.77
N LEU A 931 45.82 -2.74 -26.49
CA LEU A 931 45.40 -3.68 -25.43
C LEU A 931 43.95 -3.49 -25.00
N ARG A 932 43.40 -2.28 -25.17
CA ARG A 932 41.98 -1.98 -24.88
C ARG A 932 41.04 -2.57 -25.91
N GLU A 933 41.47 -2.63 -27.18
CA GLU A 933 40.68 -3.16 -28.30
C GLU A 933 40.61 -4.70 -28.34
N LEU A 934 41.53 -5.39 -27.66
CA LEU A 934 41.52 -6.86 -27.57
C LEU A 934 40.26 -7.38 -26.84
N PRO A 935 39.61 -8.45 -27.33
CA PRO A 935 38.42 -9.01 -26.70
C PRO A 935 38.70 -9.47 -25.26
N PHE A 936 37.68 -9.39 -24.41
CA PHE A 936 37.73 -9.87 -23.04
C PHE A 936 37.69 -11.39 -23.01
N GLN A 937 38.56 -12.02 -22.23
CA GLN A 937 38.70 -13.48 -22.19
C GLN A 937 37.79 -14.15 -21.14
N ALA A 938 37.30 -13.39 -20.14
CA ALA A 938 36.37 -13.91 -19.16
C ALA A 938 35.00 -14.20 -19.80
N LEU A 939 34.43 -15.35 -19.47
CA LEU A 939 33.13 -15.81 -19.95
C LEU A 939 32.14 -15.91 -18.78
N GLU A 940 30.91 -15.47 -19.02
CA GLU A 940 29.79 -15.58 -18.07
C GLU A 940 29.01 -16.87 -18.36
N PHE A 941 28.83 -17.71 -17.35
CA PHE A 941 28.18 -19.01 -17.47
C PHE A 941 26.94 -19.10 -16.59
N LYS A 942 25.90 -19.77 -17.09
CA LYS A 942 24.70 -20.13 -16.33
C LYS A 942 24.38 -21.61 -16.50
N VAL A 943 24.15 -22.32 -15.41
CA VAL A 943 23.76 -23.73 -15.43
C VAL A 943 22.31 -23.84 -15.90
N ARG A 944 22.08 -24.63 -16.94
CA ARG A 944 20.73 -24.85 -17.50
C ARG A 944 19.84 -25.70 -16.59
N ARG A 945 18.52 -25.46 -16.68
CA ARG A 945 17.47 -26.21 -15.96
C ARG A 945 17.67 -26.26 -14.43
N LEU A 946 18.13 -25.16 -13.85
CA LEU A 946 18.41 -25.07 -12.43
C LEU A 946 17.61 -23.91 -11.83
N ARG A 947 16.74 -24.21 -10.85
CA ARG A 947 16.03 -23.21 -10.04
C ARG A 947 16.21 -23.51 -8.54
N PRO A 948 16.06 -22.52 -7.65
CA PRO A 948 16.15 -22.78 -6.22
C PRO A 948 15.04 -23.71 -5.73
N SER A 949 15.38 -24.57 -4.78
CA SER A 949 14.38 -25.41 -4.09
C SER A 949 13.47 -24.59 -3.17
N ALA A 950 12.31 -25.13 -2.80
CA ALA A 950 11.44 -24.51 -1.80
C ALA A 950 12.21 -24.13 -0.51
N HIS A 951 13.13 -24.98 -0.04
CA HIS A 951 13.98 -24.67 1.11
C HIS A 951 14.89 -23.45 0.86
N SER A 952 15.49 -23.36 -0.32
CA SER A 952 16.32 -22.20 -0.71
C SER A 952 15.53 -20.89 -0.78
N LEU A 953 14.29 -20.94 -1.28
CA LEU A 953 13.38 -19.77 -1.35
C LEU A 953 12.89 -19.30 0.02
N VAL A 954 12.80 -20.21 1.00
CA VAL A 954 12.37 -19.90 2.37
C VAL A 954 13.54 -19.46 3.25
N CYS A 955 14.71 -20.08 3.10
CA CYS A 955 15.87 -19.88 3.98
C CYS A 955 16.89 -18.87 3.44
N GLY A 956 16.71 -18.37 2.22
CA GLY A 956 17.57 -17.38 1.59
C GLY A 956 16.76 -16.42 0.72
N GLU A 957 17.43 -15.43 0.14
CA GLU A 957 16.77 -14.50 -0.79
C GLU A 957 16.37 -15.15 -2.12
N ARG A 958 17.17 -16.13 -2.56
CA ARG A 958 16.95 -16.99 -3.73
C ARG A 958 17.52 -18.37 -3.44
N TRP A 959 18.79 -18.41 -3.05
CA TRP A 959 19.53 -19.63 -2.69
C TRP A 959 19.83 -19.63 -1.19
N SER A 960 19.74 -20.79 -0.54
CA SER A 960 20.19 -20.90 0.85
C SER A 960 21.71 -20.75 0.94
N ARG A 961 22.20 -20.44 2.14
CA ARG A 961 23.64 -20.40 2.42
C ARG A 961 24.26 -21.78 2.17
N ALA A 962 23.59 -22.85 2.59
CA ALA A 962 24.02 -24.22 2.37
C ALA A 962 24.20 -24.53 0.87
N ALA A 963 23.22 -24.18 0.04
CA ALA A 963 23.31 -24.37 -1.42
C ALA A 963 24.48 -23.59 -2.03
N SER A 964 24.68 -22.34 -1.60
CA SER A 964 25.75 -21.46 -2.07
C SER A 964 27.14 -22.00 -1.71
N GLN A 965 27.33 -22.42 -0.45
CA GLN A 965 28.58 -23.02 0.02
C GLN A 965 28.86 -24.35 -0.67
N ARG A 966 27.82 -25.17 -0.86
CA ARG A 966 27.96 -26.45 -1.54
C ARG A 966 28.35 -26.25 -3.00
N PHE A 967 27.68 -25.38 -3.74
CA PHE A 967 28.05 -25.07 -5.11
C PHE A 967 29.48 -24.52 -5.21
N ALA A 968 29.85 -23.57 -4.34
CA ALA A 968 31.22 -23.04 -4.27
C ALA A 968 32.26 -24.16 -4.05
N SER A 969 32.00 -25.10 -3.14
CA SER A 969 32.90 -26.26 -2.91
C SER A 969 33.03 -27.18 -4.13
N LEU A 970 32.01 -27.23 -4.98
CA LEU A 970 31.99 -28.05 -6.19
C LEU A 970 32.76 -27.39 -7.34
N VAL A 971 32.85 -26.06 -7.38
CA VAL A 971 33.46 -25.33 -8.50
C VAL A 971 34.83 -24.69 -8.20
N HIS A 972 35.14 -24.42 -6.93
CA HIS A 972 36.33 -23.66 -6.55
C HIS A 972 37.63 -24.50 -6.71
N GLY A 973 38.68 -23.87 -7.26
CA GLY A 973 40.04 -24.42 -7.31
C GLY A 973 40.23 -25.63 -8.23
N CYS A 974 39.27 -25.96 -9.10
CA CYS A 974 39.30 -27.14 -9.96
C CYS A 974 39.06 -26.77 -11.43
N ALA A 975 39.68 -27.51 -12.35
CA ALA A 975 39.31 -27.45 -13.77
C ALA A 975 38.00 -28.21 -13.99
N LEU A 976 37.03 -27.55 -14.62
CA LEU A 976 35.70 -28.10 -14.89
C LEU A 976 35.51 -28.29 -16.40
N MET A 977 34.83 -29.36 -16.78
CA MET A 977 34.39 -29.56 -18.16
C MET A 977 32.97 -29.03 -18.31
N VAL A 978 32.75 -28.20 -19.31
CA VAL A 978 31.49 -27.48 -19.53
C VAL A 978 31.01 -27.71 -20.94
N LYS A 979 29.75 -28.16 -21.08
CA LYS A 979 29.07 -28.34 -22.37
C LYS A 979 28.13 -27.19 -22.63
N VAL A 980 28.36 -26.44 -23.70
CA VAL A 980 27.54 -25.30 -24.11
C VAL A 980 26.29 -25.78 -24.82
N PHE A 981 25.13 -25.37 -24.32
CA PHE A 981 23.83 -25.67 -24.92
C PHE A 981 23.26 -24.50 -25.73
N SER A 982 23.28 -23.30 -25.15
CA SER A 982 22.76 -22.09 -25.80
C SER A 982 23.55 -20.86 -25.36
N VAL A 983 23.46 -19.79 -26.15
CA VAL A 983 24.02 -18.48 -25.80
C VAL A 983 22.88 -17.46 -25.84
N VAL A 984 22.59 -16.86 -24.69
CA VAL A 984 21.48 -15.90 -24.50
C VAL A 984 22.05 -14.62 -23.92
N HIS A 985 21.85 -13.50 -24.62
CA HIS A 985 22.37 -12.16 -24.27
C HIS A 985 23.86 -12.12 -23.85
N GLY A 986 24.70 -12.97 -24.44
CA GLY A 986 26.14 -13.04 -24.13
C GLY A 986 26.53 -13.90 -22.93
N VAL A 987 25.55 -14.61 -22.32
CA VAL A 987 25.75 -15.62 -21.27
C VAL A 987 25.69 -17.01 -21.88
N LEU A 988 26.65 -17.88 -21.54
CA LEU A 988 26.66 -19.27 -21.98
C LEU A 988 25.82 -20.12 -21.04
N HIS A 989 24.77 -20.75 -21.56
CA HIS A 989 23.95 -21.71 -20.83
C HIS A 989 24.52 -23.11 -20.99
N VAL A 990 24.88 -23.75 -19.87
CA VAL A 990 25.80 -24.90 -19.89
C VAL A 990 25.42 -26.01 -18.92
N ASP A 991 25.85 -27.23 -19.23
CA ASP A 991 25.97 -28.33 -18.25
C ASP A 991 27.42 -28.38 -17.75
N VAL A 992 27.61 -28.45 -16.43
CA VAL A 992 28.93 -28.40 -15.78
C VAL A 992 29.25 -29.75 -15.15
N PHE A 993 30.44 -30.26 -15.44
CA PHE A 993 30.91 -31.56 -15.00
C PHE A 993 32.23 -31.46 -14.24
N ARG A 994 32.38 -32.30 -13.21
CA ARG A 994 33.59 -32.43 -12.39
C ARG A 994 34.06 -33.88 -12.36
N TYR A 995 35.37 -34.07 -12.41
CA TYR A 995 36.01 -35.36 -12.16
C TYR A 995 36.16 -35.60 -10.65
N PHE A 996 35.74 -36.78 -10.20
CA PHE A 996 35.96 -37.26 -8.83
C PHE A 996 37.08 -38.32 -8.79
N GLU A 997 37.53 -38.70 -7.58
CA GLU A 997 38.69 -39.59 -7.36
C GLU A 997 38.64 -40.92 -8.13
N ASN A 998 37.44 -41.38 -8.51
CA ASN A 998 37.21 -42.59 -9.30
C ASN A 998 37.27 -42.38 -10.83
N LEU A 999 37.66 -41.19 -11.32
CA LEU A 999 37.58 -40.75 -12.72
C LEU A 999 36.16 -40.62 -13.30
N ASP A 1000 35.12 -40.76 -12.45
CA ASP A 1000 33.74 -40.54 -12.85
C ASP A 1000 33.45 -39.06 -13.11
N LEU A 1001 32.88 -38.78 -14.27
CA LEU A 1001 32.45 -37.44 -14.69
C LEU A 1001 31.02 -37.20 -14.22
N VAL A 1002 30.85 -36.43 -13.15
CA VAL A 1002 29.53 -36.18 -12.54
C VAL A 1002 29.04 -34.76 -12.87
N ASN A 1003 27.77 -34.64 -13.25
CA ASN A 1003 27.14 -33.34 -13.47
C ASN A 1003 26.84 -32.65 -12.12
N ILE A 1004 27.31 -31.43 -11.94
CA ILE A 1004 27.12 -30.66 -10.69
C ILE A 1004 25.62 -30.44 -10.41
N ARG A 1005 24.78 -30.27 -11.45
CA ARG A 1005 23.32 -30.13 -11.29
C ARG A 1005 22.70 -31.35 -10.62
N SER A 1006 23.12 -32.57 -10.97
CA SER A 1006 22.56 -33.78 -10.36
C SER A 1006 22.90 -33.89 -8.87
N ILE A 1007 24.09 -33.44 -8.46
CA ILE A 1007 24.49 -33.42 -7.04
C ILE A 1007 23.58 -32.45 -6.27
N LEU A 1008 23.39 -31.22 -6.77
CA LEU A 1008 22.53 -30.22 -6.13
C LEU A 1008 21.07 -30.65 -6.04
N PHE A 1009 20.58 -31.41 -7.03
CA PHE A 1009 19.23 -31.97 -7.02
C PHE A 1009 19.09 -33.11 -6.00
N GLN A 1010 20.04 -34.04 -5.96
CA GLN A 1010 20.04 -35.16 -5.00
C GLN A 1010 20.16 -34.68 -3.54
N GLU A 1011 20.89 -33.58 -3.32
CA GLU A 1011 21.05 -32.93 -2.01
C GLU A 1011 19.95 -31.90 -1.68
N CYS A 1012 18.92 -31.78 -2.54
CA CYS A 1012 17.75 -30.91 -2.35
C CYS A 1012 18.06 -29.40 -2.25
N HIS A 1013 19.21 -28.99 -2.79
CA HIS A 1013 19.60 -27.59 -2.87
C HIS A 1013 18.92 -26.86 -4.04
N ALA A 1014 18.56 -27.59 -5.09
CA ALA A 1014 17.94 -27.07 -6.31
C ALA A 1014 16.82 -27.98 -6.86
N GLU A 1015 15.95 -27.41 -7.70
CA GLU A 1015 14.90 -28.09 -8.45
C GLU A 1015 15.16 -27.94 -9.97
N LEU A 1016 14.56 -28.84 -10.76
CA LEU A 1016 14.63 -28.79 -12.23
C LEU A 1016 13.54 -27.87 -12.78
N VAL A 1017 13.88 -27.10 -13.81
CA VAL A 1017 12.96 -26.22 -14.55
C VAL A 1017 13.15 -26.43 -16.05
N GLU A 1018 12.14 -26.08 -16.84
CA GLU A 1018 12.28 -26.04 -18.29
C GLU A 1018 13.26 -24.96 -18.77
N ASP A 1019 13.81 -25.15 -19.97
CA ASP A 1019 14.59 -24.10 -20.63
C ASP A 1019 13.63 -23.03 -21.21
N SER A 1020 14.01 -21.76 -21.09
CA SER A 1020 13.26 -20.63 -21.68
C SER A 1020 13.16 -20.76 -23.19
N PHE A 1021 12.15 -20.10 -23.78
CA PHE A 1021 11.94 -20.08 -25.23
C PHE A 1021 13.20 -19.60 -25.99
N GLU A 1022 13.83 -18.51 -25.52
CA GLU A 1022 15.03 -17.96 -26.14
C GLU A 1022 16.24 -18.92 -26.10
N SER A 1023 16.39 -19.66 -24.99
CA SER A 1023 17.43 -20.70 -24.87
C SER A 1023 17.19 -21.86 -25.85
N LYS A 1024 15.93 -22.29 -26.00
CA LYS A 1024 15.52 -23.32 -26.96
C LYS A 1024 15.83 -22.87 -28.41
N LEU A 1025 15.45 -21.66 -28.78
CA LEU A 1025 15.70 -21.06 -30.10
C LEU A 1025 17.20 -20.90 -30.39
N SER A 1026 17.97 -20.41 -29.43
CA SER A 1026 19.43 -20.25 -29.56
C SER A 1026 20.15 -21.60 -29.77
N ASN A 1027 19.74 -22.64 -29.04
CA ASN A 1027 20.28 -23.99 -29.21
C ASN A 1027 20.00 -24.57 -30.61
N GLU A 1028 18.82 -24.33 -31.18
CA GLU A 1028 18.52 -24.76 -32.57
C GLU A 1028 19.45 -24.09 -33.57
N ASN A 1029 19.70 -22.78 -33.41
CA ASN A 1029 20.64 -22.04 -34.25
C ASN A 1029 22.09 -22.55 -34.09
N LEU A 1030 22.55 -22.82 -32.87
CA LEU A 1030 23.89 -23.36 -32.63
C LEU A 1030 24.08 -24.74 -33.26
N LYS A 1031 23.08 -25.62 -33.16
CA LYS A 1031 23.12 -26.93 -33.83
C LYS A 1031 23.29 -26.77 -35.33
N GLN A 1032 22.57 -25.85 -35.98
CA GLN A 1032 22.73 -25.59 -37.42
C GLN A 1032 24.14 -25.11 -37.79
N HIS A 1033 24.82 -24.37 -36.91
CA HIS A 1033 26.17 -23.86 -37.13
C HIS A 1033 27.29 -24.88 -36.92
N PHE A 1034 27.16 -25.80 -35.94
CA PHE A 1034 28.18 -26.78 -35.56
C PHE A 1034 27.93 -28.19 -36.12
N SER A 1035 26.90 -28.41 -36.94
CA SER A 1035 26.66 -29.69 -37.62
C SER A 1035 27.65 -29.91 -38.78
N ASP A 1036 28.16 -31.13 -38.91
CA ASP A 1036 29.06 -31.53 -40.00
C ASP A 1036 28.41 -31.38 -41.39
N PRO A 1037 29.17 -31.04 -42.44
CA PRO A 1037 28.63 -30.86 -43.79
C PRO A 1037 28.03 -32.13 -44.41
N GLU A 1038 28.29 -33.33 -43.86
CA GLU A 1038 27.76 -34.59 -44.41
C GLU A 1038 26.28 -34.87 -44.06
N GLU A 1039 25.74 -34.32 -42.98
CA GLU A 1039 24.30 -34.48 -42.66
C GLU A 1039 23.38 -33.56 -43.49
N LYS A 1040 23.94 -32.61 -44.26
CA LYS A 1040 23.17 -31.68 -45.09
C LYS A 1040 22.53 -32.30 -46.35
N ARG A 1041 22.78 -33.59 -46.65
CA ARG A 1041 22.20 -34.27 -47.83
C ARG A 1041 20.93 -35.09 -47.58
N GLY A 1042 20.40 -35.13 -46.35
CA GLY A 1042 19.30 -36.04 -46.00
C GLY A 1042 17.90 -35.44 -45.79
N LYS A 1043 17.75 -34.12 -45.65
CA LYS A 1043 16.43 -33.51 -45.39
C LYS A 1043 16.21 -32.31 -46.29
N GLY A 1044 15.28 -32.49 -47.23
CA GLY A 1044 14.79 -31.43 -48.11
C GLY A 1044 14.32 -30.24 -47.27
N ILE A 1045 14.73 -29.06 -47.73
CA ILE A 1045 14.31 -27.75 -47.22
C ILE A 1045 12.80 -27.63 -47.43
N ALA A 1046 12.02 -27.86 -46.37
CA ALA A 1046 10.72 -27.25 -46.25
C ALA A 1046 10.93 -25.90 -45.55
N SER A 1047 10.94 -24.82 -46.33
CA SER A 1047 10.71 -23.49 -45.78
C SER A 1047 9.32 -23.48 -45.13
N PRO A 1048 9.16 -23.13 -43.85
CA PRO A 1048 7.84 -22.76 -43.37
C PRO A 1048 7.50 -21.43 -44.05
N GLN A 1049 6.68 -21.49 -45.10
CA GLN A 1049 5.90 -20.33 -45.53
C GLN A 1049 4.93 -20.05 -44.39
N HIS A 1050 5.33 -19.22 -43.42
CA HIS A 1050 4.43 -18.69 -42.41
C HIS A 1050 3.47 -17.72 -43.11
N ASN A 1051 2.22 -18.16 -43.30
CA ASN A 1051 1.10 -17.31 -43.68
C ASN A 1051 0.77 -16.37 -42.51
N SER A 1052 1.43 -15.21 -42.46
CA SER A 1052 1.23 -14.20 -41.41
C SER A 1052 -0.21 -13.67 -41.30
N GLN A 1053 -1.01 -13.83 -42.36
CA GLN A 1053 -2.39 -13.32 -42.42
C GLN A 1053 -3.42 -14.27 -41.77
N GLU A 1054 -3.18 -15.59 -41.79
CA GLU A 1054 -4.09 -16.58 -41.19
C GLU A 1054 -3.83 -16.74 -39.68
N GLU A 1055 -2.58 -16.56 -39.23
CA GLU A 1055 -2.22 -16.54 -37.80
C GLU A 1055 -2.70 -15.26 -37.09
N GLU A 1056 -2.68 -14.09 -37.74
CA GLU A 1056 -3.29 -12.86 -37.18
C GLU A 1056 -4.81 -13.01 -37.00
N ASN A 1057 -5.49 -13.68 -37.94
CA ASN A 1057 -6.93 -13.95 -37.83
C ASN A 1057 -7.23 -15.02 -36.76
N CYS A 1058 -6.39 -16.06 -36.62
CA CYS A 1058 -6.51 -17.06 -35.57
C CYS A 1058 -6.19 -16.48 -34.17
N LEU A 1059 -5.29 -15.49 -34.08
CA LEU A 1059 -4.99 -14.73 -32.85
C LEU A 1059 -6.13 -13.78 -32.48
N ILE A 1060 -6.76 -13.13 -33.46
CA ILE A 1060 -7.96 -12.31 -33.24
C ILE A 1060 -9.13 -13.21 -32.82
N GLU A 1061 -9.32 -14.38 -33.44
CA GLU A 1061 -10.33 -15.37 -33.03
C GLU A 1061 -10.03 -15.97 -31.64
N MET A 1062 -8.77 -16.29 -31.30
CA MET A 1062 -8.40 -16.76 -29.95
C MET A 1062 -8.54 -15.67 -28.87
N LEU A 1063 -8.22 -14.42 -29.19
CA LEU A 1063 -8.42 -13.28 -28.30
C LEU A 1063 -9.91 -12.98 -28.12
N LEU A 1064 -10.70 -13.11 -29.19
CA LEU A 1064 -12.16 -12.96 -29.15
C LEU A 1064 -12.84 -14.13 -28.43
N GLU A 1065 -12.37 -15.37 -28.57
CA GLU A 1065 -12.87 -16.56 -27.85
C GLU A 1065 -12.53 -16.50 -26.36
N ARG A 1066 -11.34 -16.02 -25.97
CA ARG A 1066 -11.01 -15.76 -24.55
C ARG A 1066 -11.76 -14.56 -23.96
N CYS A 1067 -12.17 -13.60 -24.78
CA CYS A 1067 -13.06 -12.52 -24.34
C CYS A 1067 -14.54 -12.93 -24.29
N SER A 1068 -14.93 -14.06 -24.89
CA SER A 1068 -16.33 -14.52 -24.94
C SER A 1068 -16.63 -15.71 -24.01
N ALA A 1069 -15.64 -16.27 -23.34
CA ALA A 1069 -15.82 -17.31 -22.31
C ALA A 1069 -15.70 -16.76 -20.88
N ASN A 1070 -16.51 -15.76 -20.55
CA ASN A 1070 -17.17 -15.55 -19.24
C ASN A 1070 -17.77 -14.15 -19.22
N SER A 1071 -19.09 -14.10 -19.30
CA SER A 1071 -19.90 -12.93 -18.98
C SER A 1071 -19.47 -12.35 -17.62
N PHE A 1072 -19.09 -11.07 -17.61
CA PHE A 1072 -18.56 -10.24 -16.50
C PHE A 1072 -17.06 -10.35 -16.17
N SER A 1073 -16.15 -10.00 -17.08
CA SER A 1073 -14.74 -9.80 -16.71
C SER A 1073 -14.55 -8.47 -15.94
N VAL A 1074 -14.63 -8.52 -14.61
CA VAL A 1074 -14.21 -7.38 -13.77
C VAL A 1074 -12.71 -7.17 -13.93
N SER A 1075 -12.30 -5.98 -14.36
CA SER A 1075 -10.88 -5.64 -14.50
C SER A 1075 -10.20 -5.53 -13.13
N VAL A 1076 -9.01 -6.10 -12.95
CA VAL A 1076 -8.25 -6.01 -11.69
C VAL A 1076 -7.03 -5.11 -11.89
N LEU A 1077 -6.87 -4.09 -11.04
CA LEU A 1077 -5.75 -3.15 -11.04
C LEU A 1077 -5.06 -3.15 -9.66
N VAL A 1078 -3.74 -3.05 -9.65
CA VAL A 1078 -2.98 -2.82 -8.42
C VAL A 1078 -2.85 -1.32 -8.18
N ASP A 1079 -3.00 -0.89 -6.93
CA ASP A 1079 -2.87 0.50 -6.51
C ASP A 1079 -1.53 1.09 -6.96
N LYS A 1080 -1.56 2.31 -7.51
CA LYS A 1080 -0.37 2.99 -8.05
C LYS A 1080 0.68 3.28 -6.98
N GLU A 1081 0.36 3.24 -5.70
CA GLU A 1081 1.33 3.44 -4.62
C GLU A 1081 1.92 2.12 -4.11
N SER A 1082 1.41 0.97 -4.56
CA SER A 1082 1.94 -0.34 -4.21
C SER A 1082 3.28 -0.60 -4.88
N VAL A 1083 4.20 -1.25 -4.17
CA VAL A 1083 5.47 -1.76 -4.74
C VAL A 1083 5.26 -2.79 -5.85
N ASN A 1084 4.08 -3.40 -5.94
CA ASN A 1084 3.70 -4.34 -7.00
C ASN A 1084 2.77 -3.68 -8.04
N SER A 1085 2.71 -2.34 -8.08
CA SER A 1085 2.04 -1.62 -9.17
C SER A 1085 2.69 -1.85 -10.54
N VAL A 1086 3.96 -2.26 -10.54
CA VAL A 1086 4.71 -2.77 -11.68
C VAL A 1086 5.32 -4.10 -11.24
N VAL A 1087 4.78 -5.22 -11.72
CA VAL A 1087 5.37 -6.55 -11.50
C VAL A 1087 5.98 -7.03 -12.80
N ILE A 1088 7.23 -7.46 -12.73
CA ILE A 1088 7.93 -8.07 -13.85
C ILE A 1088 8.34 -9.47 -13.39
N ALA A 1089 7.93 -10.49 -14.14
CA ALA A 1089 8.33 -11.86 -13.88
C ALA A 1089 9.84 -11.99 -14.13
N ASP A 1090 10.62 -12.28 -13.07
CA ASP A 1090 12.07 -12.49 -13.19
C ASP A 1090 12.41 -13.81 -13.91
N ALA A 1091 11.49 -14.76 -13.90
CA ALA A 1091 11.60 -16.08 -14.52
C ALA A 1091 10.25 -16.43 -15.19
N PRO A 1092 9.93 -15.84 -16.36
CA PRO A 1092 8.70 -16.17 -17.09
C PRO A 1092 8.58 -17.65 -17.45
N GLU A 1093 9.71 -18.37 -17.47
CA GLU A 1093 9.78 -19.80 -17.75
C GLU A 1093 9.14 -20.67 -16.64
N ASP A 1094 8.93 -20.11 -15.45
CA ASP A 1094 8.26 -20.80 -14.36
C ASP A 1094 6.75 -20.90 -14.64
N SER A 1095 6.27 -22.10 -14.97
CA SER A 1095 4.87 -22.36 -15.32
C SER A 1095 3.89 -22.40 -14.14
N PHE A 1096 4.38 -22.33 -12.90
CA PHE A 1096 3.55 -22.45 -11.69
C PHE A 1096 2.79 -21.15 -11.38
N GLN A 1097 1.66 -21.26 -10.70
CA GLN A 1097 0.91 -20.07 -10.32
C GLN A 1097 1.58 -19.35 -9.15
N GLN A 1098 1.85 -18.05 -9.32
CA GLN A 1098 2.24 -17.16 -8.24
C GLN A 1098 1.04 -16.36 -7.75
N ILE A 1099 0.85 -16.30 -6.42
CA ILE A 1099 -0.21 -15.50 -5.82
C ILE A 1099 0.29 -14.12 -5.36
N LEU A 1100 -0.53 -13.12 -5.64
CA LEU A 1100 -0.49 -11.79 -5.07
C LEU A 1100 -1.59 -11.69 -4.02
N VAL A 1101 -1.22 -11.36 -2.78
CA VAL A 1101 -2.16 -11.18 -1.66
C VAL A 1101 -2.40 -9.70 -1.47
N ALA A 1102 -3.67 -9.28 -1.44
CA ALA A 1102 -4.05 -7.88 -1.18
C ALA A 1102 -4.63 -7.72 0.23
N ALA A 1103 -4.12 -6.76 1.02
CA ALA A 1103 -4.65 -6.50 2.35
C ALA A 1103 -6.06 -5.90 2.31
N SER A 1104 -6.35 -5.09 1.30
CA SER A 1104 -7.68 -4.52 1.08
C SER A 1104 -8.04 -4.45 -0.41
N ILE A 1105 -9.34 -4.56 -0.67
CA ILE A 1105 -9.94 -4.53 -2.00
C ILE A 1105 -10.93 -3.37 -2.02
N THR A 1106 -10.86 -2.56 -3.06
CA THR A 1106 -11.84 -1.49 -3.31
C THR A 1106 -12.34 -1.57 -4.73
N VAL A 1107 -13.57 -1.14 -4.99
CA VAL A 1107 -14.14 -1.15 -6.33
C VAL A 1107 -14.41 0.27 -6.80
N ASN A 1108 -14.28 0.48 -8.10
CA ASN A 1108 -14.64 1.76 -8.72
C ASN A 1108 -16.15 2.04 -8.62
N THR A 1109 -16.56 3.25 -8.98
CA THR A 1109 -17.97 3.66 -8.89
C THR A 1109 -18.93 2.83 -9.75
N THR A 1110 -18.42 2.18 -10.81
CA THR A 1110 -19.22 1.41 -11.77
C THR A 1110 -19.22 -0.10 -11.51
N GLY A 1111 -18.53 -0.59 -10.48
CA GLY A 1111 -18.41 -2.03 -10.23
C GLY A 1111 -17.47 -2.79 -11.18
N SER A 1112 -16.96 -2.13 -12.24
CA SER A 1112 -16.27 -2.77 -13.35
C SER A 1112 -14.78 -3.01 -13.12
N THR A 1113 -14.21 -2.37 -12.09
CA THR A 1113 -12.78 -2.45 -11.80
C THR A 1113 -12.53 -2.63 -10.31
N ILE A 1114 -11.85 -3.71 -9.96
CA ILE A 1114 -11.31 -3.99 -8.63
C ILE A 1114 -9.91 -3.37 -8.51
N LEU A 1115 -9.67 -2.65 -7.43
CA LEU A 1115 -8.41 -2.03 -7.07
C LEU A 1115 -7.83 -2.73 -5.83
N LEU A 1116 -6.67 -3.36 -6.00
CA LEU A 1116 -5.91 -4.06 -4.97
C LEU A 1116 -4.96 -3.11 -4.25
N LYS A 1117 -5.05 -3.04 -2.92
CA LYS A 1117 -4.23 -2.15 -2.09
C LYS A 1117 -3.37 -2.93 -1.10
N GLU A 1118 -2.18 -2.38 -0.84
CA GLU A 1118 -1.19 -2.91 0.12
C GLU A 1118 -0.91 -4.40 -0.14
N THR A 1119 -0.23 -4.65 -1.26
CA THR A 1119 -0.10 -5.98 -1.82
C THR A 1119 1.22 -6.64 -1.43
N SER A 1120 1.20 -7.97 -1.35
CA SER A 1120 2.36 -8.81 -1.05
C SER A 1120 2.46 -9.95 -2.04
N LEU A 1121 3.57 -10.00 -2.78
CA LEU A 1121 3.84 -11.08 -3.72
C LEU A 1121 4.43 -12.29 -2.97
N MET A 1122 3.81 -13.46 -3.11
CA MET A 1122 4.28 -14.69 -2.48
C MET A 1122 5.42 -15.32 -3.31
N PRO A 1123 6.36 -16.06 -2.69
CA PRO A 1123 7.43 -16.71 -3.43
C PRO A 1123 6.88 -17.80 -4.37
N HIS A 1124 7.63 -18.07 -5.44
CA HIS A 1124 7.24 -18.95 -6.53
C HIS A 1124 7.45 -20.44 -6.20
N ILE A 1125 6.86 -20.91 -5.09
CA ILE A 1125 6.97 -22.28 -4.60
C ILE A 1125 5.87 -23.15 -5.25
N PRO A 1126 6.20 -24.29 -5.88
CA PRO A 1126 5.21 -25.16 -6.53
C PRO A 1126 4.13 -25.66 -5.57
N GLY A 1127 2.85 -25.53 -5.95
CA GLY A 1127 1.70 -25.91 -5.13
C GLY A 1127 1.38 -25.00 -3.94
N LEU A 1128 2.17 -23.94 -3.70
CA LEU A 1128 1.94 -23.02 -2.58
C LEU A 1128 0.53 -22.39 -2.58
N PRO A 1129 -0.07 -21.97 -3.72
CA PRO A 1129 -1.43 -21.43 -3.74
C PRO A 1129 -2.45 -22.41 -3.16
N ALA A 1130 -2.42 -23.66 -3.60
CA ALA A 1130 -3.29 -24.72 -3.11
C ALA A 1130 -3.06 -25.02 -1.62
N LEU A 1131 -1.81 -25.11 -1.18
CA LEU A 1131 -1.47 -25.38 0.23
C LEU A 1131 -1.97 -24.27 1.15
N LEU A 1132 -1.82 -23.00 0.77
CA LEU A 1132 -2.25 -21.86 1.60
C LEU A 1132 -3.77 -21.74 1.63
N SER A 1133 -4.45 -21.90 0.49
CA SER A 1133 -5.91 -21.92 0.46
C SER A 1133 -6.46 -23.07 1.31
N MET A 1134 -5.90 -24.28 1.20
CA MET A 1134 -6.30 -25.40 2.06
C MET A 1134 -5.95 -25.20 3.54
N LEU A 1135 -4.90 -24.45 3.85
CA LEU A 1135 -4.51 -24.18 5.23
C LEU A 1135 -5.43 -23.18 5.91
N PHE A 1136 -5.90 -22.14 5.19
CA PHE A 1136 -6.62 -21.00 5.77
C PHE A 1136 -8.12 -20.94 5.45
N ALA A 1137 -8.60 -21.68 4.45
CA ALA A 1137 -10.02 -21.76 4.15
C ALA A 1137 -10.81 -22.38 5.31
N PRO A 1138 -12.01 -21.87 5.63
CA PRO A 1138 -12.87 -22.44 6.66
C PRO A 1138 -13.22 -23.90 6.36
N VAL A 1139 -13.71 -24.19 5.16
CA VAL A 1139 -14.09 -25.52 4.66
C VAL A 1139 -13.39 -25.77 3.33
N ILE A 1140 -12.99 -27.02 3.09
CA ILE A 1140 -12.38 -27.46 1.83
C ILE A 1140 -13.10 -28.72 1.32
N ASP A 1141 -13.24 -28.84 0.00
CA ASP A 1141 -13.73 -30.02 -0.71
C ASP A 1141 -12.77 -30.39 -1.84
N LEU A 1142 -12.21 -31.59 -1.78
CA LEU A 1142 -11.15 -32.04 -2.70
C LEU A 1142 -11.77 -32.61 -3.97
N ARG A 1143 -11.19 -32.25 -5.13
CA ARG A 1143 -11.56 -32.81 -6.43
C ARG A 1143 -10.72 -34.04 -6.73
N TYR A 1144 -11.37 -35.15 -7.10
CA TYR A 1144 -10.71 -36.43 -7.31
C TYR A 1144 -11.08 -37.06 -8.66
N VAL A 1145 -10.08 -37.43 -9.46
CA VAL A 1145 -10.27 -38.11 -10.75
C VAL A 1145 -9.18 -39.16 -10.94
N ARG A 1146 -9.56 -40.38 -11.40
CA ARG A 1146 -8.61 -41.47 -11.77
C ARG A 1146 -7.53 -41.76 -10.72
N ARG A 1147 -7.91 -41.81 -9.44
CA ARG A 1147 -7.01 -42.07 -8.30
C ARG A 1147 -6.02 -40.95 -7.94
N ARG A 1148 -6.25 -39.72 -8.38
CA ARG A 1148 -5.43 -38.55 -8.04
C ARG A 1148 -6.31 -37.36 -7.66
N TYR A 1149 -5.82 -36.53 -6.74
CA TYR A 1149 -6.43 -35.24 -6.47
C TYR A 1149 -6.05 -34.28 -7.60
N ILE A 1150 -7.04 -33.59 -8.16
CA ILE A 1150 -6.85 -32.67 -9.30
C ILE A 1150 -7.05 -31.20 -8.92
N GLY A 1151 -7.63 -30.93 -7.75
CA GLY A 1151 -7.94 -29.58 -7.30
C GLY A 1151 -8.68 -29.56 -5.97
N VAL A 1152 -9.09 -28.37 -5.55
CA VAL A 1152 -9.84 -28.12 -4.31
C VAL A 1152 -10.79 -26.95 -4.49
N LEU A 1153 -11.96 -27.05 -3.85
CA LEU A 1153 -12.90 -25.95 -3.63
C LEU A 1153 -12.79 -25.50 -2.17
N CYS A 1154 -12.52 -24.22 -1.94
CA CYS A 1154 -12.27 -23.63 -0.63
C CYS A 1154 -13.31 -22.54 -0.33
N GLY A 1155 -13.88 -22.50 0.87
CA GLY A 1155 -14.87 -21.47 1.22
C GLY A 1155 -15.65 -21.78 2.50
N LEU A 1156 -16.92 -21.37 2.55
CA LEU A 1156 -17.82 -21.68 3.67
C LEU A 1156 -18.54 -23.02 3.53
N GLY A 1157 -18.47 -23.64 2.35
CA GLY A 1157 -19.03 -24.98 2.11
C GLY A 1157 -20.46 -24.97 1.60
N TRP A 1158 -21.08 -26.15 1.71
CA TRP A 1158 -22.41 -26.44 1.20
C TRP A 1158 -23.45 -26.49 2.31
N ASN A 1159 -24.59 -25.85 2.09
CA ASN A 1159 -25.73 -25.99 2.99
C ASN A 1159 -26.58 -27.21 2.57
N HIS A 1160 -26.53 -28.27 3.38
CA HIS A 1160 -27.29 -29.49 3.12
C HIS A 1160 -28.80 -29.33 3.28
N ASP A 1161 -29.27 -28.36 4.07
CA ASP A 1161 -30.70 -28.11 4.30
C ASP A 1161 -31.33 -27.32 3.15
N LEU A 1162 -30.59 -26.35 2.61
CA LEU A 1162 -31.05 -25.47 1.51
C LEU A 1162 -30.66 -25.98 0.11
N GLY A 1163 -29.71 -26.90 0.02
CA GLY A 1163 -29.23 -27.42 -1.27
C GLY A 1163 -28.51 -26.37 -2.11
N THR A 1164 -27.81 -25.42 -1.48
CA THR A 1164 -27.04 -24.35 -2.15
C THR A 1164 -25.69 -24.10 -1.44
N PRO A 1165 -24.70 -23.51 -2.13
CA PRO A 1165 -23.49 -23.02 -1.47
C PRO A 1165 -23.83 -21.96 -0.42
N VAL A 1166 -23.06 -21.89 0.67
CA VAL A 1166 -23.30 -20.92 1.75
C VAL A 1166 -22.94 -19.49 1.32
N LEU A 1167 -21.80 -19.30 0.64
CA LEU A 1167 -21.33 -18.00 0.17
C LEU A 1167 -20.51 -18.16 -1.12
N GLN A 1168 -21.22 -18.40 -2.22
CA GLN A 1168 -20.60 -18.77 -3.50
C GLN A 1168 -19.59 -17.73 -4.02
N ASP A 1169 -19.85 -16.44 -3.83
CA ASP A 1169 -19.00 -15.35 -4.35
C ASP A 1169 -17.59 -15.32 -3.74
N HIS A 1170 -17.42 -15.98 -2.59
CA HIS A 1170 -16.12 -16.09 -1.89
C HIS A 1170 -15.51 -17.50 -1.99
N ASP A 1171 -16.19 -18.44 -2.66
CA ASP A 1171 -15.65 -19.77 -2.88
C ASP A 1171 -14.51 -19.69 -3.91
N MET A 1172 -13.36 -20.27 -3.56
CA MET A 1172 -12.18 -20.34 -4.41
C MET A 1172 -11.99 -21.75 -4.94
N GLU A 1173 -12.07 -21.94 -6.25
CA GLU A 1173 -11.71 -23.20 -6.92
C GLU A 1173 -10.28 -23.12 -7.48
N LEU A 1174 -9.47 -24.12 -7.14
CA LEU A 1174 -8.07 -24.21 -7.55
C LEU A 1174 -7.82 -25.58 -8.18
N ALA A 1175 -7.30 -25.60 -9.41
CA ALA A 1175 -6.70 -26.79 -9.99
C ALA A 1175 -5.26 -26.96 -9.48
N PHE A 1176 -4.85 -28.19 -9.20
CA PHE A 1176 -3.49 -28.48 -8.74
C PHE A 1176 -2.51 -28.52 -9.91
N ASP A 1177 -1.42 -27.76 -9.80
CA ASP A 1177 -0.27 -27.74 -10.70
C ASP A 1177 0.88 -28.68 -10.25
N VAL A 1178 0.72 -29.30 -9.08
CA VAL A 1178 1.59 -30.32 -8.52
C VAL A 1178 0.78 -31.47 -7.92
N GLN A 1179 1.38 -32.66 -7.84
CA GLN A 1179 0.76 -33.79 -7.17
C GLN A 1179 0.71 -33.54 -5.66
N ILE A 1180 -0.50 -33.33 -5.14
CA ILE A 1180 -0.80 -33.29 -3.71
C ILE A 1180 -1.24 -34.70 -3.28
N ASP A 1181 -0.60 -35.24 -2.25
CA ASP A 1181 -0.86 -36.60 -1.75
C ASP A 1181 -1.63 -36.61 -0.41
N VAL A 1182 -1.91 -37.80 0.13
CA VAL A 1182 -2.60 -37.96 1.42
C VAL A 1182 -1.75 -37.48 2.60
N ASP A 1183 -0.41 -37.56 2.49
CA ASP A 1183 0.50 -37.06 3.52
C ASP A 1183 0.42 -35.53 3.61
N ASP A 1184 0.40 -34.82 2.48
CA ASP A 1184 0.22 -33.37 2.43
C ASP A 1184 -1.06 -32.94 3.16
N ILE A 1185 -2.20 -33.60 2.85
CA ILE A 1185 -3.49 -33.31 3.51
C ILE A 1185 -3.40 -33.61 5.01
N THR A 1186 -2.77 -34.72 5.39
CA THR A 1186 -2.58 -35.10 6.80
C THR A 1186 -1.73 -34.06 7.54
N GLN A 1187 -0.64 -33.57 6.95
CA GLN A 1187 0.20 -32.53 7.53
C GLN A 1187 -0.54 -31.19 7.65
N ILE A 1188 -1.36 -30.81 6.67
CA ILE A 1188 -2.23 -29.62 6.75
C ILE A 1188 -3.15 -29.73 7.97
N ASN A 1189 -3.76 -30.89 8.19
CA ASN A 1189 -4.67 -31.11 9.32
C ASN A 1189 -3.95 -31.06 10.66
N ILE A 1190 -2.76 -31.66 10.74
CA ILE A 1190 -1.90 -31.59 11.92
C ILE A 1190 -1.51 -30.13 12.22
N LEU A 1191 -1.21 -29.34 11.19
CA LEU A 1191 -0.89 -27.92 11.33
C LEU A 1191 -2.10 -27.09 11.76
N ARG A 1192 -3.27 -27.26 11.12
CA ARG A 1192 -4.54 -26.64 11.55
C ARG A 1192 -4.82 -26.96 13.02
N THR A 1193 -4.68 -28.23 13.43
CA THR A 1193 -4.84 -28.64 14.83
C THR A 1193 -3.86 -27.95 15.78
N ALA A 1194 -2.61 -27.75 15.36
CA ALA A 1194 -1.61 -27.04 16.16
C ALA A 1194 -1.93 -25.54 16.29
N ILE A 1195 -2.39 -24.89 15.22
CA ILE A 1195 -2.87 -23.50 15.23
C ILE A 1195 -4.02 -23.36 16.24
N ASN A 1196 -4.99 -24.26 16.20
CA ASN A 1196 -6.18 -24.21 17.06
C ASN A 1196 -5.84 -24.28 18.55
N LYS A 1197 -4.80 -25.03 18.93
CA LYS A 1197 -4.34 -25.11 20.33
C LYS A 1197 -3.90 -23.75 20.87
N LEU A 1198 -3.39 -22.86 20.03
CA LEU A 1198 -2.98 -21.50 20.39
C LEU A 1198 -4.14 -20.48 20.33
N VAL A 1199 -5.27 -20.84 19.74
CA VAL A 1199 -6.45 -19.95 19.55
C VAL A 1199 -7.68 -20.45 20.33
N SER A 1200 -7.60 -21.59 21.03
CA SER A 1200 -8.73 -22.16 21.79
C SER A 1200 -8.84 -21.64 23.24
N GLY A 1201 -10.01 -21.13 23.60
CA GLY A 1201 -10.33 -20.57 24.93
C GLY A 1201 -10.96 -21.56 25.92
N SER A 1202 -10.57 -22.83 25.91
CA SER A 1202 -11.09 -23.82 26.89
C SER A 1202 -10.76 -23.40 28.34
N PRO A 1203 -11.42 -23.94 29.38
CA PRO A 1203 -11.13 -23.63 30.79
C PRO A 1203 -9.68 -23.90 31.21
N ASN A 1204 -8.99 -24.80 30.52
CA ASN A 1204 -7.55 -25.08 30.66
C ASN A 1204 -6.72 -24.45 29.51
N GLY A 1205 -7.26 -23.44 28.83
CA GLY A 1205 -6.81 -22.92 27.54
C GLY A 1205 -5.66 -21.92 27.58
N PHE A 1206 -5.35 -21.39 26.41
CA PHE A 1206 -4.19 -20.53 26.12
C PHE A 1206 -3.98 -19.36 27.11
N LEU A 1207 -5.06 -18.76 27.62
CA LEU A 1207 -5.01 -17.67 28.60
C LEU A 1207 -4.29 -18.03 29.92
N HIS A 1208 -4.17 -19.32 30.23
CA HIS A 1208 -3.52 -19.83 31.44
C HIS A 1208 -2.13 -20.41 31.21
N PHE A 1209 -1.64 -20.43 29.96
CA PHE A 1209 -0.31 -20.96 29.65
C PHE A 1209 0.80 -19.97 30.02
N GLY A 1210 1.88 -20.48 30.62
CA GLY A 1210 3.12 -19.71 30.79
C GLY A 1210 3.81 -19.43 29.45
N GLN A 1211 4.57 -18.34 29.40
CA GLN A 1211 5.24 -17.85 28.17
C GLN A 1211 6.19 -18.86 27.53
N GLU A 1212 6.80 -19.73 28.32
CA GLU A 1212 7.67 -20.81 27.82
C GLU A 1212 6.90 -21.85 27.01
N ARG A 1213 5.74 -22.30 27.54
CA ARG A 1213 4.87 -23.25 26.84
C ARG A 1213 4.31 -22.67 25.55
N ILE A 1214 3.97 -21.38 25.57
CA ILE A 1214 3.53 -20.65 24.36
C ILE A 1214 4.65 -20.64 23.31
N SER A 1215 5.87 -20.30 23.71
CA SER A 1215 7.03 -20.28 22.81
C SER A 1215 7.30 -21.66 22.20
N GLN A 1216 7.15 -22.74 22.98
CA GLN A 1216 7.27 -24.12 22.48
C GLN A 1216 6.19 -24.47 21.46
N LEU A 1217 4.94 -24.07 21.70
CA LEU A 1217 3.83 -24.29 20.76
C LEU A 1217 3.99 -23.48 19.47
N GLN A 1218 4.40 -22.21 19.57
CA GLN A 1218 4.73 -21.37 18.41
C GLN A 1218 5.86 -21.99 17.58
N ASN A 1219 6.92 -22.46 18.23
CA ASN A 1219 8.01 -23.18 17.57
C ASN A 1219 7.51 -24.45 16.87
N ASN A 1220 6.64 -25.22 17.53
CA ASN A 1220 6.03 -26.41 16.94
C ASN A 1220 5.24 -26.09 15.67
N VAL A 1221 4.39 -25.05 15.71
CA VAL A 1221 3.62 -24.57 14.54
C VAL A 1221 4.54 -24.14 13.41
N ARG A 1222 5.58 -23.33 13.69
CA ARG A 1222 6.56 -22.89 12.69
C ARG A 1222 7.28 -24.07 12.03
N GLN A 1223 7.74 -25.04 12.82
CA GLN A 1223 8.44 -26.22 12.28
C GLN A 1223 7.51 -27.09 11.42
N LYS A 1224 6.24 -27.26 11.80
CA LYS A 1224 5.25 -27.98 10.99
C LYS A 1224 4.92 -27.27 9.68
N LEU A 1225 4.79 -25.94 9.71
CA LEU A 1225 4.60 -25.14 8.50
C LEU A 1225 5.80 -25.28 7.55
N LEU A 1226 7.01 -25.10 8.07
CA LEU A 1226 8.23 -25.22 7.28
C LEU A 1226 8.41 -26.65 6.74
N GLY A 1227 8.06 -27.68 7.51
CA GLY A 1227 8.12 -29.08 7.07
C GLY A 1227 7.11 -29.42 5.97
N LEU A 1228 5.90 -28.82 6.00
CA LEU A 1228 4.90 -28.97 4.93
C LEU A 1228 5.37 -28.35 3.62
N ILE A 1229 6.04 -27.20 3.68
CA ILE A 1229 6.42 -26.41 2.50
C ILE A 1229 7.77 -26.87 1.95
N CYS A 1230 8.76 -27.06 2.81
CA CYS A 1230 10.12 -27.50 2.45
C CYS A 1230 10.25 -29.03 2.56
N ARG A 1231 9.53 -29.78 1.70
CA ARG A 1231 9.66 -31.25 1.66
C ARG A 1231 11.08 -31.66 1.26
N SER A 1232 11.53 -32.80 1.78
CA SER A 1232 12.81 -33.42 1.39
C SER A 1232 12.79 -33.93 -0.06
N LYS A 1233 11.62 -34.21 -0.63
CA LYS A 1233 11.46 -34.50 -2.06
C LYS A 1233 10.52 -33.44 -2.67
N PRO A 1234 10.91 -32.78 -3.78
CA PRO A 1234 10.03 -31.86 -4.48
C PRO A 1234 8.73 -32.54 -4.93
N ARG A 1235 7.62 -31.80 -4.97
CA ARG A 1235 6.35 -32.32 -5.49
C ARG A 1235 6.45 -32.49 -7.00
N GLU A 1236 5.89 -33.58 -7.52
CA GLU A 1236 5.86 -33.85 -8.95
C GLU A 1236 4.94 -32.86 -9.65
N GLN A 1237 5.40 -32.25 -10.75
CA GLN A 1237 4.61 -31.32 -11.55
C GLN A 1237 3.54 -32.08 -12.35
N ILE A 1238 2.33 -31.55 -12.37
CA ILE A 1238 1.23 -32.07 -13.19
C ILE A 1238 0.54 -30.93 -13.95
N PRO A 1239 0.04 -31.18 -15.17
CA PRO A 1239 -0.78 -30.17 -15.86
C PRO A 1239 -2.08 -29.95 -15.07
N PRO A 1240 -2.50 -28.70 -14.83
CA PRO A 1240 -3.72 -28.42 -14.09
C PRO A 1240 -4.95 -28.92 -14.86
N VAL A 1241 -5.81 -29.67 -14.16
CA VAL A 1241 -7.06 -30.21 -14.73
C VAL A 1241 -8.24 -29.61 -13.98
N TRP A 1242 -9.05 -28.82 -14.69
CA TRP A 1242 -10.27 -28.26 -14.15
C TRP A 1242 -11.39 -29.28 -14.12
N TYR A 1243 -12.22 -29.22 -13.08
CA TYR A 1243 -13.38 -30.08 -12.97
C TYR A 1243 -14.48 -29.63 -13.95
N ALA A 1244 -15.22 -30.57 -14.53
CA ALA A 1244 -16.18 -30.28 -15.60
C ALA A 1244 -17.37 -29.39 -15.17
N LYS A 1245 -17.69 -29.38 -13.88
CA LYS A 1245 -18.75 -28.57 -13.27
C LYS A 1245 -18.14 -27.63 -12.22
N PRO A 1246 -17.70 -26.43 -12.62
CA PRO A 1246 -16.99 -25.52 -11.72
C PRO A 1246 -17.92 -25.06 -10.58
N TYR A 1247 -17.35 -24.80 -9.41
CA TYR A 1247 -18.02 -24.31 -8.20
C TYR A 1247 -19.16 -25.18 -7.61
N GLU A 1248 -19.40 -26.39 -8.11
CA GLU A 1248 -20.39 -27.31 -7.53
C GLU A 1248 -19.77 -28.12 -6.36
N TRP A 1249 -20.29 -27.99 -5.13
CA TRP A 1249 -19.82 -28.74 -3.95
C TRP A 1249 -20.29 -30.21 -3.94
N SER A 1250 -19.59 -31.07 -3.18
CA SER A 1250 -20.03 -32.43 -2.79
C SER A 1250 -20.22 -33.44 -3.93
N GLN A 1251 -19.41 -33.38 -4.98
CA GLN A 1251 -19.53 -34.25 -6.16
C GLN A 1251 -18.72 -35.55 -6.11
N VAL A 1252 -17.92 -35.75 -5.05
CA VAL A 1252 -17.13 -36.97 -4.86
C VAL A 1252 -17.91 -37.94 -3.94
N SER A 1253 -18.03 -39.21 -4.35
CA SER A 1253 -18.74 -40.24 -3.58
C SER A 1253 -18.12 -40.42 -2.20
N PHE A 1254 -18.96 -40.59 -1.17
CA PHE A 1254 -18.57 -40.76 0.23
C PHE A 1254 -17.48 -41.82 0.45
N ASP A 1255 -17.46 -42.88 -0.36
CA ASP A 1255 -16.49 -43.99 -0.26
C ASP A 1255 -15.07 -43.63 -0.72
N CYS A 1256 -14.88 -42.48 -1.39
CA CYS A 1256 -13.58 -42.01 -1.90
C CYS A 1256 -12.92 -40.93 -1.03
N LEU A 1257 -13.57 -40.53 0.06
CA LEU A 1257 -13.16 -39.40 0.90
C LEU A 1257 -12.70 -39.88 2.28
N PHE A 1258 -11.41 -40.23 2.42
CA PHE A 1258 -10.77 -40.07 3.72
C PHE A 1258 -10.61 -38.57 3.94
N ILE A 1259 -11.24 -38.04 4.99
CA ILE A 1259 -11.23 -36.64 5.47
C ILE A 1259 -12.42 -35.81 4.97
N LYS A 1260 -13.53 -35.90 5.71
CA LYS A 1260 -14.57 -34.86 5.68
C LYS A 1260 -14.10 -33.64 6.47
N SER A 1261 -14.22 -32.48 5.84
CA SER A 1261 -14.43 -31.16 6.47
C SER A 1261 -13.63 -30.90 7.76
N ILE A 1262 -12.33 -30.65 7.63
CA ILE A 1262 -11.55 -30.14 8.76
C ILE A 1262 -11.71 -28.63 8.76
N CYS A 1263 -12.67 -28.14 9.53
CA CYS A 1263 -12.76 -26.71 9.81
C CYS A 1263 -11.47 -26.23 10.47
N ILE A 1264 -11.02 -25.01 10.19
CA ILE A 1264 -10.29 -24.25 11.21
C ILE A 1264 -11.40 -23.98 12.23
N PRO A 1265 -11.45 -24.68 13.37
CA PRO A 1265 -12.34 -24.33 14.44
C PRO A 1265 -11.78 -23.05 15.02
N CYS A 1266 -12.26 -21.95 14.49
CA CYS A 1266 -12.83 -20.94 15.35
C CYS A 1266 -14.09 -21.54 16.00
N CYS A 1267 -13.96 -22.49 16.96
CA CYS A 1267 -14.91 -22.70 18.04
C CYS A 1267 -14.63 -23.83 19.05
N SER A 1268 -15.00 -23.50 20.28
CA SER A 1268 -15.63 -24.24 21.38
C SER A 1268 -16.27 -25.62 21.15
N THR A 1269 -15.54 -26.64 20.66
CA THR A 1269 -15.98 -28.04 20.84
C THR A 1269 -14.87 -28.92 21.42
N PRO A 1270 -14.95 -29.32 22.70
CA PRO A 1270 -14.11 -30.38 23.25
C PRO A 1270 -14.69 -31.74 22.83
N GLY A 1271 -13.91 -32.52 22.07
CA GLY A 1271 -14.17 -33.95 21.89
C GLY A 1271 -14.82 -34.34 20.55
N ALA A 1272 -13.98 -34.63 19.56
CA ALA A 1272 -14.24 -35.70 18.62
C ALA A 1272 -12.90 -36.45 18.44
N PRO A 1273 -12.85 -37.78 18.64
CA PRO A 1273 -11.64 -38.56 18.40
C PRO A 1273 -11.34 -38.62 16.90
N LEU A 1274 -10.03 -38.63 16.59
CA LEU A 1274 -9.39 -38.75 15.28
C LEU A 1274 -9.99 -39.86 14.40
#